data_AF-D5XDQ0-F1
#
_entry.id   AF-D5XDQ0-F1
#
_cell.length_a   1.000
_cell.length_b   1.000
_cell.length_c   1.000
_cell.angle_alpha   90.00
_cell.angle_beta   90.00
_cell.angle_gamma   90.00
#
_symmetry.space_group_name_H-M   'P 1'
#
loop_
_entity.id
_entity.type
_entity.pdbx_description
1 polymer ?
#
loop_
_entity_poly.entity_id
_entity_poly.type
_entity_poly.pdbx_seq_one_letter_code
_entity_poly.pdbx_strand_id
1 'polypeptide(L)'
;MGVDLLSGFHPWIAALGVLILLTGEMLTLKYIKSLSALLILSTVAETGYVLLGFGTGTYTGITGSILHLEYQAVMRGLVFAAAAVLIMKRRSGSLDHLRGIIKSYPLCTVLFSFGLFSVIGLSPFKGSISKFLIIYSAIQSGHLLLAALATLGSIIEAWYCLVVVQKLCFEQQDSLAVVEEQNTKVSPFANLLMFILAGMTVVMSLFPEPFIHFAQNTASLIMANNGGRPMPAFETPWPVLVLLPYAGGFAVYLIGLISHRLRNFSAVFITALTVYFVWNDTGLDSLSRLFAFIMAAVIFLVTLYSVDYLKGKEHSNRYFFFLLMMLGSLLGLSTSKELGNFYTFWELMTWSSYFLVVHEQTDKALKAGFKYFMMCTAGAYIMHFGILTLHVKLGTFDMSAISANLHLLSPALLVTILILFITGFGVKAGLFPFHSWLPDAHPVAPSSISAPMSGILTKAGVYGLIKILFVVFGAGLLAQLGTTGKVPMTGYAISVMGAITVLYGDIMALRQTDLKKLLAFSTLAQVGEIVLTLGTGTYLGMVGGLYHVLNHAIMKTLLFLAAGALIFRLKSQDVDKLRGIGRVMPWTSLCFAVGILSIMGLPPFNGFISKFLMVYALVEAGRIPFAVVLLAGGVIGSFYYLKLIRIMFYEKYVGPKISEAPWTMSVPVTVLALLALVNGLYPQGGLALVKKAADLIALRGGMPLQIIPQINPVWTWPVIISMMGAFMAFALGKVSIKLGGWGAATAMLGAFVAVIYLNSHYDILSTSFALLIAFMGILNLVYSVGYMDHSHAQTRYYLMFLLMIGGLLGVALSKDLFSFFVFWEIMSSWSLYLVIIHEETPDALREGFKYFFFNYTGATLVLLGLLLLTVNAGTFQMNELAARLNNLSFGTTAAAGIILVLAGFAMKAAMLPFRIDYQMHPPAAPTPVSGYISSVLLKSAPFGMIKLFYIFGGITLLSKFGLMGGQPAIMYVMAWVGGITLVMAASLALLQSGMKRLLIYHTVSQMGYIVLGISLGSSLGMAGGLLHLLNHMLFKNLLFLAAGAIMFRTGIDNLDKLGGIGKKMPVTLTVFAIGAFSIAGIPPFNGFVSKLIIYLAAMDKGYAALALLSMLGSVLTLASFMKFLHSAFFGQLPEHLDSVREAPWTMLVPMMILAILCIVLGIIPGAALKVIALIITGLGLPSIPAGLFGIESALGNMGILTVLIVTSLTLGLAVYLLGNSKVRVTEIHTCGVASIRDEEMHVNSHNLYPATKQLIRRLIRAIRQVDGHSQGGES
;
A
#
# COMPACT_ATOMS: atom_id res chain seq x y z
N MET A 1 35.98 64.61 -0.28
CA MET A 1 34.69 64.82 -0.97
C MET A 1 34.76 64.09 -2.30
N GLY A 2 34.13 62.92 -2.41
CA GLY A 2 33.89 62.25 -3.69
C GLY A 2 32.39 62.02 -3.80
N VAL A 3 31.69 62.95 -4.44
CA VAL A 3 30.26 62.83 -4.71
C VAL A 3 30.11 61.81 -5.84
N ASP A 4 29.51 60.66 -5.54
CA ASP A 4 29.17 59.65 -6.54
C ASP A 4 28.05 60.21 -7.42
N LEU A 5 28.43 60.88 -8.52
CA LEU A 5 27.56 61.55 -9.50
C LEU A 5 26.49 60.61 -10.10
N LEU A 6 26.64 59.29 -9.94
CA LEU A 6 25.74 58.25 -10.46
C LEU A 6 24.73 57.70 -9.41
N SER A 7 24.86 58.08 -8.13
CA SER A 7 24.00 57.61 -7.02
C SER A 7 22.49 57.68 -7.31
N GLY A 8 22.02 58.76 -7.93
CA GLY A 8 20.60 58.95 -8.31
C GLY A 8 20.14 58.16 -9.55
N PHE A 9 21.06 57.68 -10.38
CA PHE A 9 20.77 56.97 -11.63
C PHE A 9 20.81 55.44 -11.50
N HIS A 10 21.45 54.90 -10.44
CA HIS A 10 21.58 53.46 -10.23
C HIS A 10 20.26 52.66 -10.31
N PRO A 11 19.16 53.04 -9.62
CA PRO A 11 17.89 52.31 -9.72
C PRO A 11 17.29 52.29 -11.13
N TRP A 12 17.49 53.36 -11.91
CA TRP A 12 17.04 53.45 -13.30
C TRP A 12 17.89 52.56 -14.21
N ILE A 13 19.20 52.49 -13.97
CA ILE A 13 20.11 51.57 -14.68
C ILE A 13 19.71 50.11 -14.38
N ALA A 14 19.39 49.79 -13.13
CA ALA A 14 18.93 48.46 -12.74
C ALA A 14 17.60 48.07 -13.39
N ALA A 15 16.63 48.99 -13.39
CA ALA A 15 15.33 48.79 -14.03
C ALA A 15 15.47 48.66 -15.56
N LEU A 16 16.30 49.49 -16.19
CA LEU A 16 16.63 49.39 -17.61
C LEU A 16 17.32 48.06 -17.93
N GLY A 17 18.23 47.59 -17.07
CA GLY A 17 18.87 46.29 -17.20
C GLY A 17 17.88 45.13 -17.19
N VAL A 18 16.93 45.12 -16.26
CA VAL A 18 15.86 44.10 -16.22
C VAL A 18 14.92 44.21 -17.43
N LEU A 19 14.62 45.42 -17.89
CA LEU A 19 13.81 45.63 -19.10
C LEU A 19 14.51 45.04 -20.33
N ILE A 20 15.80 45.34 -20.51
CA ILE A 20 16.63 44.79 -21.60
C ILE A 20 16.70 43.26 -21.49
N LEU A 21 16.90 42.72 -20.28
CA LEU A 21 16.90 41.28 -20.04
C LEU A 21 15.57 40.66 -20.49
N LEU A 22 14.44 41.07 -19.93
CA LEU A 22 13.14 40.44 -20.23
C LEU A 22 12.71 40.62 -21.69
N THR A 23 12.91 41.81 -22.26
CA THR A 23 12.59 42.06 -23.68
C THR A 23 13.51 41.24 -24.59
N GLY A 24 14.80 41.16 -24.27
CA GLY A 24 15.78 40.33 -24.97
C GLY A 24 15.41 38.84 -24.92
N GLU A 25 15.06 38.30 -23.75
CA GLU A 25 14.64 36.90 -23.61
C GLU A 25 13.34 36.60 -24.35
N MET A 26 12.35 37.50 -24.30
CA MET A 26 11.08 37.36 -25.02
C MET A 26 11.27 37.44 -26.54
N LEU A 27 12.13 38.35 -27.02
CA LEU A 27 12.49 38.42 -28.44
C LEU A 27 13.26 37.17 -28.87
N THR A 28 14.15 36.64 -28.02
CA THR A 28 14.87 35.39 -28.27
C THR A 28 13.89 34.22 -28.46
N LEU A 29 12.87 34.10 -27.61
CA LEU A 29 11.80 33.12 -27.80
C LEU A 29 11.03 33.32 -29.12
N LYS A 30 10.71 34.56 -29.49
CA LYS A 30 10.01 34.88 -30.75
C LYS A 30 10.83 34.45 -31.98
N TYR A 31 12.15 34.63 -31.94
CA TYR A 31 13.07 34.30 -33.04
C TYR A 31 13.77 32.95 -32.86
N ILE A 32 13.24 32.06 -32.03
CA ILE A 32 13.88 30.77 -31.68
C ILE A 32 14.23 29.92 -32.90
N LYS A 33 13.50 30.05 -34.02
CA LYS A 33 13.77 29.30 -35.25
C LYS A 33 15.11 29.64 -35.91
N SER A 34 15.67 30.82 -35.66
CA SER A 34 16.96 31.26 -36.22
C SER A 34 18.03 31.23 -35.14
N LEU A 35 18.98 30.30 -35.26
CA LEU A 35 20.09 30.15 -34.30
C LEU A 35 20.94 31.43 -34.21
N SER A 36 21.23 32.09 -35.34
CA SER A 36 22.03 33.31 -35.36
C SER A 36 21.31 34.46 -34.62
N ALA A 37 20.01 34.65 -34.88
CA ALA A 37 19.23 35.67 -34.21
C ALA A 37 19.08 35.37 -32.71
N LEU A 38 18.85 34.09 -32.36
CA LEU A 38 18.76 33.62 -30.98
C LEU A 38 20.05 33.91 -30.21
N LEU A 39 21.22 33.61 -30.77
CA LEU A 39 22.49 33.84 -30.10
C LEU A 39 22.79 35.33 -29.92
N ILE A 40 22.47 36.18 -30.91
CA ILE A 40 22.65 37.62 -30.80
C ILE A 40 21.70 38.20 -29.74
N LEU A 41 20.40 37.92 -29.83
CA LEU A 41 19.39 38.47 -28.93
C LEU A 41 19.58 37.98 -27.48
N SER A 42 19.93 36.71 -27.28
CA SER A 42 20.26 36.20 -25.94
C SER A 42 21.53 36.84 -25.38
N THR A 43 22.52 37.18 -26.22
CA THR A 43 23.72 37.89 -25.76
C THR A 43 23.38 39.31 -25.33
N VAL A 44 22.49 39.99 -26.06
CA VAL A 44 21.95 41.29 -25.66
C VAL A 44 21.19 41.17 -24.34
N ALA A 45 20.38 40.13 -24.15
CA ALA A 45 19.64 39.89 -22.91
C ALA A 45 20.58 39.76 -21.69
N GLU A 46 21.71 39.05 -21.84
CA GLU A 46 22.71 38.91 -20.79
C GLU A 46 23.39 40.24 -20.41
N THR A 47 23.51 41.21 -21.32
CA THR A 47 23.96 42.57 -20.93
C THR A 47 22.99 43.24 -19.95
N GLY A 48 21.73 42.81 -19.91
CA GLY A 48 20.77 43.21 -18.90
C GLY A 48 21.16 42.80 -17.48
N TYR A 49 21.79 41.63 -17.27
CA TYR A 49 22.36 41.25 -15.97
C TYR A 49 23.52 42.13 -15.58
N VAL A 50 24.40 42.45 -16.53
CA VAL A 50 25.54 43.36 -16.31
C VAL A 50 25.04 44.73 -15.84
N LEU A 51 24.06 45.31 -16.54
CA LEU A 51 23.43 46.57 -16.19
C LEU A 51 22.68 46.49 -14.85
N LEU A 52 21.99 45.38 -14.58
CA LEU A 52 21.35 45.16 -13.28
C LEU A 52 22.39 45.23 -12.15
N GLY A 53 23.50 44.51 -12.25
CA GLY A 53 24.54 44.49 -11.22
C GLY A 53 25.21 45.86 -11.03
N PHE A 54 25.56 46.58 -12.09
CA PHE A 54 26.06 47.96 -12.00
C PHE A 54 24.99 48.91 -11.40
N GLY A 55 23.74 48.73 -11.80
CA GLY A 55 22.60 49.49 -11.30
C GLY A 55 22.26 49.23 -9.83
N THR A 56 22.79 48.18 -9.21
CA THR A 56 22.64 48.00 -7.75
C THR A 56 23.52 48.95 -6.94
N GLY A 57 24.57 49.53 -7.55
CA GLY A 57 25.50 50.46 -6.89
C GLY A 57 26.29 49.85 -5.74
N THR A 58 26.41 48.51 -5.67
CA THR A 58 27.19 47.83 -4.62
C THR A 58 28.46 47.21 -5.18
N TYR A 59 29.47 47.10 -4.32
CA TYR A 59 30.72 46.39 -4.64
C TYR A 59 30.46 44.96 -5.15
N THR A 60 29.54 44.23 -4.53
CA THR A 60 29.15 42.88 -4.91
C THR A 60 28.46 42.84 -6.28
N GLY A 61 27.59 43.81 -6.56
CA GLY A 61 26.89 43.92 -7.84
C GLY A 61 27.85 44.20 -9.00
N ILE A 62 28.78 45.15 -8.82
CA ILE A 62 29.80 45.48 -9.81
C ILE A 62 30.76 44.30 -10.05
N THR A 63 31.23 43.68 -8.97
CA THR A 63 32.06 42.46 -9.06
C THR A 63 31.33 41.35 -9.81
N GLY A 64 30.05 41.12 -9.47
CA GLY A 64 29.19 40.17 -10.17
C GLY A 64 29.03 40.47 -11.65
N SER A 65 28.86 41.74 -12.03
CA SER A 65 28.76 42.19 -13.43
C SER A 65 30.04 41.98 -14.22
N ILE A 66 31.20 42.29 -13.65
CA ILE A 66 32.51 42.09 -14.30
C ILE A 66 32.77 40.59 -14.47
N LEU A 67 32.57 39.81 -13.42
CA LEU A 67 32.68 38.36 -13.47
C LEU A 67 31.70 37.74 -14.48
N HIS A 68 30.49 38.33 -14.61
CA HIS A 68 29.52 37.92 -15.62
C HIS A 68 30.03 38.16 -17.04
N LEU A 69 30.64 39.31 -17.30
CA LEU A 69 31.27 39.60 -18.59
C LEU A 69 32.41 38.62 -18.90
N GLU A 70 33.26 38.29 -17.93
CA GLU A 70 34.32 37.30 -18.09
C GLU A 70 33.77 35.92 -18.48
N TYR A 71 32.79 35.43 -17.72
CA TYR A 71 32.14 34.14 -18.02
C TYR A 71 31.47 34.15 -19.39
N GLN A 72 30.70 35.20 -19.71
CA GLN A 72 29.99 35.28 -20.98
C GLN A 72 30.95 35.42 -22.17
N ALA A 73 32.06 36.14 -22.03
CA ALA A 73 33.05 36.27 -23.10
C ALA A 73 33.63 34.90 -23.51
N VAL A 74 33.96 34.05 -22.54
CA VAL A 74 34.51 32.71 -22.79
C VAL A 74 33.42 31.73 -23.21
N MET A 75 32.33 31.63 -22.44
CA MET A 75 31.27 30.63 -22.67
C MET A 75 30.48 30.92 -23.95
N ARG A 76 30.08 32.18 -24.22
CA ARG A 76 29.44 32.53 -25.50
C ARG A 76 30.44 32.52 -26.63
N GLY A 77 31.72 32.86 -26.39
CA GLY A 77 32.78 32.66 -27.38
C GLY A 77 32.82 31.22 -27.89
N LEU A 78 32.74 30.23 -26.99
CA LEU A 78 32.64 28.81 -27.35
C LEU A 78 31.36 28.51 -28.16
N VAL A 79 30.21 29.02 -27.70
CA VAL A 79 28.92 28.82 -28.37
C VAL A 79 28.91 29.42 -29.78
N PHE A 80 29.41 30.64 -29.95
CA PHE A 80 29.51 31.31 -31.26
C PHE A 80 30.49 30.61 -32.19
N ALA A 81 31.68 30.23 -31.70
CA ALA A 81 32.67 29.49 -32.49
C ALA A 81 32.10 28.16 -32.99
N ALA A 82 31.43 27.41 -32.12
CA ALA A 82 30.80 26.15 -32.49
C ALA A 82 29.58 26.37 -33.41
N ALA A 83 28.73 27.38 -33.13
CA ALA A 83 27.58 27.70 -33.98
C ALA A 83 28.00 28.11 -35.39
N ALA A 84 29.07 28.91 -35.54
CA ALA A 84 29.60 29.33 -36.83
C ALA A 84 29.99 28.10 -37.67
N VAL A 85 30.67 27.13 -37.07
CA VAL A 85 31.01 25.85 -37.73
C VAL A 85 29.75 25.10 -38.13
N LEU A 86 28.78 24.93 -37.23
CA LEU A 86 27.53 24.19 -37.52
C LEU A 86 26.71 24.85 -38.65
N ILE A 87 26.58 26.18 -38.64
CA ILE A 87 25.86 26.97 -39.64
C ILE A 87 26.56 26.90 -40.99
N MET A 88 27.89 27.06 -41.02
CA MET A 88 28.68 26.91 -42.25
C MET A 88 28.49 25.54 -42.89
N LYS A 89 28.40 24.48 -42.08
CA LYS A 89 28.24 23.11 -42.57
C LYS A 89 26.89 22.83 -43.22
N ARG A 90 25.81 23.49 -42.78
CA ARG A 90 24.45 23.32 -43.31
C ARG A 90 23.96 24.50 -44.16
N ARG A 91 24.79 25.53 -44.38
CA ARG A 91 24.45 26.79 -45.08
C ARG A 91 23.17 27.47 -44.58
N SER A 92 22.76 27.18 -43.33
CA SER A 92 21.53 27.70 -42.77
C SER A 92 21.64 27.86 -41.27
N GLY A 93 21.22 29.01 -40.78
CA GLY A 93 21.03 29.27 -39.36
C GLY A 93 19.69 28.78 -38.83
N SER A 94 18.84 28.14 -39.65
CA SER A 94 17.55 27.62 -39.20
C SER A 94 17.76 26.42 -38.26
N LEU A 95 17.16 26.45 -37.07
CA LEU A 95 17.19 25.32 -36.13
C LEU A 95 16.59 24.05 -36.75
N ASP A 96 15.60 24.20 -37.63
CA ASP A 96 14.97 23.05 -38.29
C ASP A 96 15.93 22.37 -39.28
N HIS A 97 16.85 23.13 -39.89
CA HIS A 97 17.90 22.57 -40.76
C HIS A 97 19.12 22.04 -39.98
N LEU A 98 19.34 22.51 -38.75
CA LEU A 98 20.41 22.04 -37.84
C LEU A 98 19.97 20.88 -36.94
N ARG A 99 18.73 20.41 -37.09
CA ARG A 99 18.14 19.33 -36.30
C ARG A 99 18.95 18.04 -36.45
N GLY A 100 19.31 17.41 -35.33
CA GLY A 100 20.06 16.14 -35.30
C GLY A 100 21.49 16.19 -35.84
N ILE A 101 22.08 17.38 -36.00
CA ILE A 101 23.42 17.59 -36.58
C ILE A 101 24.54 16.89 -35.79
N ILE A 102 24.31 16.50 -34.53
CA ILE A 102 25.25 15.72 -33.72
C ILE A 102 25.73 14.43 -34.40
N LYS A 103 24.92 13.83 -35.29
CA LYS A 103 25.33 12.62 -36.03
C LYS A 103 26.46 12.91 -37.02
N SER A 104 26.41 14.08 -37.67
CA SER A 104 27.42 14.50 -38.65
C SER A 104 28.63 15.17 -37.97
N TYR A 105 28.43 15.93 -36.89
CA TYR A 105 29.47 16.73 -36.23
C TYR A 105 29.45 16.59 -34.70
N PRO A 106 29.67 15.37 -34.14
CA PRO A 106 29.41 15.07 -32.74
C PRO A 106 30.20 15.94 -31.76
N LEU A 107 31.50 16.13 -32.01
CA LEU A 107 32.36 16.92 -31.12
C LEU A 107 31.93 18.38 -31.07
N CYS A 108 31.71 19.00 -32.23
CA CYS A 108 31.30 20.42 -32.32
C CYS A 108 29.94 20.65 -31.66
N THR A 109 28.97 19.75 -31.86
CA THR A 109 27.65 19.86 -31.25
C THR A 109 27.69 19.65 -29.73
N VAL A 110 28.51 18.72 -29.24
CA VAL A 110 28.71 18.52 -27.79
C VAL A 110 29.36 19.76 -27.15
N LEU A 111 30.38 20.35 -27.79
CA LEU A 111 31.02 21.58 -27.30
C LEU A 111 30.06 22.77 -27.33
N PHE A 112 29.24 22.90 -28.39
CA PHE A 112 28.16 23.89 -28.46
C PHE A 112 27.18 23.74 -27.30
N SER A 113 26.68 22.52 -27.06
CA SER A 113 25.73 22.27 -25.96
C SER A 113 26.36 22.43 -24.59
N PHE A 114 27.61 22.02 -24.41
CA PHE A 114 28.37 22.27 -23.17
C PHE A 114 28.50 23.77 -22.90
N GLY A 115 28.85 24.57 -23.91
CA GLY A 115 28.88 26.02 -23.81
C GLY A 115 27.51 26.60 -23.46
N LEU A 116 26.44 26.17 -24.14
CA LEU A 116 25.09 26.69 -23.94
C LEU A 116 24.54 26.36 -22.54
N PHE A 117 24.79 25.15 -22.04
CA PHE A 117 24.46 24.78 -20.66
C PHE A 117 25.29 25.59 -19.66
N SER A 118 26.58 25.82 -19.94
CA SER A 118 27.46 26.60 -19.05
C SER A 118 27.01 28.07 -18.95
N VAL A 119 26.52 28.66 -20.05
CA VAL A 119 25.95 30.03 -20.10
C VAL A 119 24.77 30.19 -19.12
N ILE A 120 23.89 29.19 -19.05
CA ILE A 120 22.74 29.19 -18.11
C ILE A 120 23.13 28.74 -16.69
N GLY A 121 24.42 28.53 -16.42
CA GLY A 121 24.92 28.13 -15.11
C GLY A 121 24.77 26.64 -14.79
N LEU A 122 24.56 25.78 -15.80
CA LEU A 122 24.47 24.33 -15.62
C LEU A 122 25.64 23.64 -16.32
N SER A 123 26.51 22.96 -15.60
CA SER A 123 27.59 22.22 -16.24
C SER A 123 28.03 21.02 -15.40
N PRO A 124 28.63 19.98 -16.00
CA PRO A 124 29.27 18.88 -15.26
C PRO A 124 30.53 19.31 -14.50
N PHE A 125 30.87 20.59 -14.49
CA PHE A 125 32.07 21.14 -13.84
C PHE A 125 31.74 22.35 -12.95
N LYS A 126 30.48 22.47 -12.49
CA LYS A 126 29.90 23.61 -11.76
C LYS A 126 29.42 24.76 -12.65
N GLY A 127 28.45 25.52 -12.16
CA GLY A 127 27.84 26.66 -12.86
C GLY A 127 28.60 27.97 -12.66
N SER A 128 28.28 28.98 -13.48
CA SER A 128 28.78 30.35 -13.25
C SER A 128 28.06 30.98 -12.06
N ILE A 129 28.82 31.49 -11.09
CA ILE A 129 28.28 32.13 -9.88
C ILE A 129 27.86 33.59 -10.10
N SER A 130 28.18 34.16 -11.27
CA SER A 130 28.03 35.60 -11.55
C SER A 130 26.56 36.07 -11.50
N LYS A 131 25.62 35.30 -12.06
CA LYS A 131 24.18 35.62 -11.95
C LYS A 131 23.70 35.61 -10.50
N PHE A 132 24.23 34.70 -9.67
CA PHE A 132 23.86 34.60 -8.26
C PHE A 132 24.34 35.82 -7.46
N LEU A 133 25.53 36.33 -7.75
CA LEU A 133 26.06 37.57 -7.17
C LEU A 133 25.24 38.80 -7.55
N ILE A 134 24.82 38.90 -8.81
CA ILE A 134 24.00 40.02 -9.30
C ILE A 134 22.62 40.01 -8.64
N ILE A 135 21.96 38.85 -8.61
CA ILE A 135 20.64 38.69 -7.97
C ILE A 135 20.76 38.94 -6.46
N TYR A 136 21.81 38.42 -5.81
CA TYR A 136 22.10 38.67 -4.40
C TYR A 136 22.25 40.18 -4.12
N SER A 137 23.02 40.89 -4.95
CA SER A 137 23.19 42.35 -4.82
C SER A 137 21.86 43.09 -4.97
N ALA A 138 21.02 42.69 -5.92
CA ALA A 138 19.71 43.30 -6.11
C ALA A 138 18.78 43.10 -4.90
N ILE A 139 18.81 41.91 -4.28
CA ILE A 139 18.08 41.63 -3.03
C ILE A 139 18.67 42.45 -1.88
N GLN A 140 20.00 42.55 -1.78
CA GLN A 140 20.71 43.31 -0.75
C GLN A 140 20.36 44.80 -0.80
N SER A 141 20.25 45.38 -1.99
CA SER A 141 19.85 46.79 -2.19
C SER A 141 18.33 47.03 -2.08
N GLY A 142 17.53 46.01 -1.72
CA GLY A 142 16.09 46.14 -1.54
C GLY A 142 15.25 46.05 -2.83
N HIS A 143 15.87 45.79 -3.98
CA HIS A 143 15.19 45.67 -5.28
C HIS A 143 14.62 44.26 -5.52
N LEU A 144 13.75 43.78 -4.62
CA LEU A 144 13.21 42.42 -4.66
C LEU A 144 12.46 42.10 -5.96
N LEU A 145 11.69 43.05 -6.49
CA LEU A 145 10.95 42.87 -7.75
C LEU A 145 11.92 42.68 -8.93
N LEU A 146 12.98 43.49 -9.01
CA LEU A 146 13.99 43.40 -10.08
C LEU A 146 14.73 42.06 -10.00
N ALA A 147 15.07 41.60 -8.80
CA ALA A 147 15.70 40.29 -8.59
C ALA A 147 14.78 39.11 -8.98
N ALA A 148 13.48 39.20 -8.68
CA ALA A 148 12.50 38.19 -9.07
C ALA A 148 12.29 38.16 -10.60
N LEU A 149 12.22 39.32 -11.25
CA LEU A 149 12.14 39.44 -12.71
C LEU A 149 13.42 38.94 -13.40
N ALA A 150 14.60 39.19 -12.83
CA ALA A 150 15.84 38.60 -13.31
C ALA A 150 15.82 37.07 -13.22
N THR A 151 15.35 36.52 -12.09
CA THR A 151 15.16 35.08 -11.91
C THR A 151 14.19 34.49 -12.97
N LEU A 152 13.12 35.21 -13.31
CA LEU A 152 12.23 34.83 -14.41
C LEU A 152 12.94 34.81 -15.77
N GLY A 153 13.82 35.78 -16.03
CA GLY A 153 14.71 35.79 -17.20
C GLY A 153 15.54 34.52 -17.30
N SER A 154 16.19 34.09 -16.22
CA SER A 154 16.95 32.81 -16.17
C SER A 154 16.07 31.57 -16.48
N ILE A 155 14.80 31.57 -16.06
CA ILE A 155 13.85 30.48 -16.38
C ILE A 155 13.54 30.47 -17.88
N ILE A 156 13.33 31.64 -18.49
CA ILE A 156 13.09 31.77 -19.93
C ILE A 156 14.33 31.36 -20.73
N GLU A 157 15.52 31.74 -20.26
CA GLU A 157 16.80 31.35 -20.84
C GLU A 157 16.98 29.83 -20.88
N ALA A 158 16.76 29.18 -19.73
CA ALA A 158 16.81 27.73 -19.62
C ALA A 158 15.82 27.04 -20.58
N TRP A 159 14.64 27.64 -20.82
CA TRP A 159 13.64 27.13 -21.76
C TRP A 159 14.20 27.01 -23.18
N TYR A 160 14.64 28.10 -23.80
CA TYR A 160 15.09 28.02 -25.19
C TYR A 160 16.44 27.32 -25.32
N CYS A 161 17.34 27.43 -24.34
CA CYS A 161 18.61 26.69 -24.37
C CYS A 161 18.34 25.18 -24.41
N LEU A 162 17.38 24.69 -23.62
CA LEU A 162 16.99 23.28 -23.64
C LEU A 162 16.36 22.88 -24.98
N VAL A 163 15.50 23.73 -25.56
CA VAL A 163 14.89 23.48 -26.88
C VAL A 163 15.98 23.36 -27.95
N VAL A 164 16.94 24.29 -27.97
CA VAL A 164 18.06 24.27 -28.93
C VAL A 164 18.89 23.00 -28.75
N VAL A 165 19.26 22.65 -27.51
CA VAL A 165 20.00 21.41 -27.22
C VAL A 165 19.22 20.18 -27.70
N GLN A 166 17.92 20.09 -27.41
CA GLN A 166 17.10 18.96 -27.84
C GLN A 166 17.07 18.82 -29.36
N LYS A 167 16.82 19.92 -30.08
CA LYS A 167 16.81 19.93 -31.54
C LYS A 167 18.14 19.49 -32.13
N LEU A 168 19.26 20.00 -31.63
CA LEU A 168 20.58 19.73 -32.21
C LEU A 168 21.14 18.35 -31.81
N CYS A 169 20.94 17.93 -30.55
CA CYS A 169 21.57 16.73 -29.98
C CYS A 169 20.70 15.47 -29.98
N PHE A 170 19.37 15.61 -29.99
CA PHE A 170 18.49 14.48 -29.69
C PHE A 170 17.40 14.22 -30.72
N GLU A 171 16.90 15.25 -31.39
CA GLU A 171 15.91 15.05 -32.45
C GLU A 171 16.54 14.48 -33.73
N GLN A 172 15.74 13.74 -34.51
CA GLN A 172 16.16 13.17 -35.79
C GLN A 172 15.64 14.03 -36.96
N GLN A 173 16.42 14.10 -38.05
CA GLN A 173 16.06 14.84 -39.25
C GLN A 173 15.09 14.02 -40.12
N ASP A 174 14.03 14.66 -40.63
CA ASP A 174 13.08 14.03 -41.56
C ASP A 174 13.74 13.78 -42.92
N SER A 175 13.53 12.59 -43.50
CA SER A 175 14.17 12.14 -44.75
C SER A 175 13.86 13.01 -45.98
N LEU A 176 12.87 13.88 -45.91
CA LEU A 176 12.44 14.77 -47.00
C LEU A 176 13.12 16.14 -47.00
N ALA A 177 13.88 16.49 -45.95
CA ALA A 177 14.51 17.80 -45.76
C ALA A 177 16.05 17.72 -45.79
N VAL A 178 16.61 16.96 -46.74
CA VAL A 178 18.06 16.81 -46.89
C VAL A 178 18.64 18.05 -47.54
N VAL A 179 19.11 19.00 -46.72
CA VAL A 179 19.99 20.08 -47.17
C VAL A 179 21.36 19.47 -47.50
N GLU A 180 21.89 19.71 -48.71
CA GLU A 180 23.21 19.24 -49.17
C GLU A 180 24.30 19.56 -48.13
N GLU A 181 25.02 18.53 -47.68
CA GLU A 181 26.18 18.69 -46.80
C GLU A 181 27.42 19.08 -47.62
N GLN A 182 28.07 20.19 -47.26
CA GLN A 182 29.36 20.54 -47.88
C GLN A 182 30.52 19.75 -47.25
N ASN A 183 31.39 19.22 -48.12
CA ASN A 183 32.67 18.62 -47.75
C ASN A 183 33.76 19.68 -47.46
N THR A 184 33.45 20.69 -46.64
CA THR A 184 34.41 21.70 -46.19
C THR A 184 35.17 21.17 -44.97
N LYS A 185 36.49 20.96 -45.04
CA LYS A 185 37.26 20.57 -43.84
C LYS A 185 37.18 21.70 -42.80
N VAL A 186 36.80 21.37 -41.56
CA VAL A 186 36.84 22.34 -40.46
C VAL A 186 38.29 22.74 -40.24
N SER A 187 38.58 24.04 -40.14
CA SER A 187 39.95 24.50 -39.96
C SER A 187 40.53 23.96 -38.64
N PRO A 188 41.78 23.47 -38.61
CA PRO A 188 42.43 23.04 -37.37
C PRO A 188 42.41 24.14 -36.30
N PHE A 189 42.51 25.40 -36.74
CA PHE A 189 42.41 26.57 -35.87
C PHE A 189 41.04 26.69 -35.18
N ALA A 190 39.93 26.48 -35.89
CA ALA A 190 38.59 26.54 -35.28
C ALA A 190 38.39 25.45 -34.21
N ASN A 191 38.89 24.23 -34.48
CA ASN A 191 38.85 23.15 -33.48
C ASN A 191 39.71 23.47 -32.27
N LEU A 192 40.94 23.94 -32.48
CA LEU A 192 41.84 24.34 -31.39
C LEU A 192 41.23 25.46 -30.54
N LEU A 193 40.63 26.47 -31.17
CA LEU A 193 39.94 27.56 -30.49
C LEU A 193 38.78 27.05 -29.63
N MET A 194 37.92 26.18 -30.18
CA MET A 194 36.83 25.58 -29.40
C MET A 194 37.34 24.75 -28.21
N PHE A 195 38.43 24.00 -28.37
CA PHE A 195 39.03 23.24 -27.25
C PHE A 195 39.64 24.16 -26.19
N ILE A 196 40.32 25.24 -26.58
CA ILE A 196 40.85 26.22 -25.64
C ILE A 196 39.71 26.87 -24.86
N LEU A 197 38.67 27.35 -25.54
CA LEU A 197 37.51 27.99 -24.89
C LEU A 197 36.74 27.02 -24.00
N ALA A 198 36.59 25.77 -24.41
CA ALA A 198 36.00 24.72 -23.56
C ALA A 198 36.87 24.43 -22.34
N GLY A 199 38.20 24.31 -22.51
CA GLY A 199 39.15 24.15 -21.41
C GLY A 199 39.10 25.32 -20.44
N MET A 200 39.06 26.56 -20.94
CA MET A 200 38.89 27.77 -20.13
C MET A 200 37.55 27.74 -19.38
N THR A 201 36.46 27.34 -20.02
CA THR A 201 35.15 27.18 -19.37
C THR A 201 35.23 26.20 -18.20
N VAL A 202 35.87 25.04 -18.39
CA VAL A 202 36.08 24.05 -17.31
C VAL A 202 36.93 24.62 -16.17
N VAL A 203 38.04 25.29 -16.49
CA VAL A 203 38.94 25.90 -15.50
C VAL A 203 38.21 26.99 -14.71
N MET A 204 37.47 27.87 -15.38
CA MET A 204 36.71 28.94 -14.75
C MET A 204 35.57 28.42 -13.85
N SER A 205 35.01 27.24 -14.16
CA SER A 205 33.97 26.62 -13.33
C SER A 205 34.55 25.85 -12.13
N LEU A 206 35.66 25.12 -12.31
CA LEU A 206 36.29 24.34 -11.23
C LEU A 206 37.12 25.21 -10.27
N PHE A 207 37.80 26.23 -10.80
CA PHE A 207 38.71 27.12 -10.09
C PHE A 207 38.33 28.59 -10.34
N PRO A 208 37.19 29.06 -9.79
CA PRO A 208 36.70 30.41 -10.06
C PRO A 208 37.51 31.52 -9.36
N GLU A 209 38.28 31.21 -8.31
CA GLU A 209 38.98 32.21 -7.46
C GLU A 209 39.84 33.24 -8.23
N PRO A 210 40.67 32.86 -9.22
CA PRO A 210 41.47 33.85 -9.95
C PRO A 210 40.62 34.89 -10.70
N PHE A 211 39.47 34.46 -11.22
CA PHE A 211 38.52 35.30 -11.95
C PHE A 211 37.72 36.18 -10.99
N ILE A 212 37.32 35.62 -9.84
CA ILE A 212 36.69 36.40 -8.76
C ILE A 212 37.64 37.51 -8.28
N HIS A 213 38.92 37.19 -8.04
CA HIS A 213 39.91 38.18 -7.61
C HIS A 213 40.15 39.28 -8.65
N PHE A 214 40.21 38.92 -9.94
CA PHE A 214 40.31 39.90 -11.01
C PHE A 214 39.09 40.83 -11.07
N ALA A 215 37.87 40.27 -10.98
CA ALA A 215 36.64 41.03 -10.92
C ALA A 215 36.58 41.95 -9.68
N GLN A 216 37.02 41.46 -8.52
CA GLN A 216 37.11 42.22 -7.26
C GLN A 216 38.08 43.40 -7.35
N ASN A 217 39.27 43.17 -7.90
CA ASN A 217 40.29 44.20 -8.10
C ASN A 217 39.76 45.29 -9.04
N THR A 218 39.13 44.89 -10.14
CA THR A 218 38.53 45.81 -11.10
C THR A 218 37.36 46.60 -10.48
N ALA A 219 36.51 45.95 -9.69
CA ALA A 219 35.43 46.62 -8.97
C ALA A 219 35.96 47.65 -7.96
N SER A 220 37.08 47.36 -7.29
CA SER A 220 37.72 48.29 -6.34
C SER A 220 38.30 49.54 -6.99
N LEU A 221 38.66 49.49 -8.29
CA LEU A 221 39.07 50.65 -9.07
C LEU A 221 37.87 51.53 -9.46
N ILE A 222 36.68 50.94 -9.59
CA ILE A 222 35.44 51.65 -9.97
C ILE A 222 34.76 52.27 -8.74
N MET A 223 34.84 51.63 -7.57
CA MET A 223 34.30 52.16 -6.31
C MET A 223 35.42 52.41 -5.29
N ALA A 224 35.70 53.67 -5.00
CA ALA A 224 36.77 54.11 -4.08
C ALA A 224 36.56 53.73 -2.59
N ASN A 225 35.44 53.10 -2.24
CA ASN A 225 35.15 52.70 -0.87
C ASN A 225 34.62 51.26 -0.83
N ASN A 226 35.48 50.33 -0.39
CA ASN A 226 35.07 48.97 -0.06
C ASN A 226 34.20 49.05 1.20
N GLY A 227 32.88 49.04 1.03
CA GLY A 227 31.94 48.96 2.14
C GLY A 227 32.01 47.62 2.88
N GLY A 228 33.16 47.32 3.52
CA GLY A 228 33.43 46.38 4.61
C GLY A 228 32.94 44.93 4.56
N ARG A 229 32.17 44.50 3.54
CA ARG A 229 31.51 43.19 3.53
C ARG A 229 32.24 42.22 2.59
N PRO A 230 32.69 41.05 3.09
CA PRO A 230 33.28 40.02 2.24
C PRO A 230 32.26 39.51 1.22
N MET A 231 32.75 39.13 0.05
CA MET A 231 31.92 38.52 -0.99
C MET A 231 31.30 37.21 -0.48
N PRO A 232 30.05 36.90 -0.86
CA PRO A 232 29.40 35.68 -0.44
C PRO A 232 30.12 34.45 -1.04
N ALA A 233 30.64 33.57 -0.18
CA ALA A 233 31.21 32.30 -0.59
C ALA A 233 30.08 31.28 -0.80
N PHE A 234 29.70 31.04 -2.06
CA PHE A 234 28.59 30.15 -2.41
C PHE A 234 28.93 28.67 -2.31
N GLU A 235 30.21 28.32 -2.40
CA GLU A 235 30.65 26.94 -2.46
C GLU A 235 31.76 26.65 -1.45
N THR A 236 31.73 25.43 -0.92
CA THR A 236 32.81 24.83 -0.13
C THR A 236 33.34 23.57 -0.80
N PRO A 237 34.56 23.10 -0.46
CA PRO A 237 35.16 21.91 -1.05
C PRO A 237 34.21 20.70 -0.99
N TRP A 238 34.11 19.98 -2.10
CA TRP A 238 33.24 18.80 -2.18
C TRP A 238 33.82 17.64 -1.38
N PRO A 239 33.01 16.94 -0.57
CA PRO A 239 33.49 15.82 0.21
C PRO A 239 33.86 14.65 -0.69
N VAL A 240 34.78 13.80 -0.22
CA VAL A 240 35.25 12.60 -0.95
C VAL A 240 34.09 11.69 -1.35
N LEU A 241 33.06 11.58 -0.50
CA LEU A 241 31.83 10.82 -0.79
C LEU A 241 31.11 11.26 -2.07
N VAL A 242 31.22 12.54 -2.44
CA VAL A 242 30.65 13.08 -3.68
C VAL A 242 31.61 12.84 -4.83
N LEU A 243 32.90 13.14 -4.62
CA LEU A 243 33.92 13.03 -5.66
C LEU A 243 34.09 11.61 -6.19
N LEU A 244 33.94 10.59 -5.34
CA LEU A 244 34.09 9.18 -5.73
C LEU A 244 33.14 8.77 -6.88
N PRO A 245 31.81 8.84 -6.76
CA PRO A 245 30.91 8.54 -7.86
C PRO A 245 30.98 9.59 -8.97
N TYR A 246 31.25 10.87 -8.66
CA TYR A 246 31.31 11.93 -9.67
C TYR A 246 32.49 11.75 -10.64
N ALA A 247 33.72 11.65 -10.12
CA ALA A 247 34.92 11.33 -10.90
C ALA A 247 34.83 9.91 -11.49
N GLY A 248 34.21 8.99 -10.75
CA GLY A 248 33.88 7.66 -11.21
C GLY A 248 33.04 7.65 -12.48
N GLY A 249 32.11 8.60 -12.64
CA GLY A 249 31.33 8.78 -13.87
C GLY A 249 32.22 8.99 -15.10
N PHE A 250 33.18 9.92 -15.03
CA PHE A 250 34.14 10.19 -16.10
C PHE A 250 35.03 8.98 -16.37
N ALA A 251 35.56 8.35 -15.32
CA ALA A 251 36.40 7.15 -15.46
C ALA A 251 35.64 6.01 -16.15
N VAL A 252 34.40 5.75 -15.75
CA VAL A 252 33.54 4.71 -16.35
C VAL A 252 33.22 5.04 -17.80
N TYR A 253 32.98 6.31 -18.14
CA TYR A 253 32.77 6.72 -19.53
C TYR A 253 34.00 6.42 -20.40
N LEU A 254 35.20 6.82 -19.95
CA LEU A 254 36.46 6.58 -20.66
C LEU A 254 36.77 5.09 -20.81
N ILE A 255 36.62 4.31 -19.73
CA ILE A 255 36.77 2.85 -19.77
C ILE A 255 35.77 2.23 -20.76
N GLY A 256 34.55 2.76 -20.84
CA GLY A 256 33.52 2.32 -21.78
C GLY A 256 33.84 2.59 -23.25
N LEU A 257 34.78 3.49 -23.56
CA LEU A 257 35.31 3.65 -24.92
C LEU A 257 36.23 2.49 -25.33
N ILE A 258 36.85 1.81 -24.35
CA ILE A 258 37.78 0.69 -24.56
C ILE A 258 37.05 -0.65 -24.44
N SER A 259 36.27 -0.85 -23.37
CA SER A 259 35.62 -2.13 -23.08
C SER A 259 34.31 -1.96 -22.31
N HIS A 260 33.22 -2.44 -22.92
CA HIS A 260 31.90 -2.47 -22.25
C HIS A 260 31.86 -3.40 -21.02
N ARG A 261 32.64 -4.48 -21.01
CA ARG A 261 32.72 -5.39 -19.86
C ARG A 261 33.40 -4.72 -18.67
N LEU A 262 34.54 -4.08 -18.91
CA LEU A 262 35.29 -3.37 -17.86
C LEU A 262 34.49 -2.19 -17.32
N ARG A 263 33.80 -1.44 -18.20
CA ARG A 263 32.88 -0.37 -17.80
C ARG A 263 31.81 -0.86 -16.83
N ASN A 264 31.12 -1.95 -17.15
CA ASN A 264 30.06 -2.50 -16.31
C ASN A 264 30.61 -2.92 -14.94
N PHE A 265 31.77 -3.59 -14.92
CA PHE A 265 32.45 -3.96 -13.68
C PHE A 265 32.82 -2.72 -12.86
N SER A 266 33.47 -1.72 -13.46
CA SER A 266 33.87 -0.49 -12.79
C SER A 266 32.67 0.29 -12.24
N ALA A 267 31.55 0.37 -12.97
CA ALA A 267 30.34 1.03 -12.50
C ALA A 267 29.76 0.34 -11.25
N VAL A 268 29.67 -0.99 -11.26
CA VAL A 268 29.21 -1.78 -10.10
C VAL A 268 30.18 -1.64 -8.93
N PHE A 269 31.49 -1.68 -9.20
CA PHE A 269 32.52 -1.53 -8.17
C PHE A 269 32.48 -0.16 -7.49
N ILE A 270 32.41 0.93 -8.26
CA ILE A 270 32.37 2.30 -7.73
C ILE A 270 31.09 2.51 -6.90
N THR A 271 29.94 2.03 -7.37
CA THR A 271 28.69 2.14 -6.60
C THR A 271 28.70 1.30 -5.32
N ALA A 272 29.26 0.09 -5.34
CA ALA A 272 29.46 -0.73 -4.14
C ALA A 272 30.40 -0.07 -3.13
N LEU A 273 31.52 0.47 -3.62
CA LEU A 273 32.49 1.19 -2.81
C LEU A 273 31.87 2.46 -2.19
N THR A 274 31.01 3.14 -2.94
CA THR A 274 30.25 4.30 -2.44
C THR A 274 29.33 3.91 -1.29
N VAL A 275 28.59 2.78 -1.38
CA VAL A 275 27.78 2.26 -0.27
C VAL A 275 28.63 1.97 0.96
N TYR A 276 29.80 1.35 0.77
CA TYR A 276 30.73 1.06 1.86
C TYR A 276 31.22 2.34 2.56
N PHE A 277 31.64 3.36 1.81
CA PHE A 277 32.09 4.61 2.41
C PHE A 277 30.96 5.36 3.13
N VAL A 278 29.76 5.41 2.55
CA VAL A 278 28.60 6.04 3.21
C VAL A 278 28.24 5.33 4.53
N TRP A 279 28.32 4.00 4.56
CA TRP A 279 28.04 3.21 5.76
C TRP A 279 29.07 3.47 6.88
N ASN A 280 30.34 3.62 6.53
CA ASN A 280 31.44 3.81 7.48
C ASN A 280 31.73 5.29 7.82
N ASP A 281 31.09 6.25 7.14
CA ASP A 281 31.30 7.67 7.41
C ASP A 281 30.73 8.07 8.78
N THR A 282 31.61 8.40 9.72
CA THR A 282 31.28 8.85 11.08
C THR A 282 30.99 10.36 11.16
N GLY A 283 31.38 11.14 10.15
CA GLY A 283 31.22 12.59 10.09
C GLY A 283 29.81 13.05 9.67
N LEU A 284 29.02 12.17 9.03
CA LEU A 284 27.62 12.45 8.70
C LEU A 284 26.70 12.38 9.91
N ASP A 285 25.79 13.35 10.03
CA ASP A 285 24.70 13.27 10.97
C ASP A 285 23.70 12.17 10.62
N SER A 286 22.88 11.74 11.58
CA SER A 286 22.01 10.57 11.42
C SER A 286 20.96 10.72 10.32
N LEU A 287 20.47 11.93 10.05
CA LEU A 287 19.50 12.18 8.97
C LEU A 287 20.19 12.12 7.60
N SER A 288 21.30 12.83 7.46
CA SER A 288 22.13 12.82 6.25
C SER A 288 22.62 11.41 5.92
N ARG A 289 23.08 10.65 6.91
CA ARG A 289 23.53 9.25 6.74
C ARG A 289 22.39 8.34 6.26
N LEU A 290 21.18 8.48 6.83
CA LEU A 290 20.02 7.68 6.42
C LEU A 290 19.70 7.89 4.93
N PHE A 291 19.59 9.14 4.48
CA PHE A 291 19.28 9.43 3.08
C PHE A 291 20.44 9.08 2.14
N ALA A 292 21.69 9.39 2.51
CA ALA A 292 22.87 8.99 1.74
C ALA A 292 22.91 7.47 1.52
N PHE A 293 22.63 6.69 2.56
CA PHE A 293 22.61 5.23 2.50
C PHE A 293 21.51 4.72 1.58
N ILE A 294 20.27 5.23 1.72
CA ILE A 294 19.15 4.86 0.82
C ILE A 294 19.51 5.17 -0.64
N MET A 295 20.06 6.35 -0.90
CA MET A 295 20.46 6.81 -2.24
C MET A 295 21.55 5.90 -2.85
N ALA A 296 22.62 5.64 -2.09
CA ALA A 296 23.71 4.80 -2.54
C ALA A 296 23.28 3.34 -2.75
N ALA A 297 22.53 2.76 -1.81
CA ALA A 297 22.08 1.37 -1.87
C ALA A 297 21.14 1.12 -3.04
N VAL A 298 20.17 2.01 -3.28
CA VAL A 298 19.25 1.87 -4.41
C VAL A 298 19.99 2.05 -5.75
N ILE A 299 20.90 3.03 -5.87
CA ILE A 299 21.67 3.20 -7.12
C ILE A 299 22.63 2.04 -7.37
N PHE A 300 23.22 1.44 -6.33
CA PHE A 300 24.01 0.22 -6.46
C PHE A 300 23.17 -0.93 -7.07
N LEU A 301 21.97 -1.17 -6.53
CA LEU A 301 21.05 -2.20 -7.05
C LEU A 301 20.60 -1.90 -8.50
N VAL A 302 20.35 -0.63 -8.82
CA VAL A 302 20.00 -0.18 -10.18
C VAL A 302 21.17 -0.34 -11.15
N THR A 303 22.40 -0.12 -10.68
CA THR A 303 23.61 -0.27 -11.49
C THR A 303 23.84 -1.74 -11.84
N LEU A 304 23.67 -2.64 -10.86
CA LEU A 304 23.70 -4.08 -11.08
C LEU A 304 22.62 -4.52 -12.08
N TYR A 305 21.38 -4.07 -11.89
CA TYR A 305 20.26 -4.34 -12.81
C TYR A 305 20.53 -3.86 -14.24
N SER A 306 21.17 -2.70 -14.38
CA SER A 306 21.42 -2.06 -15.68
C SER A 306 22.42 -2.81 -16.57
N VAL A 307 23.22 -3.73 -16.01
CA VAL A 307 24.24 -4.49 -16.75
C VAL A 307 23.64 -5.29 -17.90
N ASP A 308 22.65 -6.16 -17.65
CA ASP A 308 21.96 -6.89 -18.72
C ASP A 308 20.85 -6.07 -19.38
N TYR A 309 20.19 -5.17 -18.65
CA TYR A 309 19.11 -4.35 -19.20
C TYR A 309 19.57 -3.45 -20.36
N LEU A 310 20.82 -2.98 -20.33
CA LEU A 310 21.44 -2.15 -21.38
C LEU A 310 22.35 -2.93 -22.33
N LYS A 311 22.44 -4.25 -22.19
CA LYS A 311 23.30 -5.07 -23.04
C LYS A 311 22.85 -4.97 -24.50
N GLY A 312 23.77 -4.57 -25.37
CA GLY A 312 23.49 -4.37 -26.80
C GLY A 312 22.64 -3.14 -27.13
N LYS A 313 22.36 -2.26 -26.15
CA LYS A 313 21.70 -0.97 -26.40
C LYS A 313 22.71 0.13 -26.70
N GLU A 314 22.32 1.03 -27.60
CA GLU A 314 23.08 2.23 -27.93
C GLU A 314 23.21 3.17 -26.73
N HIS A 315 24.24 4.02 -26.73
CA HIS A 315 24.47 5.05 -25.71
C HIS A 315 24.62 4.54 -24.25
N SER A 316 24.97 3.28 -24.05
CA SER A 316 25.16 2.71 -22.70
C SER A 316 26.30 3.38 -21.90
N ASN A 317 27.36 3.89 -22.55
CA ASN A 317 28.40 4.69 -21.87
C ASN A 317 27.83 5.97 -21.25
N ARG A 318 26.99 6.69 -22.01
CA ARG A 318 26.30 7.91 -21.58
C ARG A 318 25.39 7.64 -20.38
N TYR A 319 24.70 6.50 -20.39
CA TYR A 319 23.82 6.09 -19.30
C TYR A 319 24.59 5.97 -17.97
N PHE A 320 25.66 5.19 -17.93
CA PHE A 320 26.40 4.96 -16.68
C PHE A 320 27.09 6.24 -16.20
N PHE A 321 27.57 7.08 -17.11
CA PHE A 321 28.09 8.41 -16.79
C PHE A 321 27.06 9.24 -16.02
N PHE A 322 25.87 9.45 -16.59
CA PHE A 322 24.86 10.28 -15.93
C PHE A 322 24.27 9.62 -14.67
N LEU A 323 24.21 8.29 -14.60
CA LEU A 323 23.77 7.58 -13.39
C LEU A 323 24.72 7.85 -12.20
N LEU A 324 26.03 7.85 -12.45
CA LEU A 324 27.05 8.13 -11.43
C LEU A 324 27.12 9.61 -11.06
N MET A 325 26.94 10.52 -12.03
CA MET A 325 26.80 11.96 -11.77
C MET A 325 25.56 12.27 -10.92
N MET A 326 24.46 11.56 -11.18
CA MET A 326 23.25 11.64 -10.37
C MET A 326 23.50 11.10 -8.95
N LEU A 327 24.24 10.01 -8.78
CA LEU A 327 24.63 9.51 -7.46
C LEU A 327 25.48 10.52 -6.69
N GLY A 328 26.51 11.09 -7.32
CA GLY A 328 27.37 12.10 -6.69
C GLY A 328 26.59 13.34 -6.25
N SER A 329 25.71 13.86 -7.10
CA SER A 329 24.85 15.00 -6.75
C SER A 329 23.86 14.68 -5.63
N LEU A 330 23.25 13.50 -5.63
CA LEU A 330 22.37 13.04 -4.54
C LEU A 330 23.11 12.94 -3.20
N LEU A 331 24.32 12.38 -3.20
CA LEU A 331 25.16 12.37 -2.00
C LEU A 331 25.54 13.79 -1.59
N GLY A 332 25.84 14.67 -2.53
CA GLY A 332 26.15 16.07 -2.26
C GLY A 332 25.03 16.79 -1.52
N LEU A 333 23.76 16.55 -1.90
CA LEU A 333 22.60 17.05 -1.16
C LEU A 333 22.59 16.56 0.29
N SER A 334 22.84 15.26 0.48
CA SER A 334 22.84 14.66 1.81
C SER A 334 23.97 15.21 2.69
N THR A 335 25.17 15.42 2.13
CA THR A 335 26.37 15.82 2.88
C THR A 335 26.52 17.33 3.03
N SER A 336 25.72 18.15 2.33
CA SER A 336 25.82 19.61 2.38
C SER A 336 25.47 20.18 3.76
N LYS A 337 26.36 21.04 4.27
CA LYS A 337 26.16 21.85 5.49
C LYS A 337 25.73 23.29 5.17
N GLU A 338 26.00 23.75 3.95
CA GLU A 338 25.69 25.08 3.47
C GLU A 338 24.61 25.04 2.39
N LEU A 339 23.73 26.05 2.36
CA LEU A 339 22.65 26.14 1.39
C LEU A 339 23.14 26.37 -0.05
N GLY A 340 24.29 27.01 -0.23
CA GLY A 340 24.89 27.22 -1.55
C GLY A 340 25.29 25.90 -2.22
N ASN A 341 26.13 25.10 -1.56
CA ASN A 341 26.47 23.74 -2.01
C ASN A 341 25.22 22.85 -2.18
N PHE A 342 24.26 22.93 -1.25
CA PHE A 342 23.00 22.20 -1.39
C PHE A 342 22.28 22.56 -2.69
N TYR A 343 22.20 23.84 -3.06
CA TYR A 343 21.60 24.28 -4.31
C TYR A 343 22.38 23.80 -5.54
N THR A 344 23.72 23.90 -5.54
CA THR A 344 24.55 23.42 -6.65
C THR A 344 24.31 21.94 -6.93
N PHE A 345 24.29 21.10 -5.89
CA PHE A 345 23.98 19.68 -6.05
C PHE A 345 22.52 19.42 -6.48
N TRP A 346 21.58 20.29 -6.10
CA TRP A 346 20.18 20.19 -6.51
C TRP A 346 20.02 20.36 -8.02
N GLU A 347 20.69 21.35 -8.59
CA GLU A 347 20.71 21.61 -10.03
C GLU A 347 21.47 20.51 -10.79
N LEU A 348 22.64 20.08 -10.29
CA LEU A 348 23.40 18.96 -10.88
C LEU A 348 22.59 17.66 -10.92
N MET A 349 21.80 17.39 -9.89
CA MET A 349 20.88 16.26 -9.86
C MET A 349 19.79 16.41 -10.94
N THR A 350 19.17 17.58 -11.07
CA THR A 350 18.14 17.84 -12.11
C THR A 350 18.72 17.67 -13.51
N TRP A 351 19.91 18.22 -13.75
CA TRP A 351 20.61 18.14 -15.02
C TRP A 351 20.99 16.70 -15.39
N SER A 352 21.65 15.97 -14.49
CA SER A 352 22.06 14.57 -14.74
C SER A 352 20.86 13.65 -14.95
N SER A 353 19.81 13.79 -14.14
CA SER A 353 18.59 12.96 -14.27
C SER A 353 17.78 13.27 -15.53
N TYR A 354 17.82 14.50 -16.05
CA TYR A 354 17.18 14.84 -17.33
C TYR A 354 17.72 13.98 -18.48
N PHE A 355 19.05 13.84 -18.60
CA PHE A 355 19.65 13.00 -19.65
C PHE A 355 19.32 11.52 -19.51
N LEU A 356 19.02 11.06 -18.29
CA LEU A 356 18.55 9.71 -18.03
C LEU A 356 17.07 9.54 -18.43
N VAL A 357 16.23 10.57 -18.26
CA VAL A 357 14.82 10.57 -18.71
C VAL A 357 14.74 10.57 -20.25
N VAL A 358 15.54 11.40 -20.93
CA VAL A 358 15.53 11.48 -22.41
C VAL A 358 16.39 10.42 -23.09
N HIS A 359 16.84 9.39 -22.35
CA HIS A 359 17.81 8.41 -22.84
C HIS A 359 17.39 7.72 -24.14
N GLU A 360 16.11 7.37 -24.27
CA GLU A 360 15.55 6.68 -25.45
C GLU A 360 15.34 7.62 -26.66
N GLN A 361 15.49 8.95 -26.50
CA GLN A 361 15.44 9.96 -27.57
C GLN A 361 14.19 9.96 -28.47
N THR A 362 13.07 9.38 -28.00
CA THR A 362 11.79 9.47 -28.72
C THR A 362 11.15 10.84 -28.51
N ASP A 363 10.28 11.29 -29.43
CA ASP A 363 9.56 12.57 -29.28
C ASP A 363 8.77 12.65 -27.96
N LYS A 364 8.20 11.52 -27.52
CA LYS A 364 7.51 11.43 -26.23
C LYS A 364 8.49 11.61 -25.07
N ALA A 365 9.67 10.98 -25.14
CA ALA A 365 10.72 11.12 -24.12
C ALA A 365 11.25 12.55 -24.05
N LEU A 366 11.48 13.21 -25.20
CA LEU A 366 11.97 14.59 -25.25
C LEU A 366 10.96 15.59 -24.70
N LYS A 367 9.67 15.47 -25.06
CA LYS A 367 8.59 16.33 -24.51
C LYS A 367 8.42 16.16 -23.00
N ALA A 368 8.42 14.92 -22.52
CA ALA A 368 8.31 14.64 -21.08
C ALA A 368 9.56 15.08 -20.31
N GLY A 369 10.75 14.86 -20.87
CA GLY A 369 12.02 15.34 -20.32
C GLY A 369 12.10 16.86 -20.26
N PHE A 370 11.61 17.55 -21.30
CA PHE A 370 11.49 19.01 -21.34
C PHE A 370 10.63 19.52 -20.17
N LYS A 371 9.41 18.97 -20.04
CA LYS A 371 8.49 19.31 -18.94
C LYS A 371 9.13 19.05 -17.57
N TYR A 372 9.79 17.90 -17.41
CA TYR A 372 10.51 17.53 -16.18
C TYR A 372 11.58 18.56 -15.81
N PHE A 373 12.47 18.87 -16.75
CA PHE A 373 13.58 19.79 -16.53
C PHE A 373 13.07 21.19 -16.20
N MET A 374 12.15 21.71 -17.01
CA MET A 374 11.61 23.06 -16.82
C MET A 374 10.90 23.23 -15.49
N MET A 375 10.09 22.24 -15.07
CA MET A 375 9.46 22.30 -13.76
C MET A 375 10.51 22.28 -12.64
N CYS A 376 11.45 21.33 -12.67
CA CYS A 376 12.46 21.19 -11.61
C CYS A 376 13.37 22.41 -11.49
N THR A 377 13.87 22.93 -12.61
CA THR A 377 14.76 24.11 -12.65
C THR A 377 14.01 25.38 -12.24
N ALA A 378 12.76 25.56 -12.67
CA ALA A 378 11.94 26.69 -12.19
C ALA A 378 11.71 26.62 -10.67
N GLY A 379 11.38 25.44 -10.14
CA GLY A 379 11.24 25.24 -8.69
C GLY A 379 12.54 25.50 -7.93
N ALA A 380 13.69 25.11 -8.50
CA ALA A 380 14.99 25.37 -7.92
C ALA A 380 15.33 26.86 -7.90
N TYR A 381 15.11 27.59 -9.00
CA TYR A 381 15.33 29.04 -9.03
C TYR A 381 14.45 29.80 -8.01
N ILE A 382 13.19 29.39 -7.83
CA ILE A 382 12.30 29.93 -6.79
C ILE A 382 12.88 29.67 -5.40
N MET A 383 13.35 28.44 -5.14
CA MET A 383 14.01 28.09 -3.88
C MET A 383 15.31 28.89 -3.67
N HIS A 384 16.09 29.10 -4.72
CA HIS A 384 17.34 29.85 -4.69
C HIS A 384 17.10 31.30 -4.28
N PHE A 385 16.04 31.94 -4.78
CA PHE A 385 15.63 33.27 -4.33
C PHE A 385 15.42 33.33 -2.80
N GLY A 386 14.85 32.27 -2.22
CA GLY A 386 14.71 32.11 -0.76
C GLY A 386 16.05 31.96 -0.04
N ILE A 387 16.98 31.17 -0.60
CA ILE A 387 18.35 30.99 -0.08
C ILE A 387 19.10 32.32 -0.05
N LEU A 388 19.07 33.08 -1.15
CA LEU A 388 19.72 34.39 -1.23
C LEU A 388 19.11 35.39 -0.26
N THR A 389 17.79 35.39 -0.10
CA THR A 389 17.09 36.27 0.86
C THR A 389 17.51 35.97 2.30
N LEU A 390 17.66 34.69 2.68
CA LEU A 390 18.21 34.32 3.99
C LEU A 390 19.64 34.83 4.17
N HIS A 391 20.48 34.64 3.16
CA HIS A 391 21.88 35.07 3.23
C HIS A 391 22.00 36.59 3.36
N VAL A 392 21.21 37.37 2.62
CA VAL A 392 21.18 38.84 2.75
C VAL A 392 20.84 39.30 4.17
N LYS A 393 19.94 38.58 4.86
CA LYS A 393 19.48 38.97 6.19
C LYS A 393 20.37 38.43 7.32
N LEU A 394 20.99 37.28 7.15
CA LEU A 394 21.74 36.58 8.21
C LEU A 394 23.25 36.51 7.96
N GLY A 395 23.73 36.86 6.77
CA GLY A 395 25.14 36.94 6.42
C GLY A 395 25.88 35.60 6.26
N THR A 396 25.17 34.47 6.25
CA THR A 396 25.78 33.13 6.18
C THR A 396 24.96 32.15 5.33
N PHE A 397 25.63 31.18 4.71
CA PHE A 397 24.98 30.03 4.05
C PHE A 397 24.97 28.78 4.93
N ASP A 398 25.71 28.78 6.05
CA ASP A 398 25.78 27.66 6.97
C ASP A 398 24.41 27.45 7.63
N MET A 399 23.85 26.25 7.44
CA MET A 399 22.50 25.93 7.91
C MET A 399 22.37 26.01 9.44
N SER A 400 23.45 25.74 10.19
CA SER A 400 23.42 25.80 11.65
C SER A 400 23.42 27.24 12.16
N ALA A 401 24.22 28.11 11.54
CA ALA A 401 24.24 29.53 11.82
C ALA A 401 22.93 30.22 11.38
N ILE A 402 22.33 29.80 10.26
CA ILE A 402 20.99 30.25 9.86
C ILE A 402 19.99 29.87 10.94
N SER A 403 19.90 28.58 11.30
CA SER A 403 18.96 28.07 12.31
C SER A 403 19.02 28.86 13.62
N ALA A 404 20.23 29.17 14.10
CA ALA A 404 20.44 29.94 15.32
C ALA A 404 19.90 31.37 15.24
N ASN A 405 19.84 31.99 14.06
CA ASN A 405 19.51 33.40 13.88
C ASN A 405 18.13 33.66 13.22
N LEU A 406 17.37 32.62 12.86
CA LEU A 406 16.07 32.79 12.20
C LEU A 406 15.04 33.56 13.05
N HIS A 407 15.14 33.50 14.37
CA HIS A 407 14.27 34.23 15.30
C HIS A 407 14.41 35.76 15.19
N LEU A 408 15.47 36.26 14.57
CA LEU A 408 15.70 37.69 14.32
C LEU A 408 14.89 38.22 13.12
N LEU A 409 14.30 37.33 12.31
CA LEU A 409 13.55 37.71 11.10
C LEU A 409 12.07 37.93 11.41
N SER A 410 11.41 38.79 10.64
CA SER A 410 9.98 39.02 10.79
C SER A 410 9.15 37.78 10.39
N PRO A 411 8.02 37.50 11.07
CA PRO A 411 7.16 36.36 10.75
C PRO A 411 6.70 36.33 9.28
N ALA A 412 6.35 37.49 8.71
CA ALA A 412 5.94 37.61 7.32
C ALA A 412 7.04 37.15 6.35
N LEU A 413 8.28 37.58 6.59
CA LEU A 413 9.43 37.19 5.77
C LEU A 413 9.73 35.69 5.89
N LEU A 414 9.65 35.13 7.10
CA LEU A 414 9.81 33.69 7.34
C LEU A 414 8.78 32.87 6.56
N VAL A 415 7.50 33.28 6.58
CA VAL A 415 6.44 32.62 5.81
C VAL A 415 6.70 32.70 4.31
N THR A 416 7.13 33.85 3.79
CA THR A 416 7.51 34.00 2.38
C THR A 416 8.64 33.04 2.01
N ILE A 417 9.71 32.99 2.81
CA ILE A 417 10.85 32.10 2.57
C ILE A 417 10.41 30.63 2.61
N LEU A 418 9.55 30.26 3.56
CA LEU A 418 8.98 28.91 3.66
C LEU A 418 8.19 28.52 2.42
N ILE A 419 7.36 29.42 1.86
CA ILE A 419 6.62 29.16 0.62
C ILE A 419 7.58 28.91 -0.55
N LEU A 420 8.67 29.67 -0.64
CA LEU A 420 9.69 29.49 -1.69
C LEU A 420 10.37 28.12 -1.60
N PHE A 421 10.77 27.70 -0.38
CA PHE A 421 11.33 26.37 -0.15
C PHE A 421 10.32 25.25 -0.41
N ILE A 422 9.09 25.36 0.12
CA ILE A 422 8.03 24.36 -0.09
C ILE A 422 7.71 24.22 -1.58
N THR A 423 7.75 25.30 -2.34
CA THR A 423 7.55 25.25 -3.80
C THR A 423 8.67 24.46 -4.47
N GLY A 424 9.94 24.80 -4.23
CA GLY A 424 11.07 24.08 -4.85
C GLY A 424 11.13 22.61 -4.48
N PHE A 425 11.00 22.29 -3.19
CA PHE A 425 10.98 20.91 -2.73
C PHE A 425 9.73 20.16 -3.16
N GLY A 426 8.57 20.83 -3.16
CA GLY A 426 7.28 20.28 -3.57
C GLY A 426 7.24 19.91 -5.05
N VAL A 427 7.87 20.71 -5.92
CA VAL A 427 8.05 20.35 -7.33
C VAL A 427 8.85 19.06 -7.46
N LYS A 428 9.96 18.92 -6.75
CA LYS A 428 10.81 17.71 -6.84
C LYS A 428 10.19 16.48 -6.19
N ALA A 429 9.48 16.67 -5.08
CA ALA A 429 8.69 15.62 -4.44
C ALA A 429 7.47 15.21 -5.28
N GLY A 430 7.05 16.07 -6.20
CA GLY A 430 5.87 15.89 -7.04
C GLY A 430 4.58 16.08 -6.25
N LEU A 431 4.47 17.06 -5.36
CA LEU A 431 3.26 17.33 -4.59
C LEU A 431 2.22 18.07 -5.44
N PHE A 432 0.93 17.92 -5.16
CA PHE A 432 -0.09 18.75 -5.79
C PHE A 432 0.07 20.22 -5.38
N PRO A 433 0.02 21.22 -6.30
CA PRO A 433 -0.26 21.12 -7.74
C PRO A 433 0.97 20.93 -8.66
N PHE A 434 2.17 20.84 -8.10
CA PHE A 434 3.46 20.74 -8.81
C PHE A 434 3.86 19.34 -9.32
N HIS A 435 2.90 18.42 -9.44
CA HIS A 435 3.15 16.99 -9.66
C HIS A 435 3.21 16.56 -11.14
N SER A 436 2.81 17.44 -12.07
CA SER A 436 2.40 17.04 -13.42
C SER A 436 3.53 16.44 -14.28
N TRP A 437 4.80 16.68 -13.97
CA TRP A 437 5.94 16.06 -14.67
C TRP A 437 6.09 14.57 -14.36
N LEU A 438 5.74 14.14 -13.14
CA LEU A 438 6.03 12.81 -12.62
C LEU A 438 5.31 11.71 -13.43
N PRO A 439 3.98 11.73 -13.63
CA PRO A 439 3.29 10.69 -14.40
C PRO A 439 3.67 10.68 -15.90
N ASP A 440 4.27 11.74 -16.42
CA ASP A 440 4.68 11.83 -17.83
C ASP A 440 6.12 11.35 -18.06
N ALA A 441 7.02 11.57 -17.10
CA ALA A 441 8.44 11.20 -17.24
C ALA A 441 8.71 9.70 -17.01
N HIS A 442 7.97 9.06 -16.10
CA HIS A 442 8.17 7.63 -15.76
C HIS A 442 7.91 6.66 -16.93
N PRO A 443 6.81 6.79 -17.72
CA PRO A 443 6.50 5.87 -18.82
C PRO A 443 7.52 5.91 -19.97
N VAL A 444 8.21 7.03 -20.14
CA VAL A 444 9.19 7.22 -21.23
C VAL A 444 10.63 6.90 -20.83
N ALA A 445 10.98 7.07 -19.55
CA ALA A 445 12.33 6.79 -19.06
C ALA A 445 12.63 5.27 -19.10
N PRO A 446 13.91 4.87 -19.24
CA PRO A 446 14.30 3.47 -19.05
C PRO A 446 13.82 2.97 -17.68
N SER A 447 13.36 1.72 -17.59
CA SER A 447 12.76 1.21 -16.34
C SER A 447 13.77 1.18 -15.18
N SER A 448 15.06 0.98 -15.50
CA SER A 448 16.15 1.11 -14.53
C SER A 448 16.28 2.52 -13.94
N ILE A 449 15.79 3.56 -14.62
CA ILE A 449 15.76 4.96 -14.17
C ILE A 449 14.43 5.33 -13.50
N SER A 450 13.32 4.76 -13.96
CA SER A 450 12.03 4.93 -13.28
C SER A 450 12.08 4.49 -11.81
N ALA A 451 12.88 3.46 -11.51
CA ALA A 451 13.12 2.98 -10.14
C ALA A 451 13.75 4.04 -9.21
N PRO A 452 14.95 4.61 -9.47
CA PRO A 452 15.52 5.68 -8.66
C PRO A 452 14.73 6.99 -8.75
N MET A 453 14.03 7.30 -9.86
CA MET A 453 13.13 8.46 -9.91
C MET A 453 12.04 8.38 -8.83
N SER A 454 11.42 7.22 -8.69
CA SER A 454 10.41 7.00 -7.66
C SER A 454 11.04 6.80 -6.29
N GLY A 455 12.01 5.89 -6.16
CA GLY A 455 12.62 5.49 -4.89
C GLY A 455 13.51 6.55 -4.23
N ILE A 456 14.13 7.43 -5.02
CA ILE A 456 15.14 8.38 -4.53
C ILE A 456 14.84 9.84 -4.91
N LEU A 457 14.57 10.19 -6.17
CA LEU A 457 14.49 11.61 -6.56
C LEU A 457 13.34 12.34 -5.85
N THR A 458 12.18 11.69 -5.75
CA THR A 458 11.07 12.24 -4.93
C THR A 458 11.44 12.34 -3.44
N LYS A 459 12.33 11.46 -2.96
CA LYS A 459 12.83 11.46 -1.57
C LYS A 459 13.87 12.55 -1.34
N ALA A 460 14.59 13.02 -2.36
CA ALA A 460 15.40 14.23 -2.26
C ALA A 460 14.52 15.47 -1.99
N GLY A 461 13.33 15.53 -2.63
CA GLY A 461 12.26 16.47 -2.31
C GLY A 461 11.83 16.41 -0.84
N VAL A 462 11.46 15.22 -0.37
CA VAL A 462 11.07 15.00 1.03
C VAL A 462 12.21 15.30 2.01
N TYR A 463 13.45 14.93 1.69
CA TYR A 463 14.63 15.25 2.48
C TYR A 463 14.83 16.76 2.63
N GLY A 464 14.71 17.50 1.53
CA GLY A 464 14.76 18.96 1.55
C GLY A 464 13.68 19.58 2.43
N LEU A 465 12.44 19.09 2.32
CA LEU A 465 11.34 19.49 3.23
C LEU A 465 11.70 19.22 4.69
N ILE A 466 12.18 18.01 5.02
CA ILE A 466 12.51 17.65 6.40
C ILE A 466 13.66 18.50 6.93
N LYS A 467 14.75 18.62 6.17
CA LYS A 467 15.96 19.32 6.57
C LYS A 467 15.69 20.81 6.75
N ILE A 468 14.98 21.47 5.83
CA ILE A 468 14.71 22.90 5.96
C ILE A 468 13.62 23.16 7.01
N LEU A 469 12.48 22.48 6.96
CA LEU A 469 11.35 22.81 7.84
C LEU A 469 11.61 22.40 9.29
N PHE A 470 12.12 21.20 9.53
CA PHE A 470 12.20 20.65 10.88
C PHE A 470 13.60 20.70 11.49
N VAL A 471 14.67 20.78 10.69
CA VAL A 471 16.04 20.89 11.21
C VAL A 471 16.55 22.33 11.20
N VAL A 472 16.35 23.09 10.11
CA VAL A 472 16.84 24.48 10.02
C VAL A 472 15.87 25.46 10.69
N PHE A 473 14.60 25.46 10.29
CA PHE A 473 13.58 26.32 10.90
C PHE A 473 13.17 25.82 12.29
N GLY A 474 12.95 24.52 12.42
CA GLY A 474 12.56 23.87 13.67
C GLY A 474 11.07 24.00 13.99
N ALA A 475 10.52 22.97 14.64
CA ALA A 475 9.09 22.92 14.98
C ALA A 475 8.68 24.04 15.95
N GLY A 476 9.56 24.43 16.87
CA GLY A 476 9.31 25.54 17.80
C GLY A 476 9.02 26.86 17.09
N LEU A 477 9.88 27.27 16.15
CA LEU A 477 9.68 28.50 15.37
C LEU A 477 8.43 28.38 14.47
N LEU A 478 8.21 27.22 13.84
CA LEU A 478 7.01 27.00 13.03
C LEU A 478 5.71 27.11 13.85
N ALA A 479 5.72 26.69 15.11
CA ALA A 479 4.58 26.85 16.00
C ALA A 479 4.32 28.32 16.37
N GLN A 480 5.38 29.15 16.49
CA GLN A 480 5.24 30.58 16.74
C GLN A 480 4.60 31.33 15.56
N LEU A 481 4.74 30.84 14.33
CA LEU A 481 4.08 31.40 13.14
C LEU A 481 2.57 31.12 13.09
N GLY A 482 2.06 30.33 14.03
CA GLY A 482 0.64 29.99 14.17
C GLY A 482 0.45 28.49 14.34
N THR A 483 -0.54 28.11 15.14
CA THR A 483 -0.94 26.72 15.35
C THR A 483 -2.42 26.55 15.04
N THR A 484 -2.79 25.37 14.56
CA THR A 484 -4.17 24.91 14.56
C THR A 484 -4.17 23.73 15.50
N GLY A 485 -4.69 23.82 16.73
CA GLY A 485 -4.56 22.74 17.73
C GLY A 485 -3.08 22.39 18.03
N LYS A 486 -2.73 21.10 18.07
CA LYS A 486 -1.35 20.62 18.37
C LYS A 486 -0.35 20.73 17.20
N VAL A 487 -0.76 21.23 16.03
CA VAL A 487 0.05 21.19 14.80
C VAL A 487 0.34 22.62 14.31
N PRO A 488 1.58 22.94 13.89
CA PRO A 488 1.91 24.22 13.25
C PRO A 488 1.04 24.47 12.01
N MET A 489 0.63 25.71 11.77
CA MET A 489 -0.23 26.06 10.62
C MET A 489 0.42 25.69 9.28
N THR A 490 1.73 25.88 9.17
CA THR A 490 2.54 25.45 8.02
C THR A 490 2.51 23.93 7.84
N GLY A 491 2.64 23.17 8.93
CA GLY A 491 2.51 21.72 8.94
C GLY A 491 1.10 21.24 8.54
N TYR A 492 0.07 21.94 8.99
CA TYR A 492 -1.31 21.66 8.59
C TYR A 492 -1.52 21.89 7.08
N ALA A 493 -1.01 22.99 6.51
CA ALA A 493 -1.07 23.25 5.08
C ALA A 493 -0.35 22.16 4.27
N ILE A 494 0.82 21.71 4.73
CA ILE A 494 1.56 20.58 4.14
C ILE A 494 0.73 19.29 4.25
N SER A 495 0.04 19.08 5.37
CA SER A 495 -0.82 17.91 5.57
C SER A 495 -1.99 17.88 4.58
N VAL A 496 -2.63 19.03 4.35
CA VAL A 496 -3.70 19.21 3.35
C VAL A 496 -3.18 18.94 1.94
N MET A 497 -2.00 19.50 1.60
CA MET A 497 -1.36 19.23 0.32
C MET A 497 -1.06 17.73 0.13
N GLY A 498 -0.57 17.06 1.18
CA GLY A 498 -0.39 15.62 1.19
C GLY A 498 -1.70 14.86 0.98
N ALA A 499 -2.78 15.24 1.68
CA ALA A 499 -4.11 14.63 1.55
C ALA A 499 -4.68 14.71 0.13
N ILE A 500 -4.57 15.88 -0.51
CA ILE A 500 -4.99 16.05 -1.91
C ILE A 500 -4.13 15.18 -2.83
N THR A 501 -2.82 15.12 -2.56
CA THR A 501 -1.87 14.32 -3.35
C THR A 501 -2.17 12.81 -3.26
N VAL A 502 -2.55 12.30 -2.07
CA VAL A 502 -3.01 10.91 -1.88
C VAL A 502 -4.21 10.61 -2.76
N LEU A 503 -5.30 11.36 -2.58
CA LEU A 503 -6.55 11.11 -3.27
C LEU A 503 -6.40 11.26 -4.79
N TYR A 504 -5.72 12.31 -5.25
CA TYR A 504 -5.48 12.52 -6.67
C TYR A 504 -4.64 11.39 -7.27
N GLY A 505 -3.57 10.97 -6.59
CA GLY A 505 -2.70 9.88 -7.04
C GLY A 505 -3.45 8.56 -7.19
N ASP A 506 -4.21 8.14 -6.16
CA ASP A 506 -4.91 6.85 -6.20
C ASP A 506 -6.07 6.85 -7.20
N ILE A 507 -6.86 7.93 -7.30
CA ILE A 507 -7.95 8.04 -8.27
C ILE A 507 -7.41 8.03 -9.71
N MET A 508 -6.30 8.74 -9.97
CA MET A 508 -5.68 8.73 -11.29
C MET A 508 -5.06 7.38 -11.63
N ALA A 509 -4.45 6.68 -10.67
CA ALA A 509 -3.89 5.34 -10.86
C ALA A 509 -4.95 4.33 -11.34
N LEU A 510 -6.17 4.36 -10.77
CA LEU A 510 -7.29 3.50 -11.18
C LEU A 510 -7.64 3.60 -12.67
N ARG A 511 -7.43 4.78 -13.25
CA ARG A 511 -7.79 5.09 -14.64
C ARG A 511 -6.69 4.72 -15.64
N GLN A 512 -5.53 4.24 -15.17
CA GLN A 512 -4.41 3.95 -16.05
C GLN A 512 -4.46 2.53 -16.64
N THR A 513 -4.04 2.45 -17.90
CA THR A 513 -3.79 1.19 -18.64
C THR A 513 -2.30 0.93 -18.85
N ASP A 514 -1.45 1.94 -18.69
CA ASP A 514 0.01 1.81 -18.75
C ASP A 514 0.58 1.45 -17.36
N LEU A 515 1.36 0.38 -17.30
CA LEU A 515 1.92 -0.14 -16.05
C LEU A 515 2.83 0.87 -15.35
N LYS A 516 3.73 1.55 -16.09
CA LYS A 516 4.66 2.51 -15.48
C LYS A 516 3.94 3.78 -15.05
N LYS A 517 2.94 4.23 -15.80
CA LYS A 517 2.11 5.39 -15.44
C LYS A 517 1.25 5.11 -14.21
N LEU A 518 0.68 3.91 -14.10
CA LEU A 518 -0.02 3.45 -12.90
C LEU A 518 0.92 3.46 -11.68
N LEU A 519 2.14 2.92 -11.81
CA LEU A 519 3.16 2.93 -10.76
C LEU A 519 3.64 4.36 -10.40
N ALA A 520 3.62 5.28 -11.36
CA ALA A 520 3.95 6.69 -11.16
C ALA A 520 2.87 7.42 -10.35
N PHE A 521 1.58 7.27 -10.69
CA PHE A 521 0.49 7.84 -9.90
C PHE A 521 0.38 7.22 -8.49
N SER A 522 0.66 5.93 -8.35
CA SER A 522 0.77 5.37 -7.00
C SER A 522 2.03 5.83 -6.26
N THR A 523 3.08 6.32 -6.94
CA THR A 523 4.21 6.99 -6.27
C THR A 523 3.75 8.34 -5.71
N LEU A 524 2.97 9.08 -6.50
CA LEU A 524 2.34 10.33 -6.06
C LEU A 524 1.54 10.11 -4.78
N ALA A 525 0.67 9.10 -4.76
CA ALA A 525 -0.14 8.79 -3.59
C ALA A 525 0.70 8.50 -2.33
N GLN A 526 1.69 7.61 -2.43
CA GLN A 526 2.55 7.27 -1.28
C GLN A 526 3.42 8.44 -0.80
N VAL A 527 3.93 9.29 -1.70
CA VAL A 527 4.62 10.53 -1.29
C VAL A 527 3.66 11.48 -0.59
N GLY A 528 2.40 11.55 -1.06
CA GLY A 528 1.32 12.23 -0.37
C GLY A 528 1.11 11.72 1.05
N GLU A 529 1.09 10.39 1.27
CA GLU A 529 0.96 9.79 2.62
C GLU A 529 2.12 10.21 3.54
N ILE A 530 3.36 10.19 3.03
CA ILE A 530 4.57 10.61 3.76
C ILE A 530 4.43 12.07 4.18
N VAL A 531 4.17 12.96 3.23
CA VAL A 531 4.12 14.41 3.47
C VAL A 531 2.93 14.78 4.36
N LEU A 532 1.79 14.11 4.20
CA LEU A 532 0.64 14.21 5.09
C LEU A 532 1.02 13.93 6.54
N THR A 533 1.79 12.86 6.77
CA THR A 533 2.19 12.45 8.12
C THR A 533 3.27 13.36 8.71
N LEU A 534 4.28 13.73 7.91
CA LEU A 534 5.33 14.65 8.33
C LEU A 534 4.78 16.04 8.66
N GLY A 535 3.73 16.47 7.98
CA GLY A 535 3.05 17.74 8.23
C GLY A 535 2.46 17.86 9.64
N THR A 536 2.30 16.76 10.39
CA THR A 536 1.92 16.83 11.81
C THR A 536 2.97 17.53 12.67
N GLY A 537 4.25 17.54 12.26
CA GLY A 537 5.33 18.15 13.02
C GLY A 537 5.59 17.50 14.39
N THR A 538 5.16 16.24 14.57
CA THR A 538 5.35 15.48 15.82
C THR A 538 6.50 14.48 15.70
N TYR A 539 7.10 14.07 16.82
CA TYR A 539 8.15 13.04 16.83
C TYR A 539 7.67 11.72 16.20
N LEU A 540 6.48 11.23 16.57
CA LEU A 540 5.92 10.01 15.98
C LEU A 540 5.62 10.18 14.49
N GLY A 541 5.17 11.37 14.07
CA GLY A 541 5.00 11.70 12.65
C GLY A 541 6.32 11.63 11.88
N MET A 542 7.42 12.10 12.47
CA MET A 542 8.77 11.96 11.90
C MET A 542 9.20 10.49 11.81
N VAL A 543 9.04 9.72 12.88
CA VAL A 543 9.39 8.29 12.90
C VAL A 543 8.58 7.53 11.84
N GLY A 544 7.26 7.69 11.81
CA GLY A 544 6.37 7.02 10.85
C GLY A 544 6.67 7.44 9.41
N GLY A 545 6.80 8.75 9.16
CA GLY A 545 7.12 9.29 7.83
C GLY A 545 8.47 8.83 7.30
N LEU A 546 9.54 8.90 8.11
CA LEU A 546 10.87 8.43 7.72
C LEU A 546 10.93 6.90 7.55
N TYR A 547 10.21 6.15 8.38
CA TYR A 547 10.13 4.70 8.22
C TYR A 547 9.40 4.32 6.94
N HIS A 548 8.35 5.06 6.57
CA HIS A 548 7.74 4.91 5.27
C HIS A 548 8.63 5.40 4.12
N VAL A 549 9.47 6.42 4.29
CA VAL A 549 10.47 6.82 3.27
C VAL A 549 11.39 5.65 2.92
N LEU A 550 11.95 4.98 3.94
CA LEU A 550 12.80 3.80 3.77
C LEU A 550 12.03 2.65 3.08
N ASN A 551 10.85 2.30 3.59
CA ASN A 551 10.05 1.20 3.03
C ASN A 551 9.57 1.50 1.61
N HIS A 552 9.16 2.73 1.34
CA HIS A 552 8.70 3.16 0.02
C HIS A 552 9.83 3.16 -1.01
N ALA A 553 11.07 3.47 -0.62
CA ALA A 553 12.23 3.30 -1.48
C ALA A 553 12.43 1.82 -1.87
N ILE A 554 12.34 0.90 -0.91
CA ILE A 554 12.44 -0.56 -1.15
C ILE A 554 11.30 -1.02 -2.08
N MET A 555 10.05 -0.71 -1.74
CA MET A 555 8.85 -1.16 -2.46
C MET A 555 8.79 -0.62 -3.89
N LYS A 556 9.08 0.67 -4.12
CA LYS A 556 9.01 1.24 -5.47
C LYS A 556 10.16 0.84 -6.36
N THR A 557 11.37 0.74 -5.82
CA THR A 557 12.49 0.21 -6.59
C THR A 557 12.18 -1.24 -6.99
N LEU A 558 11.62 -2.07 -6.10
CA LEU A 558 11.15 -3.41 -6.44
C LEU A 558 10.13 -3.40 -7.58
N LEU A 559 9.06 -2.62 -7.44
CA LEU A 559 7.98 -2.57 -8.43
C LEU A 559 8.45 -2.08 -9.80
N PHE A 560 9.26 -1.02 -9.87
CA PHE A 560 9.75 -0.50 -11.15
C PHE A 560 10.81 -1.39 -11.79
N LEU A 561 11.70 -2.02 -11.02
CA LEU A 561 12.68 -2.96 -11.58
C LEU A 561 12.00 -4.26 -12.03
N ALA A 562 11.07 -4.81 -11.26
CA ALA A 562 10.31 -5.98 -11.67
C ALA A 562 9.40 -5.68 -12.87
N ALA A 563 8.70 -4.54 -12.89
CA ALA A 563 7.98 -4.07 -14.08
C ALA A 563 8.93 -3.92 -15.28
N GLY A 564 10.13 -3.38 -15.07
CA GLY A 564 11.16 -3.27 -16.10
C GLY A 564 11.60 -4.62 -16.66
N ALA A 565 11.68 -5.65 -15.82
CA ALA A 565 12.03 -7.00 -16.22
C ALA A 565 10.92 -7.66 -17.06
N LEU A 566 9.65 -7.44 -16.68
CA LEU A 566 8.48 -7.86 -17.46
C LEU A 566 8.46 -7.15 -18.82
N ILE A 567 8.62 -5.82 -18.84
CA ILE A 567 8.67 -5.01 -20.07
C ILE A 567 9.86 -5.42 -20.95
N PHE A 568 11.01 -5.75 -20.36
CA PHE A 568 12.20 -6.18 -21.09
C PHE A 568 11.94 -7.43 -21.93
N ARG A 569 11.14 -8.39 -21.41
CA ARG A 569 10.75 -9.61 -22.12
C ARG A 569 9.55 -9.40 -23.05
N LEU A 570 8.53 -8.66 -22.62
CA LEU A 570 7.29 -8.46 -23.38
C LEU A 570 7.37 -7.37 -24.46
N LYS A 571 8.32 -6.45 -24.35
CA LYS A 571 8.42 -5.23 -25.18
C LYS A 571 7.15 -4.36 -25.17
N SER A 572 6.33 -4.49 -24.14
CA SER A 572 5.11 -3.71 -23.94
C SER A 572 4.97 -3.26 -22.49
N GLN A 573 4.37 -2.09 -22.28
CA GLN A 573 4.05 -1.50 -20.98
C GLN A 573 2.55 -1.56 -20.66
N ASP A 574 1.75 -2.04 -21.61
CA ASP A 574 0.30 -2.17 -21.48
C ASP A 574 -0.04 -3.26 -20.45
N VAL A 575 -0.88 -2.91 -19.47
CA VAL A 575 -1.36 -3.82 -18.43
C VAL A 575 -2.09 -5.03 -19.03
N ASP A 576 -2.82 -4.86 -20.13
CA ASP A 576 -3.54 -5.97 -20.78
C ASP A 576 -2.59 -6.98 -21.44
N LYS A 577 -1.34 -6.60 -21.74
CA LYS A 577 -0.32 -7.53 -22.26
C LYS A 577 0.37 -8.35 -21.17
N LEU A 578 0.09 -8.07 -19.89
CA LEU A 578 0.60 -8.83 -18.75
C LEU A 578 -0.24 -10.07 -18.42
N ARG A 579 -1.32 -10.33 -19.16
CA ARG A 579 -2.23 -11.44 -18.90
C ARG A 579 -1.50 -12.77 -18.84
N GLY A 580 -1.61 -13.46 -17.70
CA GLY A 580 -1.00 -14.76 -17.44
C GLY A 580 0.53 -14.78 -17.39
N ILE A 581 1.19 -13.62 -17.37
CA ILE A 581 2.66 -13.51 -17.38
C ILE A 581 3.32 -14.27 -16.23
N GLY A 582 2.65 -14.36 -15.07
CA GLY A 582 3.11 -15.06 -13.89
C GLY A 582 3.23 -16.58 -14.05
N ARG A 583 2.66 -17.15 -15.12
CA ARG A 583 2.84 -18.58 -15.45
C ARG A 583 4.13 -18.84 -16.21
N VAL A 584 4.64 -17.84 -16.93
CA VAL A 584 5.81 -17.96 -17.80
C VAL A 584 7.05 -17.31 -17.19
N MET A 585 6.85 -16.24 -16.40
CA MET A 585 7.86 -15.58 -15.56
C MET A 585 7.47 -15.65 -14.07
N PRO A 586 7.39 -16.84 -13.47
CA PRO A 586 6.89 -17.02 -12.10
C PRO A 586 7.71 -16.27 -11.03
N TRP A 587 9.03 -16.22 -11.15
CA TRP A 587 9.91 -15.64 -10.14
C TRP A 587 9.86 -14.11 -10.16
N THR A 588 10.02 -13.51 -11.34
CA THR A 588 9.90 -12.05 -11.51
C THR A 588 8.50 -11.57 -11.10
N SER A 589 7.46 -12.29 -11.51
CA SER A 589 6.09 -11.96 -11.15
C SER A 589 5.82 -12.13 -9.65
N LEU A 590 6.39 -13.15 -9.00
CA LEU A 590 6.28 -13.33 -7.56
C LEU A 590 6.91 -12.15 -6.80
N CYS A 591 8.11 -11.73 -7.19
CA CYS A 591 8.75 -10.57 -6.59
C CYS A 591 7.92 -9.29 -6.80
N PHE A 592 7.33 -9.12 -7.99
CA PHE A 592 6.39 -8.03 -8.26
C PHE A 592 5.14 -8.10 -7.36
N ALA A 593 4.57 -9.29 -7.18
CA ALA A 593 3.42 -9.52 -6.29
C ALA A 593 3.76 -9.21 -4.82
N VAL A 594 4.96 -9.58 -4.34
CA VAL A 594 5.46 -9.17 -3.02
C VAL A 594 5.51 -7.65 -2.91
N GLY A 595 6.03 -6.96 -3.93
CA GLY A 595 6.02 -5.49 -3.98
C GLY A 595 4.60 -4.91 -3.91
N ILE A 596 3.64 -5.52 -4.60
CA ILE A 596 2.23 -5.11 -4.58
C ILE A 596 1.60 -5.32 -3.19
N LEU A 597 1.71 -6.52 -2.62
CA LEU A 597 1.15 -6.81 -1.29
C LEU A 597 1.78 -5.92 -0.22
N SER A 598 3.07 -5.61 -0.37
CA SER A 598 3.79 -4.70 0.50
C SER A 598 3.26 -3.27 0.42
N ILE A 599 3.11 -2.70 -0.78
CA ILE A 599 2.65 -1.31 -0.93
C ILE A 599 1.16 -1.13 -0.61
N MET A 600 0.35 -2.19 -0.78
CA MET A 600 -1.01 -2.24 -0.27
C MET A 600 -1.06 -2.08 1.26
N GLY A 601 0.04 -2.42 1.95
CA GLY A 601 0.12 -2.38 3.40
C GLY A 601 -0.46 -3.64 4.04
N LEU A 602 -0.24 -4.82 3.46
CA LEU A 602 -0.68 -6.09 4.03
C LEU A 602 0.45 -6.77 4.84
N PRO A 603 0.16 -7.36 6.01
CA PRO A 603 1.15 -8.16 6.75
C PRO A 603 1.41 -9.49 6.03
N PRO A 604 2.64 -10.04 6.13
CA PRO A 604 3.74 -9.62 7.00
C PRO A 604 4.76 -8.67 6.33
N PHE A 605 4.36 -7.86 5.35
CA PHE A 605 5.29 -7.02 4.59
C PHE A 605 5.55 -5.65 5.24
N ASN A 606 6.69 -5.03 4.95
CA ASN A 606 7.15 -3.80 5.60
C ASN A 606 6.21 -2.59 5.44
N GLY A 607 5.47 -2.51 4.34
CA GLY A 607 4.54 -1.41 4.08
C GLY A 607 3.45 -1.32 5.14
N PHE A 608 2.95 -2.47 5.63
CA PHE A 608 1.97 -2.53 6.72
C PHE A 608 2.48 -1.82 7.97
N ILE A 609 3.70 -2.14 8.42
CA ILE A 609 4.28 -1.59 9.65
C ILE A 609 4.43 -0.07 9.55
N SER A 610 4.94 0.43 8.42
CA SER A 610 5.08 1.87 8.24
C SER A 610 3.75 2.61 8.17
N LYS A 611 2.74 2.09 7.45
CA LYS A 611 1.42 2.72 7.40
C LYS A 611 0.72 2.67 8.74
N PHE A 612 0.85 1.57 9.48
CA PHE A 612 0.35 1.46 10.85
C PHE A 612 0.90 2.58 11.73
N LEU A 613 2.22 2.79 11.72
CA LEU A 613 2.87 3.87 12.47
C LEU A 613 2.43 5.27 12.04
N MET A 614 2.24 5.50 10.73
CA MET A 614 1.76 6.79 10.22
C MET A 614 0.35 7.08 10.71
N VAL A 615 -0.56 6.09 10.65
CA VAL A 615 -1.93 6.24 11.14
C VAL A 615 -1.92 6.42 12.67
N TYR A 616 -1.10 5.67 13.41
CA TYR A 616 -0.92 5.86 14.85
C TYR A 616 -0.48 7.29 15.19
N ALA A 617 0.53 7.82 14.48
CA ALA A 617 1.02 9.19 14.65
C ALA A 617 -0.07 10.24 14.35
N LEU A 618 -0.88 10.03 13.31
CA LEU A 618 -1.98 10.94 12.98
C LEU A 618 -3.08 10.93 14.05
N VAL A 619 -3.39 9.76 14.61
CA VAL A 619 -4.38 9.64 15.68
C VAL A 619 -3.85 10.26 16.98
N GLU A 620 -2.58 10.04 17.35
CA GLU A 620 -1.93 10.66 18.51
C GLU A 620 -1.88 12.19 18.41
N ALA A 621 -1.60 12.71 17.21
CA ALA A 621 -1.65 14.14 16.92
C ALA A 621 -3.08 14.74 16.90
N GLY A 622 -4.13 13.92 17.08
CA GLY A 622 -5.53 14.34 17.05
C GLY A 622 -6.06 14.63 15.64
N ARG A 623 -5.39 14.14 14.58
CA ARG A 623 -5.70 14.38 13.16
C ARG A 623 -6.42 13.22 12.50
N ILE A 624 -7.54 12.82 13.11
CA ILE A 624 -8.38 11.72 12.64
C ILE A 624 -8.80 11.89 11.16
N PRO A 625 -9.20 13.08 10.66
CA PRO A 625 -9.54 13.22 9.24
C PRO A 625 -8.41 12.85 8.28
N PHE A 626 -7.16 13.17 8.61
CA PHE A 626 -6.02 12.79 7.77
C PHE A 626 -5.70 11.29 7.86
N ALA A 627 -5.90 10.67 9.04
CA ALA A 627 -5.84 9.22 9.18
C ALA A 627 -6.89 8.53 8.29
N VAL A 628 -8.12 9.05 8.24
CA VAL A 628 -9.19 8.54 7.37
C VAL A 628 -8.82 8.69 5.89
N VAL A 629 -8.25 9.83 5.47
CA VAL A 629 -7.80 10.03 4.08
C VAL A 629 -6.70 9.03 3.69
N LEU A 630 -5.71 8.81 4.57
CA LEU A 630 -4.64 7.83 4.33
C LEU A 630 -5.21 6.41 4.15
N LEU A 631 -6.11 5.99 5.05
CA LEU A 631 -6.76 4.69 4.99
C LEU A 631 -7.66 4.55 3.76
N ALA A 632 -8.40 5.60 3.39
CA ALA A 632 -9.20 5.63 2.17
C ALA A 632 -8.34 5.48 0.91
N GLY A 633 -7.18 6.16 0.86
CA GLY A 633 -6.18 5.97 -0.19
C GLY A 633 -5.73 4.51 -0.30
N GLY A 634 -5.46 3.85 0.83
CA GLY A 634 -5.15 2.42 0.87
C GLY A 634 -6.26 1.52 0.31
N VAL A 635 -7.53 1.82 0.63
CA VAL A 635 -8.71 1.11 0.11
C VAL A 635 -8.85 1.29 -1.40
N ILE A 636 -8.72 2.52 -1.91
CA ILE A 636 -8.73 2.82 -3.35
C ILE A 636 -7.55 2.11 -4.05
N GLY A 637 -6.37 2.17 -3.44
CA GLY A 637 -5.14 1.50 -3.82
C GLY A 637 -5.34 0.02 -4.12
N SER A 638 -6.03 -0.67 -3.20
CA SER A 638 -6.24 -2.12 -3.28
C SER A 638 -6.92 -2.58 -4.57
N PHE A 639 -7.79 -1.77 -5.18
CA PHE A 639 -8.48 -2.11 -6.43
C PHE A 639 -7.52 -2.31 -7.60
N TYR A 640 -6.64 -1.32 -7.87
CA TYR A 640 -5.74 -1.41 -9.03
C TYR A 640 -4.60 -2.39 -8.77
N TYR A 641 -4.15 -2.54 -7.53
CA TYR A 641 -3.14 -3.53 -7.15
C TYR A 641 -3.63 -4.97 -7.33
N LEU A 642 -4.83 -5.29 -6.83
CA LEU A 642 -5.41 -6.61 -7.03
C LEU A 642 -5.77 -6.89 -8.48
N LYS A 643 -6.17 -5.86 -9.25
CA LYS A 643 -6.35 -5.98 -10.70
C LYS A 643 -5.07 -6.50 -11.37
N LEU A 644 -3.89 -5.98 -11.00
CA LEU A 644 -2.61 -6.44 -11.54
C LEU A 644 -2.32 -7.91 -11.16
N ILE A 645 -2.53 -8.29 -9.89
CA ILE A 645 -2.34 -9.69 -9.44
C ILE A 645 -3.26 -10.64 -10.23
N ARG A 646 -4.54 -10.29 -10.36
CA ARG A 646 -5.52 -11.06 -11.13
C ARG A 646 -5.06 -11.27 -12.57
N ILE A 647 -4.73 -10.18 -13.27
CA ILE A 647 -4.30 -10.20 -14.68
C ILE A 647 -3.05 -11.06 -14.84
N MET A 648 -2.05 -10.87 -13.97
CA MET A 648 -0.75 -11.54 -14.13
C MET A 648 -0.78 -13.04 -13.86
N PHE A 649 -1.54 -13.49 -12.86
CA PHE A 649 -1.48 -14.89 -12.40
C PHE A 649 -2.69 -15.74 -12.83
N TYR A 650 -3.87 -15.12 -12.89
CA TYR A 650 -5.14 -15.84 -13.00
C TYR A 650 -5.80 -15.76 -14.37
N GLU A 651 -5.23 -14.99 -15.29
CA GLU A 651 -5.61 -15.03 -16.70
C GLU A 651 -4.69 -15.96 -17.50
N LYS A 652 -5.18 -16.46 -18.64
CA LYS A 652 -4.39 -17.32 -19.52
C LYS A 652 -3.35 -16.48 -20.25
N TYR A 653 -2.11 -16.99 -20.29
CA TYR A 653 -1.06 -16.36 -21.06
C TYR A 653 -1.31 -16.58 -22.55
N VAL A 654 -1.43 -15.49 -23.30
CA VAL A 654 -1.54 -15.49 -24.75
C VAL A 654 -0.45 -14.56 -25.27
N GLY A 655 0.67 -15.15 -25.67
CA GLY A 655 1.85 -14.39 -26.09
C GLY A 655 2.99 -15.30 -26.56
N PRO A 656 4.10 -14.71 -27.02
CA PRO A 656 5.28 -15.47 -27.45
C PRO A 656 5.90 -16.24 -26.28
N LYS A 657 6.62 -17.33 -26.56
CA LYS A 657 7.42 -18.00 -25.53
C LYS A 657 8.50 -17.04 -25.03
N ILE A 658 8.47 -16.72 -23.73
CA ILE A 658 9.46 -15.88 -23.07
C ILE A 658 10.12 -16.64 -21.93
N SER A 659 11.30 -16.20 -21.52
CA SER A 659 12.03 -16.75 -20.37
C SER A 659 12.11 -15.73 -19.24
N GLU A 660 12.51 -16.20 -18.06
CA GLU A 660 12.75 -15.35 -16.90
C GLU A 660 13.75 -14.23 -17.15
N ALA A 661 13.73 -13.21 -16.28
CA ALA A 661 14.68 -12.12 -16.38
C ALA A 661 16.13 -12.59 -16.17
N PRO A 662 17.11 -12.02 -16.90
CA PRO A 662 18.54 -12.30 -16.69
C PRO A 662 18.95 -12.17 -15.22
N TRP A 663 19.99 -12.89 -14.81
CA TRP A 663 20.37 -12.96 -13.39
C TRP A 663 20.74 -11.60 -12.79
N THR A 664 21.41 -10.71 -13.54
CA THR A 664 21.75 -9.36 -13.04
C THR A 664 20.53 -8.48 -12.79
N MET A 665 19.41 -8.74 -13.48
CA MET A 665 18.13 -8.07 -13.27
C MET A 665 17.32 -8.73 -12.15
N SER A 666 17.35 -10.07 -12.07
CA SER A 666 16.61 -10.85 -11.08
C SER A 666 17.16 -10.69 -9.67
N VAL A 667 18.48 -10.61 -9.49
CA VAL A 667 19.12 -10.49 -8.16
C VAL A 667 18.65 -9.24 -7.40
N PRO A 668 18.72 -8.01 -7.94
CA PRO A 668 18.20 -6.82 -7.26
C PRO A 668 16.72 -6.91 -6.90
N VAL A 669 15.91 -7.45 -7.81
CA VAL A 669 14.47 -7.65 -7.60
C VAL A 669 14.22 -8.63 -6.46
N THR A 670 14.95 -9.73 -6.39
CA THR A 670 14.87 -10.69 -5.28
C THR A 670 15.32 -10.10 -3.95
N VAL A 671 16.46 -9.39 -3.93
CA VAL A 671 16.97 -8.75 -2.71
C VAL A 671 15.94 -7.77 -2.15
N LEU A 672 15.31 -6.95 -3.00
CA LEU A 672 14.30 -6.00 -2.56
C LEU A 672 13.01 -6.69 -2.08
N ALA A 673 12.58 -7.78 -2.72
CA ALA A 673 11.43 -8.57 -2.26
C ALA A 673 11.69 -9.22 -0.89
N LEU A 674 12.90 -9.74 -0.67
CA LEU A 674 13.32 -10.27 0.63
C LEU A 674 13.40 -9.17 1.69
N LEU A 675 13.96 -8.00 1.37
CA LEU A 675 13.99 -6.87 2.30
C LEU A 675 12.58 -6.38 2.67
N ALA A 676 11.63 -6.38 1.72
CA ALA A 676 10.24 -6.03 1.99
C ALA A 676 9.57 -7.02 2.96
N LEU A 677 9.89 -8.31 2.88
CA LEU A 677 9.39 -9.33 3.80
C LEU A 677 10.10 -9.29 5.17
N VAL A 678 11.44 -9.27 5.17
CA VAL A 678 12.25 -9.28 6.40
C VAL A 678 11.97 -8.04 7.25
N ASN A 679 11.88 -6.85 6.66
CA ASN A 679 11.60 -5.63 7.42
C ASN A 679 10.12 -5.54 7.89
N GLY A 680 9.24 -6.41 7.39
CA GLY A 680 7.89 -6.56 7.93
C GLY A 680 7.79 -7.58 9.06
N LEU A 681 8.55 -8.69 8.97
CA LEU A 681 8.66 -9.69 10.03
C LEU A 681 9.50 -9.20 11.23
N TYR A 682 10.53 -8.40 10.97
CA TYR A 682 11.48 -7.85 11.94
C TYR A 682 11.66 -6.33 11.73
N PRO A 683 10.68 -5.51 12.12
CA PRO A 683 10.70 -4.07 11.86
C PRO A 683 11.75 -3.28 12.65
N GLN A 684 12.34 -3.87 13.70
CA GLN A 684 13.31 -3.21 14.58
C GLN A 684 14.58 -2.80 13.83
N GLY A 685 15.03 -3.60 12.86
CA GLY A 685 16.22 -3.31 12.07
C GLY A 685 16.09 -1.98 11.31
N GLY A 686 15.01 -1.83 10.55
CA GLY A 686 14.74 -0.58 9.82
C GLY A 686 14.38 0.59 10.75
N LEU A 687 13.62 0.34 11.83
CA LEU A 687 13.30 1.38 12.81
C LEU A 687 14.53 1.92 13.54
N ALA A 688 15.53 1.09 13.83
CA ALA A 688 16.75 1.53 14.50
C ALA A 688 17.54 2.55 13.64
N LEU A 689 17.52 2.40 12.31
CA LEU A 689 18.13 3.37 11.39
C LEU A 689 17.37 4.70 11.39
N VAL A 690 16.04 4.63 11.38
CA VAL A 690 15.16 5.81 11.32
C VAL A 690 15.10 6.56 12.64
N LYS A 691 15.09 5.84 13.77
CA LYS A 691 14.99 6.43 15.12
C LYS A 691 16.11 7.44 15.35
N LYS A 692 17.35 7.11 15.00
CA LYS A 692 18.50 8.02 15.16
C LYS A 692 18.32 9.34 14.39
N ALA A 693 17.73 9.27 13.19
CA ALA A 693 17.42 10.46 12.40
C ALA A 693 16.26 11.26 13.01
N ALA A 694 15.20 10.58 13.44
CA ALA A 694 14.05 11.21 14.10
C ALA A 694 14.43 11.89 15.43
N ASP A 695 15.27 11.25 16.24
CA ASP A 695 15.79 11.80 17.50
C ASP A 695 16.57 13.10 17.24
N LEU A 696 17.43 13.11 16.21
CA LEU A 696 18.17 14.32 15.82
C LEU A 696 17.23 15.45 15.39
N ILE A 697 16.23 15.14 14.56
CA ILE A 697 15.25 16.12 14.10
C ILE A 697 14.46 16.67 15.29
N ALA A 698 14.04 15.83 16.22
CA ALA A 698 13.30 16.27 17.39
C ALA A 698 14.14 17.17 18.31
N LEU A 699 15.39 16.79 18.58
CA LEU A 699 16.31 17.58 19.40
C LEU A 699 16.60 18.95 18.78
N ARG A 700 16.87 19.01 17.46
CA ARG A 700 17.13 20.27 16.76
C ARG A 700 15.87 21.09 16.51
N GLY A 701 14.74 20.43 16.26
CA GLY A 701 13.46 21.05 15.98
C GLY A 701 12.67 21.47 17.22
N GLY A 702 13.14 21.15 18.42
CA GLY A 702 12.41 21.42 19.67
C GLY A 702 11.14 20.58 19.83
N MET A 703 11.10 19.38 19.26
CA MET A 703 9.99 18.45 19.44
C MET A 703 10.24 17.56 20.67
N PRO A 704 9.22 17.33 21.52
CA PRO A 704 9.36 16.39 22.62
C PRO A 704 9.53 14.97 22.09
N LEU A 705 10.57 14.26 22.56
CA LEU A 705 10.74 12.84 22.28
C LEU A 705 9.58 12.06 22.90
N GLN A 706 9.01 11.13 22.15
CA GLN A 706 7.95 10.26 22.62
C GLN A 706 8.38 8.79 22.52
N ILE A 707 7.73 7.92 23.29
CA ILE A 707 8.01 6.48 23.22
C ILE A 707 7.40 5.94 21.92
N ILE A 708 8.23 5.34 21.07
CA ILE A 708 7.76 4.63 19.89
C ILE A 708 6.97 3.41 20.37
N PRO A 709 5.74 3.20 19.89
CA PRO A 709 4.95 2.05 20.30
C PRO A 709 5.63 0.73 19.92
N GLN A 710 5.50 -0.29 20.78
CA GLN A 710 6.01 -1.63 20.47
C GLN A 710 5.14 -2.27 19.39
N ILE A 711 5.66 -2.31 18.16
CA ILE A 711 4.98 -2.85 16.98
C ILE A 711 5.61 -4.15 16.46
N ASN A 712 5.99 -5.04 17.39
CA ASN A 712 6.53 -6.34 17.04
C ASN A 712 5.42 -7.39 17.05
N PRO A 713 5.11 -8.04 15.92
CA PRO A 713 4.13 -9.13 15.95
C PRO A 713 4.70 -10.30 16.75
N VAL A 714 3.93 -10.79 17.74
CA VAL A 714 4.33 -11.94 18.56
C VAL A 714 3.96 -13.23 17.85
N TRP A 715 4.96 -13.87 17.23
CA TRP A 715 4.80 -15.16 16.55
C TRP A 715 4.82 -16.31 17.56
N THR A 716 3.65 -16.90 17.83
CA THR A 716 3.53 -18.04 18.76
C THR A 716 3.87 -19.36 18.05
N TRP A 717 4.31 -20.37 18.81
CA TRP A 717 4.67 -21.67 18.23
C TRP A 717 3.56 -22.33 17.40
N PRO A 718 2.28 -22.35 17.82
CA PRO A 718 1.20 -22.90 17.00
C PRO A 718 1.06 -22.20 15.64
N VAL A 719 1.26 -20.88 15.62
CA VAL A 719 1.23 -20.07 14.39
C VAL A 719 2.42 -20.40 13.50
N ILE A 720 3.63 -20.44 14.06
CA ILE A 720 4.85 -20.77 13.32
C ILE A 720 4.74 -22.16 12.70
N ILE A 721 4.31 -23.17 13.47
CA ILE A 721 4.13 -24.54 12.99
C ILE A 721 3.12 -24.58 11.85
N SER A 722 1.99 -23.87 11.97
CA SER A 722 0.98 -23.81 10.90
C SER A 722 1.51 -23.12 9.64
N MET A 723 2.24 -22.00 9.78
CA MET A 723 2.78 -21.25 8.64
C MET A 723 3.93 -21.98 7.94
N MET A 724 4.90 -22.50 8.69
CA MET A 724 5.98 -23.34 8.15
C MET A 724 5.42 -24.63 7.54
N GLY A 725 4.41 -25.21 8.20
CA GLY A 725 3.64 -26.33 7.68
C GLY A 725 3.00 -26.06 6.32
N ALA A 726 2.60 -24.81 6.06
CA ALA A 726 2.05 -24.40 4.77
C ALA A 726 3.08 -24.51 3.64
N PHE A 727 4.31 -24.02 3.88
CA PHE A 727 5.41 -24.13 2.93
C PHE A 727 5.89 -25.58 2.78
N MET A 728 5.92 -26.34 3.87
CA MET A 728 6.21 -27.77 3.85
C MET A 728 5.18 -28.53 3.01
N ALA A 729 3.88 -28.30 3.21
CA ALA A 729 2.81 -28.90 2.42
C ALA A 729 2.91 -28.55 0.93
N PHE A 730 3.31 -27.31 0.60
CA PHE A 730 3.59 -26.90 -0.76
C PHE A 730 4.76 -27.68 -1.38
N ALA A 731 5.88 -27.80 -0.65
CA ALA A 731 7.06 -28.53 -1.09
C ALA A 731 6.79 -30.03 -1.27
N LEU A 732 6.15 -30.68 -0.29
CA LEU A 732 5.73 -32.09 -0.37
C LEU A 732 4.73 -32.30 -1.50
N GLY A 733 3.82 -31.34 -1.71
CA GLY A 733 2.85 -31.35 -2.79
C GLY A 733 3.46 -31.32 -4.19
N LYS A 734 4.69 -30.77 -4.34
CA LYS A 734 5.46 -30.85 -5.60
C LYS A 734 6.00 -32.25 -5.87
N VAL A 735 6.21 -33.06 -4.83
CA VAL A 735 6.62 -34.46 -4.95
C VAL A 735 5.41 -35.36 -5.17
N SER A 736 4.39 -35.23 -4.32
CA SER A 736 3.12 -35.93 -4.46
C SER A 736 2.00 -35.12 -3.83
N ILE A 737 0.92 -34.93 -4.60
CA ILE A 737 -0.29 -34.21 -4.17
C ILE A 737 -0.83 -34.76 -2.84
N LYS A 738 -0.89 -36.10 -2.71
CA LYS A 738 -1.39 -36.75 -1.49
C LYS A 738 -0.47 -36.51 -0.29
N LEU A 739 0.85 -36.53 -0.50
CA LEU A 739 1.82 -36.17 0.55
C LEU A 739 1.67 -34.71 0.98
N GLY A 740 1.38 -33.79 0.05
CA GLY A 740 1.08 -32.40 0.37
C GLY A 740 -0.15 -32.26 1.28
N GLY A 741 -1.24 -32.97 0.96
CA GLY A 741 -2.46 -32.96 1.77
C GLY A 741 -2.28 -33.55 3.17
N TRP A 742 -1.66 -34.72 3.29
CA TRP A 742 -1.34 -35.32 4.60
C TRP A 742 -0.30 -34.52 5.38
N GLY A 743 0.69 -33.93 4.70
CA GLY A 743 1.64 -33.00 5.30
C GLY A 743 0.94 -31.78 5.90
N ALA A 744 -0.10 -31.27 5.22
CA ALA A 744 -0.89 -30.16 5.75
C ALA A 744 -1.68 -30.55 7.01
N ALA A 745 -2.35 -31.72 6.99
CA ALA A 745 -3.07 -32.24 8.15
C ALA A 745 -2.13 -32.50 9.34
N THR A 746 -0.93 -33.02 9.08
CA THR A 746 0.10 -33.30 10.10
C THR A 746 0.64 -32.01 10.72
N ALA A 747 0.88 -30.98 9.91
CA ALA A 747 1.26 -29.67 10.44
C ALA A 747 0.18 -29.08 11.36
N MET A 748 -1.10 -29.23 11.00
CA MET A 748 -2.19 -28.78 11.85
C MET A 748 -2.30 -29.59 13.14
N LEU A 749 -2.02 -30.90 13.11
CA LEU A 749 -1.91 -31.72 14.31
C LEU A 749 -0.76 -31.25 15.22
N GLY A 750 0.39 -30.91 14.64
CA GLY A 750 1.51 -30.31 15.38
C GLY A 750 1.12 -28.98 16.05
N ALA A 751 0.37 -28.12 15.34
CA ALA A 751 -0.15 -26.89 15.91
C ALA A 751 -1.15 -27.15 17.05
N PHE A 752 -2.05 -28.13 16.90
CA PHE A 752 -2.99 -28.55 17.94
C PHE A 752 -2.26 -29.01 19.22
N VAL A 753 -1.26 -29.89 19.08
CA VAL A 753 -0.44 -30.37 20.20
C VAL A 753 0.32 -29.20 20.86
N ALA A 754 0.85 -28.26 20.07
CA ALA A 754 1.52 -27.09 20.60
C ALA A 754 0.58 -26.18 21.42
N VAL A 755 -0.69 -26.02 21.01
CA VAL A 755 -1.70 -25.30 21.81
C VAL A 755 -1.95 -25.99 23.15
N ILE A 756 -2.05 -27.32 23.17
CA ILE A 756 -2.23 -28.09 24.42
C ILE A 756 -1.02 -27.91 25.34
N TYR A 757 0.20 -28.05 24.80
CA TYR A 757 1.43 -27.91 25.58
C TYR A 757 1.59 -26.50 26.18
N LEU A 758 1.15 -25.47 25.45
CA LEU A 758 1.23 -24.07 25.87
C LEU A 758 -0.05 -23.55 26.54
N ASN A 759 -0.97 -24.42 26.95
CA ASN A 759 -2.27 -24.02 27.51
C ASN A 759 -2.13 -23.04 28.69
N SER A 760 -1.14 -23.24 29.57
CA SER A 760 -0.88 -22.38 30.73
C SER A 760 -0.43 -20.95 30.38
N HIS A 761 -0.01 -20.69 29.13
CA HIS A 761 0.51 -19.40 28.71
C HIS A 761 -0.59 -18.42 28.26
N TYR A 762 -1.81 -18.89 28.05
CA TYR A 762 -2.93 -18.12 27.51
C TYR A 762 -4.17 -18.26 28.40
N ASP A 763 -5.12 -17.33 28.26
CA ASP A 763 -6.39 -17.43 28.95
C ASP A 763 -7.26 -18.57 28.39
N ILE A 764 -8.17 -19.07 29.22
CA ILE A 764 -9.00 -20.26 28.91
C ILE A 764 -9.86 -20.02 27.66
N LEU A 765 -10.37 -18.80 27.44
CA LEU A 765 -11.17 -18.45 26.27
C LEU A 765 -10.32 -18.56 24.99
N SER A 766 -9.14 -17.94 24.98
CA SER A 766 -8.20 -17.97 23.86
C SER A 766 -7.70 -19.39 23.56
N THR A 767 -7.31 -20.16 24.59
CA THR A 767 -6.86 -21.55 24.38
C THR A 767 -7.98 -22.44 23.87
N SER A 768 -9.18 -22.35 24.46
CA SER A 768 -10.33 -23.14 24.02
C SER A 768 -10.67 -22.85 22.56
N PHE A 769 -10.67 -21.57 22.17
CA PHE A 769 -10.94 -21.20 20.77
C PHE A 769 -9.83 -21.69 19.83
N ALA A 770 -8.55 -21.57 20.21
CA ALA A 770 -7.43 -22.06 19.42
C ALA A 770 -7.46 -23.58 19.22
N LEU A 771 -7.82 -24.35 20.24
CA LEU A 771 -8.02 -25.80 20.14
C LEU A 771 -9.13 -26.15 19.15
N LEU A 772 -10.25 -25.42 19.19
CA LEU A 772 -11.35 -25.64 18.24
C LEU A 772 -10.95 -25.27 16.80
N ILE A 773 -10.20 -24.18 16.62
CA ILE A 773 -9.63 -23.78 15.32
C ILE A 773 -8.78 -24.91 14.75
N ALA A 774 -7.80 -25.39 15.52
CA ALA A 774 -6.89 -26.43 15.06
C ALA A 774 -7.59 -27.78 14.86
N PHE A 775 -8.49 -28.19 15.76
CA PHE A 775 -9.28 -29.42 15.63
C PHE A 775 -10.12 -29.44 14.36
N MET A 776 -10.88 -28.37 14.11
CA MET A 776 -11.68 -28.24 12.89
C MET A 776 -10.78 -28.15 11.64
N GLY A 777 -9.60 -27.56 11.78
CA GLY A 777 -8.57 -27.51 10.75
C GLY A 777 -8.10 -28.90 10.34
N ILE A 778 -7.79 -29.78 11.31
CA ILE A 778 -7.39 -31.18 11.06
C ILE A 778 -8.49 -31.90 10.27
N LEU A 779 -9.74 -31.83 10.74
CA LEU A 779 -10.86 -32.52 10.08
C LEU A 779 -11.06 -32.04 8.65
N ASN A 780 -11.00 -30.72 8.40
CA ASN A 780 -11.17 -30.17 7.06
C ASN A 780 -9.98 -30.46 6.15
N LEU A 781 -8.75 -30.46 6.66
CA LEU A 781 -7.57 -30.81 5.87
C LEU A 781 -7.58 -32.29 5.48
N VAL A 782 -7.95 -33.19 6.40
CA VAL A 782 -8.14 -34.63 6.10
C VAL A 782 -9.24 -34.83 5.07
N TYR A 783 -10.38 -34.16 5.23
CA TYR A 783 -11.46 -34.20 4.24
C TYR A 783 -10.99 -33.70 2.86
N SER A 784 -10.20 -32.61 2.83
CA SER A 784 -9.66 -32.04 1.59
C SER A 784 -8.74 -33.01 0.84
N VAL A 785 -8.09 -33.96 1.52
CA VAL A 785 -7.25 -34.97 0.84
C VAL A 785 -8.05 -35.77 -0.19
N GLY A 786 -9.30 -36.14 0.11
CA GLY A 786 -10.18 -36.81 -0.86
C GLY A 786 -10.93 -35.84 -1.76
N TYR A 787 -11.49 -34.77 -1.19
CA TYR A 787 -12.33 -33.84 -1.95
C TYR A 787 -11.56 -33.13 -3.07
N MET A 788 -10.28 -32.79 -2.84
CA MET A 788 -9.50 -32.03 -3.79
C MET A 788 -8.95 -32.86 -4.96
N ASP A 789 -9.24 -34.17 -5.05
CA ASP A 789 -8.76 -35.04 -6.15
C ASP A 789 -9.17 -34.53 -7.54
N HIS A 790 -10.28 -33.78 -7.64
CA HIS A 790 -10.74 -33.18 -8.91
C HIS A 790 -10.04 -31.86 -9.29
N SER A 791 -9.29 -31.24 -8.37
CA SER A 791 -8.76 -29.88 -8.52
C SER A 791 -7.39 -29.86 -9.17
N HIS A 792 -7.15 -28.89 -10.05
CA HIS A 792 -5.86 -28.72 -10.71
C HIS A 792 -4.82 -27.96 -9.84
N ALA A 793 -5.23 -27.38 -8.71
CA ALA A 793 -4.45 -26.41 -7.94
C ALA A 793 -4.23 -26.80 -6.46
N GLN A 794 -4.23 -28.11 -6.16
CA GLN A 794 -4.22 -28.65 -4.78
C GLN A 794 -3.07 -28.10 -3.92
N THR A 795 -1.85 -27.99 -4.46
CA THR A 795 -0.68 -27.54 -3.69
C THR A 795 -0.80 -26.09 -3.22
N ARG A 796 -1.31 -25.20 -4.09
CA ARG A 796 -1.58 -23.80 -3.73
C ARG A 796 -2.72 -23.68 -2.74
N TYR A 797 -3.74 -24.52 -2.90
CA TYR A 797 -4.86 -24.61 -1.98
C TYR A 797 -4.38 -24.92 -0.55
N TYR A 798 -3.58 -25.97 -0.34
CA TYR A 798 -3.08 -26.33 1.00
C TYR A 798 -2.19 -25.25 1.60
N LEU A 799 -1.30 -24.65 0.81
CA LEU A 799 -0.45 -23.54 1.22
C LEU A 799 -1.30 -22.38 1.76
N MET A 800 -2.25 -21.89 0.96
CA MET A 800 -3.04 -20.72 1.34
C MET A 800 -4.04 -21.05 2.47
N PHE A 801 -4.58 -22.27 2.51
CA PHE A 801 -5.51 -22.69 3.55
C PHE A 801 -4.82 -22.79 4.91
N LEU A 802 -3.60 -23.33 4.98
CA LEU A 802 -2.83 -23.34 6.22
C LEU A 802 -2.38 -21.95 6.67
N LEU A 803 -1.96 -21.07 5.75
CA LEU A 803 -1.63 -19.68 6.11
C LEU A 803 -2.84 -18.94 6.71
N MET A 804 -4.03 -19.17 6.14
CA MET A 804 -5.28 -18.63 6.66
C MET A 804 -5.59 -19.15 8.07
N ILE A 805 -5.43 -20.46 8.32
CA ILE A 805 -5.63 -21.06 9.66
C ILE A 805 -4.58 -20.56 10.65
N GLY A 806 -3.32 -20.42 10.23
CA GLY A 806 -2.24 -19.86 11.05
C GLY A 806 -2.54 -18.42 11.48
N GLY A 807 -3.08 -17.60 10.57
CA GLY A 807 -3.60 -16.27 10.92
C GLY A 807 -4.71 -16.35 11.97
N LEU A 808 -5.68 -17.26 11.80
CA LEU A 808 -6.78 -17.42 12.77
C LEU A 808 -6.31 -17.89 14.16
N LEU A 809 -5.33 -18.81 14.22
CA LEU A 809 -4.66 -19.19 15.47
C LEU A 809 -3.96 -17.99 16.11
N GLY A 810 -3.32 -17.14 15.31
CA GLY A 810 -2.69 -15.91 15.78
C GLY A 810 -3.69 -14.92 16.38
N VAL A 811 -4.87 -14.75 15.78
CA VAL A 811 -5.96 -13.92 16.33
C VAL A 811 -6.39 -14.43 17.71
N ALA A 812 -6.55 -15.75 17.86
CA ALA A 812 -6.96 -16.37 19.11
C ALA A 812 -5.91 -16.15 20.21
N LEU A 813 -4.63 -16.41 19.90
CA LEU A 813 -3.52 -16.44 20.86
C LEU A 813 -2.84 -15.06 21.09
N SER A 814 -3.34 -14.00 20.48
CA SER A 814 -2.79 -12.64 20.64
C SER A 814 -3.08 -12.07 22.03
N LYS A 815 -2.03 -11.54 22.68
CA LYS A 815 -2.09 -10.84 23.98
C LYS A 815 -2.17 -9.32 23.84
N ASP A 816 -1.75 -8.79 22.70
CA ASP A 816 -1.76 -7.37 22.38
C ASP A 816 -2.58 -7.09 21.11
N LEU A 817 -3.13 -5.88 21.02
CA LEU A 817 -4.01 -5.46 19.92
C LEU A 817 -3.29 -5.32 18.57
N PHE A 818 -1.98 -5.08 18.58
CA PHE A 818 -1.20 -4.98 17.36
C PHE A 818 -1.04 -6.36 16.70
N SER A 819 -0.58 -7.37 17.45
CA SER A 819 -0.53 -8.76 17.01
C SER A 819 -1.91 -9.27 16.61
N PHE A 820 -2.95 -8.95 17.39
CA PHE A 820 -4.33 -9.31 17.06
C PHE A 820 -4.72 -8.81 15.67
N PHE A 821 -4.43 -7.55 15.35
CA PHE A 821 -4.75 -6.96 14.05
C PHE A 821 -3.88 -7.51 12.91
N VAL A 822 -2.57 -7.73 13.14
CA VAL A 822 -1.68 -8.38 12.16
C VAL A 822 -2.23 -9.73 11.73
N PHE A 823 -2.60 -10.57 12.70
CA PHE A 823 -3.12 -11.89 12.42
C PHE A 823 -4.54 -11.87 11.87
N TRP A 824 -5.34 -10.87 12.24
CA TRP A 824 -6.66 -10.61 11.65
C TRP A 824 -6.54 -10.42 10.14
N GLU A 825 -5.63 -9.53 9.71
CA GLU A 825 -5.34 -9.28 8.28
C GLU A 825 -4.78 -10.51 7.55
N ILE A 826 -3.84 -11.23 8.16
CA ILE A 826 -3.29 -12.46 7.57
C ILE A 826 -4.40 -13.48 7.32
N MET A 827 -5.30 -13.67 8.28
CA MET A 827 -6.43 -14.59 8.16
C MET A 827 -7.48 -14.09 7.15
N SER A 828 -7.82 -12.80 7.14
CA SER A 828 -9.01 -12.30 6.45
C SER A 828 -8.80 -11.82 5.02
N SER A 829 -7.59 -11.37 4.70
CA SER A 829 -7.36 -10.55 3.51
C SER A 829 -6.79 -11.40 2.38
N TRP A 830 -5.46 -11.42 2.21
CA TRP A 830 -4.85 -12.02 1.03
C TRP A 830 -4.83 -13.55 1.04
N SER A 831 -4.64 -14.20 2.19
CA SER A 831 -4.64 -15.68 2.27
C SER A 831 -6.02 -16.24 1.87
N LEU A 832 -7.09 -15.69 2.46
CA LEU A 832 -8.48 -16.06 2.19
C LEU A 832 -8.87 -15.80 0.72
N TYR A 833 -8.47 -14.65 0.16
CA TYR A 833 -8.68 -14.36 -1.26
C TYR A 833 -8.04 -15.42 -2.15
N LEU A 834 -6.75 -15.73 -1.93
CA LEU A 834 -6.01 -16.69 -2.77
C LEU A 834 -6.54 -18.13 -2.62
N VAL A 835 -7.05 -18.52 -1.44
CA VAL A 835 -7.76 -19.80 -1.27
C VAL A 835 -9.06 -19.84 -2.07
N ILE A 836 -9.87 -18.77 -2.02
CA ILE A 836 -11.19 -18.76 -2.69
C ILE A 836 -11.02 -18.89 -4.21
N ILE A 837 -10.06 -18.16 -4.79
CA ILE A 837 -9.86 -18.11 -6.25
C ILE A 837 -9.02 -19.26 -6.80
N HIS A 838 -8.67 -20.27 -6.00
CA HIS A 838 -7.74 -21.33 -6.39
C HIS A 838 -8.15 -22.13 -7.64
N GLU A 839 -9.45 -22.29 -7.93
CA GLU A 839 -9.97 -22.94 -9.14
C GLU A 839 -9.94 -22.03 -10.39
N GLU A 840 -9.65 -20.74 -10.21
CA GLU A 840 -9.47 -19.77 -11.31
C GLU A 840 -10.69 -19.64 -12.24
N THR A 841 -11.88 -20.06 -11.81
CA THR A 841 -13.11 -19.87 -12.58
C THR A 841 -13.50 -18.38 -12.61
N PRO A 842 -14.14 -17.89 -13.69
CA PRO A 842 -14.57 -16.49 -13.78
C PRO A 842 -15.40 -16.05 -12.58
N ASP A 843 -16.29 -16.93 -12.12
CA ASP A 843 -17.14 -16.70 -10.95
C ASP A 843 -16.32 -16.64 -9.66
N ALA A 844 -15.38 -17.58 -9.44
CA ALA A 844 -14.52 -17.57 -8.26
C ALA A 844 -13.66 -16.29 -8.20
N LEU A 845 -13.11 -15.84 -9.33
CA LEU A 845 -12.29 -14.64 -9.42
C LEU A 845 -13.10 -13.36 -9.13
N ARG A 846 -14.28 -13.23 -9.74
CA ARG A 846 -15.17 -12.09 -9.54
C ARG A 846 -15.63 -12.00 -8.08
N GLU A 847 -16.10 -13.11 -7.55
CA GLU A 847 -16.65 -13.16 -6.21
C GLU A 847 -15.58 -13.09 -5.12
N GLY A 848 -14.41 -13.71 -5.35
CA GLY A 848 -13.25 -13.61 -4.47
C GLY A 848 -12.76 -12.16 -4.37
N PHE A 849 -12.72 -11.42 -5.48
CA PHE A 849 -12.35 -10.00 -5.48
C PHE A 849 -13.33 -9.15 -4.66
N LYS A 850 -14.63 -9.35 -4.86
CA LYS A 850 -15.69 -8.70 -4.07
C LYS A 850 -15.51 -8.97 -2.58
N TYR A 851 -15.25 -10.24 -2.22
CA TYR A 851 -15.11 -10.65 -0.83
C TYR A 851 -13.83 -10.12 -0.18
N PHE A 852 -12.70 -10.08 -0.90
CA PHE A 852 -11.47 -9.45 -0.39
C PHE A 852 -11.72 -7.99 -0.04
N PHE A 853 -12.30 -7.24 -0.97
CA PHE A 853 -12.48 -5.79 -0.82
C PHE A 853 -13.34 -5.45 0.41
N PHE A 854 -14.42 -6.21 0.59
CA PHE A 854 -15.29 -6.05 1.74
C PHE A 854 -14.56 -6.33 3.06
N ASN A 855 -13.79 -7.43 3.12
CA ASN A 855 -13.00 -7.76 4.32
C ASN A 855 -11.91 -6.72 4.61
N TYR A 856 -11.21 -6.23 3.59
CA TYR A 856 -10.17 -5.22 3.71
C TYR A 856 -10.74 -3.87 4.22
N THR A 857 -11.93 -3.50 3.74
CA THR A 857 -12.65 -2.31 4.23
C THR A 857 -13.05 -2.48 5.70
N GLY A 858 -13.63 -3.62 6.08
CA GLY A 858 -13.99 -3.90 7.47
C GLY A 858 -12.78 -3.89 8.40
N ALA A 859 -11.66 -4.45 7.96
CA ALA A 859 -10.43 -4.47 8.74
C ALA A 859 -9.79 -3.07 8.87
N THR A 860 -9.93 -2.21 7.86
CA THR A 860 -9.56 -0.78 7.94
C THR A 860 -10.35 -0.04 9.04
N LEU A 861 -11.64 -0.35 9.21
CA LEU A 861 -12.45 0.20 10.32
C LEU A 861 -11.97 -0.32 11.67
N VAL A 862 -11.69 -1.63 11.78
CA VAL A 862 -11.12 -2.23 12.99
C VAL A 862 -9.79 -1.55 13.34
N LEU A 863 -8.89 -1.35 12.37
CA LEU A 863 -7.60 -0.68 12.57
C LEU A 863 -7.78 0.72 13.17
N LEU A 864 -8.58 1.58 12.52
CA LEU A 864 -8.81 2.93 13.01
C LEU A 864 -9.44 2.92 14.40
N GLY A 865 -10.41 2.03 14.63
CA GLY A 865 -11.06 1.88 15.92
C GLY A 865 -10.09 1.45 17.03
N LEU A 866 -9.26 0.43 16.79
CA LEU A 866 -8.23 -0.04 17.73
C LEU A 866 -7.18 1.04 18.00
N LEU A 867 -6.77 1.82 16.98
CA LEU A 867 -5.84 2.92 17.16
C LEU A 867 -6.42 4.05 18.01
N LEU A 868 -7.69 4.41 17.81
CA LEU A 868 -8.38 5.39 18.66
C LEU A 868 -8.43 4.94 20.13
N LEU A 869 -8.65 3.65 20.39
CA LEU A 869 -8.67 3.12 21.75
C LEU A 869 -7.27 3.06 22.39
N THR A 870 -6.29 2.54 21.65
CA THR A 870 -4.92 2.35 22.15
C THR A 870 -4.17 3.65 22.35
N VAL A 871 -4.37 4.65 21.49
CA VAL A 871 -3.79 6.00 21.66
C VAL A 871 -4.36 6.67 22.91
N ASN A 872 -5.68 6.61 23.12
CA ASN A 872 -6.30 7.19 24.32
C ASN A 872 -5.83 6.48 25.60
N ALA A 873 -5.65 5.15 25.56
CA ALA A 873 -5.18 4.39 26.72
C ALA A 873 -3.65 4.40 26.91
N GLY A 874 -2.88 4.71 25.86
CA GLY A 874 -1.42 4.66 25.87
C GLY A 874 -0.84 3.24 26.00
N THR A 875 -1.55 2.19 25.55
CA THR A 875 -1.08 0.81 25.59
C THR A 875 -1.74 -0.06 24.52
N PHE A 876 -1.00 -1.04 23.99
CA PHE A 876 -1.52 -2.09 23.11
C PHE A 876 -1.86 -3.38 23.88
N GLN A 877 -1.46 -3.48 25.14
CA GLN A 877 -1.68 -4.66 25.97
C GLN A 877 -3.16 -4.74 26.37
N MET A 878 -3.83 -5.84 26.03
CA MET A 878 -5.28 -5.98 26.21
C MET A 878 -5.70 -5.92 27.68
N ASN A 879 -4.91 -6.50 28.57
CA ASN A 879 -5.08 -6.53 30.03
C ASN A 879 -4.95 -5.15 30.68
N GLU A 880 -4.06 -4.28 30.20
CA GLU A 880 -3.93 -2.91 30.72
C GLU A 880 -4.96 -1.96 30.13
N LEU A 881 -5.37 -2.19 28.88
CA LEU A 881 -6.29 -1.34 28.13
C LEU A 881 -7.60 -1.10 28.91
N ALA A 882 -8.16 -2.15 29.50
CA ALA A 882 -9.42 -2.10 30.24
C ALA A 882 -9.36 -1.15 31.43
N ALA A 883 -8.32 -1.31 32.25
CA ALA A 883 -8.14 -0.51 33.46
C ALA A 883 -7.96 0.97 33.12
N ARG A 884 -7.19 1.27 32.06
CA ARG A 884 -6.93 2.66 31.65
C ARG A 884 -8.16 3.33 31.04
N LEU A 885 -8.90 2.66 30.14
CA LEU A 885 -10.10 3.23 29.50
C LEU A 885 -11.24 3.51 30.49
N ASN A 886 -11.36 2.70 31.54
CA ASN A 886 -12.39 2.91 32.57
C ASN A 886 -12.16 4.21 33.37
N ASN A 887 -10.90 4.60 33.57
CA ASN A 887 -10.53 5.80 34.32
C ASN A 887 -10.52 7.10 33.48
N LEU A 888 -10.64 7.01 32.15
CA LEU A 888 -10.69 8.17 31.28
C LEU A 888 -12.12 8.75 31.18
N SER A 889 -12.21 10.07 31.03
CA SER A 889 -13.46 10.73 30.66
C SER A 889 -13.90 10.23 29.29
N PHE A 890 -15.18 9.90 29.14
CA PHE A 890 -15.69 9.29 27.92
C PHE A 890 -15.85 10.33 26.81
N GLY A 891 -14.75 10.61 26.12
CA GLY A 891 -14.73 11.52 24.97
C GLY A 891 -15.30 10.89 23.70
N THR A 892 -15.67 11.74 22.76
CA THR A 892 -16.19 11.36 21.43
C THR A 892 -15.25 10.43 20.65
N THR A 893 -13.94 10.50 20.89
CA THR A 893 -12.92 9.70 20.21
C THR A 893 -12.91 8.24 20.66
N ALA A 894 -12.99 7.97 21.97
CA ALA A 894 -13.07 6.61 22.50
C ALA A 894 -14.40 5.95 22.09
N ALA A 895 -15.50 6.73 22.10
CA ALA A 895 -16.80 6.29 21.62
C ALA A 895 -16.76 5.88 20.13
N ALA A 896 -16.18 6.74 19.27
CA ALA A 896 -15.97 6.43 17.87
C ALA A 896 -15.10 5.19 17.68
N GLY A 897 -14.06 5.01 18.50
CA GLY A 897 -13.21 3.83 18.49
C GLY A 897 -13.99 2.53 18.69
N ILE A 898 -14.83 2.46 19.72
CA ILE A 898 -15.69 1.28 20.02
C ILE A 898 -16.66 1.01 18.86
N ILE A 899 -17.33 2.06 18.35
CA ILE A 899 -18.28 1.94 17.24
C ILE A 899 -17.61 1.40 15.97
N LEU A 900 -16.41 1.89 15.64
CA LEU A 900 -15.67 1.45 14.45
C LEU A 900 -15.19 -0.01 14.56
N VAL A 901 -14.67 -0.42 15.74
CA VAL A 901 -14.32 -1.82 16.00
C VAL A 901 -15.54 -2.72 15.86
N LEU A 902 -16.68 -2.32 16.46
CA LEU A 902 -17.93 -3.07 16.38
C LEU A 902 -18.48 -3.14 14.96
N ALA A 903 -18.42 -2.06 14.20
CA ALA A 903 -18.82 -2.04 12.80
C ALA A 903 -17.98 -3.04 12.00
N GLY A 904 -16.66 -3.06 12.20
CA GLY A 904 -15.76 -4.03 11.56
C GLY A 904 -16.05 -5.49 11.96
N PHE A 905 -16.31 -5.77 13.24
CA PHE A 905 -16.73 -7.10 13.69
C PHE A 905 -18.12 -7.49 13.16
N ALA A 906 -19.07 -6.57 13.12
CA ALA A 906 -20.41 -6.78 12.57
C ALA A 906 -20.36 -7.10 11.07
N MET A 907 -19.56 -6.35 10.30
CA MET A 907 -19.26 -6.63 8.90
C MET A 907 -18.71 -8.05 8.72
N LYS A 908 -17.77 -8.46 9.57
CA LYS A 908 -17.20 -9.81 9.49
C LYS A 908 -18.19 -10.89 9.93
N ALA A 909 -19.07 -10.61 10.88
CA ALA A 909 -20.08 -11.53 11.38
C ALA A 909 -21.32 -11.68 10.46
N ALA A 910 -21.38 -10.94 9.33
CA ALA A 910 -22.53 -10.91 8.42
C ALA A 910 -23.80 -10.28 9.03
N MET A 911 -23.64 -9.23 9.84
CA MET A 911 -24.74 -8.58 10.56
C MET A 911 -25.31 -7.36 9.82
N LEU A 912 -26.60 -7.08 10.01
CA LEU A 912 -27.23 -5.83 9.56
C LEU A 912 -26.58 -4.60 10.26
N PRO A 913 -26.57 -3.41 9.63
CA PRO A 913 -27.24 -3.02 8.37
C PRO A 913 -26.45 -3.35 7.09
N PHE A 914 -25.28 -3.99 7.21
CA PHE A 914 -24.46 -4.30 6.05
C PHE A 914 -25.12 -5.37 5.16
N ARG A 915 -24.85 -5.33 3.86
CA ARG A 915 -25.42 -6.27 2.89
C ARG A 915 -24.87 -7.68 3.07
N ILE A 916 -25.73 -8.67 3.30
CA ILE A 916 -25.32 -10.07 3.55
C ILE A 916 -24.59 -10.69 2.34
N ASP A 917 -25.00 -10.36 1.11
CA ASP A 917 -24.44 -10.93 -0.12
C ASP A 917 -23.01 -10.47 -0.43
N TYR A 918 -22.54 -9.39 0.21
CA TYR A 918 -21.16 -8.94 0.17
C TYR A 918 -20.34 -9.48 1.37
N GLN A 919 -21.01 -9.71 2.50
CA GLN A 919 -20.40 -10.17 3.76
C GLN A 919 -20.05 -11.66 3.78
N MET A 920 -20.73 -12.47 2.98
CA MET A 920 -20.54 -13.92 3.00
C MET A 920 -19.65 -14.42 1.88
N HIS A 921 -18.94 -15.51 2.16
CA HIS A 921 -18.11 -16.18 1.17
C HIS A 921 -18.97 -16.67 -0.01
N PRO A 922 -18.41 -16.69 -1.23
CA PRO A 922 -19.19 -17.09 -2.38
C PRO A 922 -19.43 -18.60 -2.44
N PRO A 923 -20.53 -19.05 -3.09
CA PRO A 923 -20.74 -20.46 -3.39
C PRO A 923 -19.62 -21.09 -4.23
N ALA A 924 -18.89 -20.28 -5.00
CA ALA A 924 -17.75 -20.70 -5.82
C ALA A 924 -16.53 -21.15 -5.00
N ALA A 925 -16.46 -20.83 -3.70
CA ALA A 925 -15.37 -21.29 -2.84
C ALA A 925 -15.36 -22.83 -2.70
N PRO A 926 -14.19 -23.46 -2.53
CA PRO A 926 -14.11 -24.91 -2.35
C PRO A 926 -14.86 -25.30 -1.08
N THR A 927 -15.56 -26.44 -1.12
CA THR A 927 -16.50 -26.80 -0.05
C THR A 927 -15.85 -26.98 1.33
N PRO A 928 -14.65 -27.59 1.48
CA PRO A 928 -13.98 -27.67 2.78
C PRO A 928 -13.66 -26.29 3.37
N VAL A 929 -13.33 -25.32 2.51
CA VAL A 929 -13.05 -23.94 2.94
C VAL A 929 -14.35 -23.20 3.21
N SER A 930 -15.40 -23.41 2.42
CA SER A 930 -16.75 -22.86 2.71
C SER A 930 -17.24 -23.33 4.08
N GLY A 931 -17.07 -24.63 4.36
CA GLY A 931 -17.33 -25.24 5.66
C GLY A 931 -16.49 -24.59 6.74
N TYR A 932 -15.17 -24.44 6.53
CA TYR A 932 -14.27 -23.80 7.51
C TYR A 932 -14.55 -22.31 7.75
N ILE A 933 -14.87 -21.54 6.70
CA ILE A 933 -15.19 -20.13 6.81
C ILE A 933 -16.45 -20.00 7.67
N SER A 934 -17.51 -20.71 7.27
CA SER A 934 -18.79 -20.68 7.97
C SER A 934 -18.69 -21.20 9.39
N SER A 935 -17.95 -22.29 9.61
CA SER A 935 -17.87 -22.95 10.92
C SER A 935 -16.86 -22.30 11.85
N VAL A 936 -15.72 -21.80 11.39
CA VAL A 936 -14.63 -21.31 12.25
C VAL A 936 -14.28 -19.85 11.97
N LEU A 937 -13.96 -19.48 10.73
CA LEU A 937 -13.40 -18.15 10.43
C LEU A 937 -14.34 -17.01 10.84
N LEU A 938 -15.64 -17.11 10.57
CA LEU A 938 -16.60 -16.08 10.96
C LEU A 938 -16.75 -15.93 12.49
N LYS A 939 -16.32 -16.93 13.28
CA LYS A 939 -16.38 -16.87 14.76
C LYS A 939 -15.31 -15.96 15.33
N SER A 940 -14.30 -15.58 14.55
CA SER A 940 -13.32 -14.57 14.97
C SER A 940 -14.00 -13.24 15.33
N ALA A 941 -15.13 -12.92 14.71
CA ALA A 941 -15.88 -11.70 14.98
C ALA A 941 -16.63 -11.73 16.33
N PRO A 942 -17.50 -12.72 16.64
CA PRO A 942 -18.02 -12.92 18.00
C PRO A 942 -16.93 -13.06 19.06
N PHE A 943 -15.82 -13.75 18.77
CA PHE A 943 -14.66 -13.82 19.66
C PHE A 943 -14.08 -12.43 19.94
N GLY A 944 -13.91 -11.60 18.90
CA GLY A 944 -13.51 -10.21 19.01
C GLY A 944 -14.53 -9.36 19.79
N MET A 945 -15.84 -9.57 19.58
CA MET A 945 -16.91 -8.91 20.33
C MET A 945 -16.88 -9.29 21.82
N ILE A 946 -16.67 -10.56 22.16
CA ILE A 946 -16.51 -11.00 23.56
C ILE A 946 -15.29 -10.32 24.19
N LYS A 947 -14.13 -10.32 23.48
CA LYS A 947 -12.95 -9.58 23.93
C LYS A 947 -13.27 -8.10 24.13
N LEU A 948 -14.01 -7.46 23.22
CA LEU A 948 -14.41 -6.06 23.40
C LEU A 948 -15.35 -5.84 24.60
N PHE A 949 -16.38 -6.67 24.74
CA PHE A 949 -17.44 -6.51 25.74
C PHE A 949 -16.99 -6.81 27.17
N TYR A 950 -16.00 -7.69 27.34
CA TYR A 950 -15.59 -8.18 28.65
C TYR A 950 -14.12 -7.95 28.98
N ILE A 951 -13.25 -7.83 27.96
CA ILE A 951 -11.81 -7.65 28.16
C ILE A 951 -11.38 -6.22 27.82
N PHE A 952 -11.88 -5.57 26.76
CA PHE A 952 -11.48 -4.21 26.38
C PHE A 952 -12.34 -3.14 27.07
N GLY A 953 -12.28 -3.09 28.40
CA GLY A 953 -13.00 -2.10 29.22
C GLY A 953 -14.34 -2.58 29.80
N GLY A 954 -14.83 -3.72 29.32
CA GLY A 954 -15.93 -4.44 29.97
C GLY A 954 -17.29 -3.76 29.84
N ILE A 955 -18.25 -4.28 30.61
CA ILE A 955 -19.60 -3.70 30.77
C ILE A 955 -19.52 -2.25 31.28
N THR A 956 -18.53 -1.95 32.14
CA THR A 956 -18.31 -0.60 32.68
C THR A 956 -18.06 0.42 31.57
N LEU A 957 -17.13 0.15 30.64
CA LEU A 957 -16.87 1.06 29.53
C LEU A 957 -18.10 1.23 28.63
N LEU A 958 -18.81 0.14 28.33
CA LEU A 958 -19.99 0.20 27.46
C LEU A 958 -21.18 0.91 28.11
N SER A 959 -21.31 0.84 29.44
CA SER A 959 -22.36 1.53 30.19
C SER A 959 -22.24 3.06 30.09
N LYS A 960 -21.06 3.59 29.72
CA LYS A 960 -20.86 5.03 29.46
C LYS A 960 -21.64 5.54 28.23
N PHE A 961 -22.10 4.66 27.34
CA PHE A 961 -23.06 5.00 26.27
C PHE A 961 -24.52 5.10 26.76
N GLY A 962 -24.76 4.87 28.05
CA GLY A 962 -26.09 4.74 28.63
C GLY A 962 -26.57 3.29 28.68
N LEU A 963 -27.64 3.10 29.44
CA LEU A 963 -28.32 1.82 29.62
C LEU A 963 -29.63 1.83 28.83
N MET A 964 -29.90 0.75 28.11
CA MET A 964 -31.18 0.50 27.45
C MET A 964 -31.69 -0.88 27.88
N GLY A 965 -32.93 -0.94 28.36
CA GLY A 965 -33.53 -2.19 28.84
C GLY A 965 -32.77 -2.84 30.01
N GLY A 966 -32.02 -2.06 30.82
CA GLY A 966 -31.25 -2.57 31.96
C GLY A 966 -29.87 -3.15 31.62
N GLN A 967 -29.37 -2.96 30.40
CA GLN A 967 -28.01 -3.35 29.98
C GLN A 967 -27.35 -2.25 29.13
N PRO A 968 -26.03 -2.29 28.88
CA PRO A 968 -25.36 -1.30 28.03
C PRO A 968 -26.03 -1.15 26.65
N ALA A 969 -26.27 0.09 26.22
CA ALA A 969 -27.01 0.39 25.00
C ALA A 969 -26.45 -0.32 23.76
N ILE A 970 -25.12 -0.39 23.65
CA ILE A 970 -24.44 -1.09 22.55
C ILE A 970 -24.79 -2.58 22.51
N MET A 971 -24.75 -3.25 23.66
CA MET A 971 -25.08 -4.68 23.75
C MET A 971 -26.56 -4.90 23.42
N TYR A 972 -27.44 -4.03 23.93
CA TYR A 972 -28.87 -4.06 23.62
C TYR A 972 -29.14 -3.92 22.11
N VAL A 973 -28.49 -2.97 21.44
CA VAL A 973 -28.59 -2.79 19.98
C VAL A 973 -28.07 -4.01 19.24
N MET A 974 -26.92 -4.57 19.64
CA MET A 974 -26.34 -5.75 19.01
C MET A 974 -27.22 -7.00 19.19
N ALA A 975 -27.92 -7.14 20.33
CA ALA A 975 -28.89 -8.20 20.54
C ALA A 975 -30.04 -8.11 19.52
N TRP A 976 -30.57 -6.91 19.26
CA TRP A 976 -31.58 -6.68 18.23
C TRP A 976 -31.05 -6.90 16.82
N VAL A 977 -29.84 -6.43 16.51
CA VAL A 977 -29.18 -6.70 15.22
C VAL A 977 -29.07 -8.20 14.98
N GLY A 978 -28.63 -8.98 15.97
CA GLY A 978 -28.59 -10.44 15.90
C GLY A 978 -29.98 -11.06 15.73
N GLY A 979 -30.96 -10.61 16.53
CA GLY A 979 -32.36 -11.03 16.51
C GLY A 979 -33.06 -10.84 15.16
N ILE A 980 -32.86 -9.70 14.51
CA ILE A 980 -33.46 -9.39 13.20
C ILE A 980 -32.70 -10.14 12.09
N THR A 981 -31.37 -10.12 12.14
CA THR A 981 -30.51 -10.79 11.16
C THR A 981 -30.83 -12.29 11.10
N LEU A 982 -31.09 -12.94 12.24
CA LEU A 982 -31.35 -14.38 12.27
C LEU A 982 -32.61 -14.77 11.50
N VAL A 983 -33.71 -14.02 11.66
CA VAL A 983 -35.00 -14.30 11.02
C VAL A 983 -34.94 -13.97 9.53
N MET A 984 -34.34 -12.83 9.19
CA MET A 984 -34.16 -12.41 7.80
C MET A 984 -33.32 -13.43 7.03
N ALA A 985 -32.18 -13.86 7.60
CA ALA A 985 -31.32 -14.84 6.96
C ALA A 985 -31.98 -16.22 6.83
N ALA A 986 -32.71 -16.69 7.85
CA ALA A 986 -33.46 -17.95 7.77
C ALA A 986 -34.55 -17.89 6.67
N SER A 987 -35.22 -16.75 6.53
CA SER A 987 -36.22 -16.51 5.49
C SER A 987 -35.61 -16.54 4.09
N LEU A 988 -34.45 -15.89 3.91
CA LEU A 988 -33.71 -15.89 2.63
C LEU A 988 -33.20 -17.28 2.27
N ALA A 989 -32.78 -18.08 3.26
CA ALA A 989 -32.35 -19.47 3.05
C ALA A 989 -33.49 -20.37 2.54
N LEU A 990 -34.71 -20.19 3.07
CA LEU A 990 -35.89 -20.95 2.64
C LEU A 990 -36.22 -20.72 1.16
N LEU A 991 -35.89 -19.55 0.62
CA LEU A 991 -36.08 -19.21 -0.79
C LEU A 991 -35.04 -19.84 -1.74
N GLN A 992 -33.90 -20.32 -1.24
CA GLN A 992 -32.82 -20.82 -2.10
C GLN A 992 -33.02 -22.29 -2.51
N SER A 993 -32.75 -22.61 -3.78
CA SER A 993 -32.60 -24.00 -4.25
C SER A 993 -31.14 -24.46 -4.30
N GLY A 994 -30.18 -23.54 -4.44
CA GLY A 994 -28.75 -23.88 -4.46
C GLY A 994 -28.23 -24.34 -3.10
N MET A 995 -27.59 -25.52 -3.04
CA MET A 995 -27.17 -26.17 -1.78
C MET A 995 -26.27 -25.27 -0.94
N LYS A 996 -25.15 -24.82 -1.52
CA LYS A 996 -24.19 -23.96 -0.80
C LYS A 996 -24.80 -22.62 -0.39
N ARG A 997 -25.61 -22.00 -1.25
CA ARG A 997 -26.22 -20.69 -0.97
C ARG A 997 -27.24 -20.78 0.17
N LEU A 998 -28.04 -21.84 0.20
CA LEU A 998 -28.93 -22.14 1.34
C LEU A 998 -28.11 -22.27 2.64
N LEU A 999 -27.01 -23.03 2.60
CA LEU A 999 -26.15 -23.19 3.77
C LEU A 999 -25.51 -21.87 4.21
N ILE A 1000 -25.03 -21.04 3.28
CA ILE A 1000 -24.47 -19.71 3.56
C ILE A 1000 -25.46 -18.84 4.34
N TYR A 1001 -26.71 -18.72 3.90
CA TYR A 1001 -27.71 -17.94 4.62
C TYR A 1001 -28.00 -18.50 6.02
N HIS A 1002 -28.04 -19.82 6.17
CA HIS A 1002 -28.16 -20.43 7.50
C HIS A 1002 -26.94 -20.19 8.38
N THR A 1003 -25.74 -20.03 7.83
CA THR A 1003 -24.58 -19.59 8.62
C THR A 1003 -24.86 -18.22 9.24
N VAL A 1004 -25.37 -17.27 8.45
CA VAL A 1004 -25.73 -15.92 8.95
C VAL A 1004 -26.82 -16.00 10.01
N SER A 1005 -27.82 -16.86 9.79
CA SER A 1005 -28.90 -17.06 10.77
C SER A 1005 -28.36 -17.54 12.12
N GLN A 1006 -27.50 -18.56 12.13
CA GLN A 1006 -26.90 -19.06 13.37
C GLN A 1006 -25.87 -18.08 13.98
N MET A 1007 -25.18 -17.28 13.17
CA MET A 1007 -24.36 -16.17 13.70
C MET A 1007 -25.22 -15.15 14.44
N GLY A 1008 -26.45 -14.89 13.98
CA GLY A 1008 -27.42 -14.05 14.68
C GLY A 1008 -27.78 -14.59 16.06
N TYR A 1009 -27.90 -15.92 16.23
CA TYR A 1009 -28.07 -16.54 17.55
C TYR A 1009 -26.86 -16.33 18.47
N ILE A 1010 -25.64 -16.50 17.94
CA ILE A 1010 -24.40 -16.29 18.72
C ILE A 1010 -24.35 -14.82 19.18
N VAL A 1011 -24.52 -13.88 18.26
CA VAL A 1011 -24.48 -12.43 18.54
C VAL A 1011 -25.58 -12.04 19.52
N LEU A 1012 -26.81 -12.55 19.35
CA LEU A 1012 -27.89 -12.36 20.31
C LEU A 1012 -27.48 -12.83 21.70
N GLY A 1013 -27.06 -14.10 21.84
CA GLY A 1013 -26.71 -14.70 23.13
C GLY A 1013 -25.60 -13.94 23.87
N ILE A 1014 -24.49 -13.64 23.19
CA ILE A 1014 -23.36 -12.92 23.82
C ILE A 1014 -23.69 -11.47 24.17
N SER A 1015 -24.72 -10.90 23.55
CA SER A 1015 -25.13 -9.50 23.76
C SER A 1015 -26.22 -9.34 24.83
N LEU A 1016 -26.74 -10.42 25.43
CA LEU A 1016 -27.73 -10.37 26.52
C LEU A 1016 -27.15 -9.94 27.87
N GLY A 1017 -25.82 -9.85 28.00
CA GLY A 1017 -25.16 -9.34 29.21
C GLY A 1017 -25.37 -10.18 30.48
N SER A 1018 -25.84 -11.42 30.37
CA SER A 1018 -26.03 -12.36 31.49
C SER A 1018 -25.11 -13.57 31.36
N SER A 1019 -24.77 -14.21 32.49
CA SER A 1019 -24.02 -15.47 32.49
C SER A 1019 -24.72 -16.55 31.67
N LEU A 1020 -26.05 -16.62 31.75
CA LEU A 1020 -26.85 -17.58 30.99
C LEU A 1020 -26.82 -17.28 29.48
N GLY A 1021 -26.94 -16.01 29.09
CA GLY A 1021 -26.84 -15.58 27.68
C GLY A 1021 -25.46 -15.88 27.10
N MET A 1022 -24.39 -15.59 27.87
CA MET A 1022 -23.02 -15.90 27.49
C MET A 1022 -22.81 -17.42 27.34
N ALA A 1023 -23.34 -18.21 28.27
CA ALA A 1023 -23.28 -19.66 28.20
C ALA A 1023 -23.98 -20.20 26.94
N GLY A 1024 -25.19 -19.73 26.66
CA GLY A 1024 -25.95 -20.08 25.47
C GLY A 1024 -25.23 -19.67 24.18
N GLY A 1025 -24.69 -18.45 24.13
CA GLY A 1025 -23.95 -17.92 22.99
C GLY A 1025 -22.66 -18.70 22.70
N LEU A 1026 -21.85 -18.99 23.72
CA LEU A 1026 -20.61 -19.78 23.59
C LEU A 1026 -20.89 -21.25 23.25
N LEU A 1027 -21.92 -21.85 23.87
CA LEU A 1027 -22.31 -23.21 23.54
C LEU A 1027 -22.87 -23.29 22.11
N HIS A 1028 -23.66 -22.30 21.69
CA HIS A 1028 -24.14 -22.24 20.31
C HIS A 1028 -23.00 -21.99 19.33
N LEU A 1029 -21.98 -21.20 19.71
CA LEU A 1029 -20.76 -21.01 18.93
C LEU A 1029 -20.09 -22.36 18.68
N LEU A 1030 -19.81 -23.14 19.73
CA LEU A 1030 -19.23 -24.49 19.63
C LEU A 1030 -20.10 -25.41 18.77
N ASN A 1031 -21.39 -25.51 19.07
CA ASN A 1031 -22.30 -26.41 18.35
C ASN A 1031 -22.38 -26.04 16.87
N HIS A 1032 -22.47 -24.74 16.56
CA HIS A 1032 -22.47 -24.22 15.21
C HIS A 1032 -21.16 -24.49 14.48
N MET A 1033 -20.00 -24.53 15.16
CA MET A 1033 -18.76 -25.03 14.54
C MET A 1033 -18.96 -26.46 14.04
N LEU A 1034 -19.49 -27.34 14.89
CA LEU A 1034 -19.63 -28.77 14.60
C LEU A 1034 -20.66 -29.05 13.50
N PHE A 1035 -21.94 -28.73 13.74
CA PHE A 1035 -23.01 -29.13 12.81
C PHE A 1035 -22.96 -28.36 11.49
N LYS A 1036 -22.42 -27.13 11.47
CA LYS A 1036 -22.34 -26.38 10.21
C LYS A 1036 -21.23 -26.89 9.32
N ASN A 1037 -20.08 -27.24 9.90
CA ASN A 1037 -19.02 -27.88 9.15
C ASN A 1037 -19.53 -29.21 8.60
N LEU A 1038 -20.19 -30.03 9.43
CA LEU A 1038 -20.81 -31.28 9.00
C LEU A 1038 -21.74 -31.12 7.79
N LEU A 1039 -22.65 -30.13 7.84
CA LEU A 1039 -23.59 -29.86 6.75
C LEU A 1039 -22.89 -29.41 5.45
N PHE A 1040 -21.85 -28.58 5.54
CA PHE A 1040 -21.07 -28.19 4.37
C PHE A 1040 -20.26 -29.35 3.80
N LEU A 1041 -19.61 -30.14 4.65
CA LEU A 1041 -18.86 -31.32 4.21
C LEU A 1041 -19.80 -32.36 3.58
N ALA A 1042 -20.98 -32.62 4.16
CA ALA A 1042 -21.95 -33.54 3.58
C ALA A 1042 -22.52 -33.03 2.25
N ALA A 1043 -22.84 -31.73 2.12
CA ALA A 1043 -23.19 -31.14 0.83
C ALA A 1043 -22.03 -31.23 -0.18
N GLY A 1044 -20.78 -31.08 0.28
CA GLY A 1044 -19.59 -31.29 -0.52
C GLY A 1044 -19.42 -32.72 -0.99
N ALA A 1045 -19.77 -33.71 -0.18
CA ALA A 1045 -19.75 -35.12 -0.54
C ALA A 1045 -20.76 -35.42 -1.66
N ILE A 1046 -21.97 -34.85 -1.57
CA ILE A 1046 -22.96 -34.91 -2.66
C ILE A 1046 -22.37 -34.30 -3.94
N MET A 1047 -21.91 -33.04 -3.87
CA MET A 1047 -21.35 -32.33 -5.02
C MET A 1047 -20.15 -33.06 -5.64
N PHE A 1048 -19.27 -33.65 -4.83
CA PHE A 1048 -18.11 -34.42 -5.28
C PHE A 1048 -18.51 -35.67 -6.07
N ARG A 1049 -19.60 -36.33 -5.67
CA ARG A 1049 -20.07 -37.56 -6.30
C ARG A 1049 -21.01 -37.34 -7.48
N THR A 1050 -21.81 -36.27 -7.46
CA THR A 1050 -22.84 -36.01 -8.48
C THR A 1050 -22.47 -34.89 -9.46
N GLY A 1051 -21.56 -33.98 -9.09
CA GLY A 1051 -21.29 -32.75 -9.85
C GLY A 1051 -22.41 -31.71 -9.81
N ILE A 1052 -23.48 -31.95 -9.06
CA ILE A 1052 -24.69 -31.10 -9.01
C ILE A 1052 -24.63 -30.20 -7.78
N ASP A 1053 -24.98 -28.92 -7.94
CA ASP A 1053 -24.99 -27.90 -6.88
C ASP A 1053 -26.40 -27.40 -6.50
N ASN A 1054 -27.41 -27.77 -7.28
CA ASN A 1054 -28.81 -27.35 -7.11
C ASN A 1054 -29.69 -28.52 -6.65
N LEU A 1055 -30.49 -28.28 -5.59
CA LEU A 1055 -31.42 -29.25 -5.03
C LEU A 1055 -32.52 -29.68 -6.02
N ASP A 1056 -32.90 -28.82 -6.96
CA ASP A 1056 -33.96 -29.13 -7.94
C ASP A 1056 -33.55 -30.22 -8.97
N LYS A 1057 -32.27 -30.63 -8.97
CA LYS A 1057 -31.73 -31.66 -9.87
C LYS A 1057 -31.36 -32.95 -9.14
N LEU A 1058 -31.61 -33.03 -7.84
CA LEU A 1058 -31.32 -34.19 -7.00
C LEU A 1058 -32.64 -34.85 -6.60
N GLY A 1059 -32.59 -36.13 -6.25
CA GLY A 1059 -33.73 -36.88 -5.74
C GLY A 1059 -33.31 -38.30 -5.41
N GLY A 1060 -33.83 -38.87 -4.32
CA GLY A 1060 -33.66 -40.29 -3.98
C GLY A 1060 -32.22 -40.76 -3.70
N ILE A 1061 -31.21 -39.88 -3.67
CA ILE A 1061 -29.79 -40.26 -3.59
C ILE A 1061 -29.41 -40.91 -2.25
N GLY A 1062 -30.27 -40.80 -1.23
CA GLY A 1062 -30.05 -41.39 0.09
C GLY A 1062 -29.90 -42.91 0.07
N LYS A 1063 -30.48 -43.58 -0.94
CA LYS A 1063 -30.29 -45.03 -1.15
C LYS A 1063 -28.87 -45.38 -1.60
N LYS A 1064 -28.22 -44.49 -2.35
CA LYS A 1064 -26.86 -44.69 -2.90
C LYS A 1064 -25.77 -44.17 -1.95
N MET A 1065 -26.10 -43.17 -1.12
CA MET A 1065 -25.20 -42.54 -0.15
C MET A 1065 -25.80 -42.55 1.28
N PRO A 1066 -26.00 -43.74 1.88
CA PRO A 1066 -26.69 -43.86 3.16
C PRO A 1066 -25.93 -43.22 4.33
N VAL A 1067 -24.60 -43.29 4.33
CA VAL A 1067 -23.79 -42.69 5.39
C VAL A 1067 -23.88 -41.16 5.29
N THR A 1068 -23.75 -40.63 4.07
CA THR A 1068 -23.89 -39.18 3.82
C THR A 1068 -25.29 -38.68 4.21
N LEU A 1069 -26.35 -39.44 3.91
CA LEU A 1069 -27.71 -39.14 4.38
C LEU A 1069 -27.76 -39.07 5.92
N THR A 1070 -27.30 -40.11 6.61
CA THR A 1070 -27.37 -40.17 8.08
C THR A 1070 -26.62 -39.01 8.73
N VAL A 1071 -25.38 -38.74 8.32
CA VAL A 1071 -24.59 -37.66 8.90
C VAL A 1071 -25.16 -36.28 8.54
N PHE A 1072 -25.71 -36.09 7.33
CA PHE A 1072 -26.41 -34.86 6.97
C PHE A 1072 -27.67 -34.67 7.82
N ALA A 1073 -28.47 -35.72 8.01
CA ALA A 1073 -29.69 -35.67 8.82
C ALA A 1073 -29.38 -35.31 10.28
N ILE A 1074 -28.33 -35.88 10.87
CA ILE A 1074 -27.84 -35.50 12.20
C ILE A 1074 -27.50 -34.01 12.24
N GLY A 1075 -26.74 -33.51 11.25
CA GLY A 1075 -26.41 -32.09 11.14
C GLY A 1075 -27.66 -31.20 10.97
N ALA A 1076 -28.64 -31.64 10.17
CA ALA A 1076 -29.87 -30.93 9.87
C ALA A 1076 -30.79 -30.82 11.11
N PHE A 1077 -30.93 -31.90 11.86
CA PHE A 1077 -31.69 -31.90 13.11
C PHE A 1077 -30.94 -31.14 14.23
N SER A 1078 -29.61 -31.18 14.24
CA SER A 1078 -28.79 -30.37 15.14
C SER A 1078 -29.01 -28.87 14.90
N ILE A 1079 -28.87 -28.38 13.66
CA ILE A 1079 -29.09 -26.96 13.36
C ILE A 1079 -30.55 -26.53 13.51
N ALA A 1080 -31.52 -27.42 13.27
CA ALA A 1080 -32.93 -27.14 13.53
C ALA A 1080 -33.24 -27.02 15.04
N GLY A 1081 -32.43 -27.65 15.89
CA GLY A 1081 -32.62 -27.67 17.33
C GLY A 1081 -33.63 -28.72 17.76
N ILE A 1082 -33.52 -29.94 17.23
CA ILE A 1082 -34.36 -31.08 17.63
C ILE A 1082 -33.60 -31.93 18.69
N PRO A 1083 -34.24 -32.33 19.80
CA PRO A 1083 -33.65 -33.30 20.73
C PRO A 1083 -33.46 -34.68 20.07
N PRO A 1084 -32.39 -35.45 20.35
CA PRO A 1084 -31.36 -35.25 21.38
C PRO A 1084 -30.10 -34.51 20.89
N PHE A 1085 -30.17 -33.69 19.84
CA PHE A 1085 -28.99 -33.09 19.22
C PHE A 1085 -28.54 -31.77 19.90
N ASN A 1086 -27.23 -31.49 19.86
CA ASN A 1086 -26.60 -30.38 20.58
C ASN A 1086 -27.19 -28.99 20.33
N GLY A 1087 -27.67 -28.69 19.12
CA GLY A 1087 -28.22 -27.38 18.79
C GLY A 1087 -29.47 -27.02 19.60
N PHE A 1088 -30.27 -28.01 20.01
CA PHE A 1088 -31.44 -27.80 20.88
C PHE A 1088 -31.04 -27.15 22.21
N VAL A 1089 -30.05 -27.72 22.89
CA VAL A 1089 -29.58 -27.26 24.20
C VAL A 1089 -29.13 -25.80 24.15
N SER A 1090 -28.28 -25.47 23.19
CA SER A 1090 -27.76 -24.11 23.05
C SER A 1090 -28.83 -23.07 22.75
N LYS A 1091 -29.81 -23.39 21.89
CA LYS A 1091 -30.90 -22.47 21.56
C LYS A 1091 -31.85 -22.28 22.73
N LEU A 1092 -32.17 -23.36 23.46
CA LEU A 1092 -33.02 -23.28 24.65
C LEU A 1092 -32.40 -22.34 25.70
N ILE A 1093 -31.09 -22.45 25.94
CA ILE A 1093 -30.39 -21.55 26.88
C ILE A 1093 -30.49 -20.08 26.41
N ILE A 1094 -30.37 -19.80 25.11
CA ILE A 1094 -30.52 -18.43 24.58
C ILE A 1094 -31.96 -17.93 24.79
N TYR A 1095 -32.98 -18.77 24.56
CA TYR A 1095 -34.38 -18.42 24.79
C TYR A 1095 -34.64 -18.09 26.26
N LEU A 1096 -34.19 -18.96 27.16
CA LEU A 1096 -34.32 -18.77 28.61
C LEU A 1096 -33.60 -17.49 29.06
N ALA A 1097 -32.39 -17.23 28.56
CA ALA A 1097 -31.65 -16.01 28.88
C ALA A 1097 -32.36 -14.74 28.41
N ALA A 1098 -32.96 -14.76 27.22
CA ALA A 1098 -33.72 -13.61 26.71
C ALA A 1098 -35.00 -13.38 27.51
N MET A 1099 -35.72 -14.44 27.88
CA MET A 1099 -36.94 -14.36 28.70
C MET A 1099 -36.64 -13.90 30.13
N ASP A 1100 -35.56 -14.41 30.75
CA ASP A 1100 -35.10 -14.02 32.09
C ASP A 1100 -34.76 -12.52 32.17
N LYS A 1101 -34.25 -11.95 31.07
CA LYS A 1101 -34.02 -10.50 30.92
C LYS A 1101 -35.27 -9.68 30.57
N GLY A 1102 -36.43 -10.31 30.42
CA GLY A 1102 -37.67 -9.65 30.01
C GLY A 1102 -37.76 -9.32 28.51
N TYR A 1103 -36.84 -9.81 27.68
CA TYR A 1103 -36.81 -9.57 26.23
C TYR A 1103 -37.61 -10.62 25.45
N ALA A 1104 -38.88 -10.77 25.78
CA ALA A 1104 -39.78 -11.76 25.18
C ALA A 1104 -39.83 -11.67 23.64
N ALA A 1105 -39.78 -10.46 23.07
CA ALA A 1105 -39.77 -10.27 21.62
C ALA A 1105 -38.53 -10.90 20.94
N LEU A 1106 -37.33 -10.75 21.54
CA LEU A 1106 -36.11 -11.37 21.02
C LEU A 1106 -36.17 -12.91 21.13
N ALA A 1107 -36.73 -13.42 22.23
CA ALA A 1107 -36.99 -14.86 22.38
C ALA A 1107 -37.92 -15.37 21.27
N LEU A 1108 -39.06 -14.71 21.03
CA LEU A 1108 -40.01 -15.08 19.97
C LEU A 1108 -39.39 -15.02 18.57
N LEU A 1109 -38.64 -13.96 18.25
CA LEU A 1109 -37.93 -13.84 16.98
C LEU A 1109 -36.95 -15.00 16.79
N SER A 1110 -36.17 -15.33 17.82
CA SER A 1110 -35.23 -16.44 17.76
C SER A 1110 -35.95 -17.78 17.56
N MET A 1111 -37.06 -18.05 18.26
CA MET A 1111 -37.88 -19.25 18.05
C MET A 1111 -38.44 -19.33 16.61
N LEU A 1112 -38.96 -18.22 16.07
CA LEU A 1112 -39.44 -18.14 14.68
C LEU A 1112 -38.32 -18.51 13.68
N GLY A 1113 -37.11 -17.99 13.91
CA GLY A 1113 -35.94 -18.37 13.11
C GLY A 1113 -35.63 -19.87 13.15
N SER A 1114 -35.87 -20.53 14.29
CA SER A 1114 -35.68 -21.99 14.42
C SER A 1114 -36.69 -22.77 13.58
N VAL A 1115 -37.95 -22.35 13.56
CA VAL A 1115 -39.00 -22.97 12.73
C VAL A 1115 -38.67 -22.85 11.23
N LEU A 1116 -38.22 -21.67 10.79
CA LEU A 1116 -37.79 -21.45 9.40
C LEU A 1116 -36.54 -22.27 9.04
N THR A 1117 -35.64 -22.47 10.01
CA THR A 1117 -34.48 -23.34 9.87
C THR A 1117 -34.91 -24.78 9.64
N LEU A 1118 -35.82 -25.30 10.48
CA LEU A 1118 -36.37 -26.65 10.31
C LEU A 1118 -37.01 -26.83 8.93
N ALA A 1119 -37.90 -25.91 8.52
CA ALA A 1119 -38.54 -25.98 7.21
C ALA A 1119 -37.51 -26.01 6.05
N SER A 1120 -36.44 -25.22 6.15
CA SER A 1120 -35.39 -25.19 5.13
C SER A 1120 -34.60 -26.48 5.03
N PHE A 1121 -34.28 -27.12 6.16
CA PHE A 1121 -33.52 -28.37 6.18
C PHE A 1121 -34.40 -29.59 5.88
N MET A 1122 -35.68 -29.56 6.23
CA MET A 1122 -36.64 -30.56 5.74
C MET A 1122 -36.81 -30.49 4.22
N LYS A 1123 -36.86 -29.29 3.66
CA LYS A 1123 -36.81 -29.08 2.21
C LYS A 1123 -35.55 -29.68 1.59
N PHE A 1124 -34.38 -29.44 2.18
CA PHE A 1124 -33.12 -30.01 1.68
C PHE A 1124 -33.13 -31.54 1.76
N LEU A 1125 -33.47 -32.11 2.93
CA LEU A 1125 -33.53 -33.55 3.14
C LEU A 1125 -34.46 -34.23 2.13
N HIS A 1126 -35.65 -33.68 1.94
CA HIS A 1126 -36.63 -34.19 0.99
C HIS A 1126 -36.11 -34.15 -0.45
N SER A 1127 -35.72 -32.98 -0.94
CA SER A 1127 -35.33 -32.82 -2.34
C SER A 1127 -34.03 -33.54 -2.68
N ALA A 1128 -33.04 -33.60 -1.78
CA ALA A 1128 -31.79 -34.28 -2.08
C ALA A 1128 -31.90 -35.81 -1.94
N PHE A 1129 -32.37 -36.29 -0.78
CA PHE A 1129 -32.17 -37.68 -0.38
C PHE A 1129 -33.40 -38.58 -0.53
N PHE A 1130 -34.61 -38.02 -0.45
CA PHE A 1130 -35.86 -38.76 -0.57
C PHE A 1130 -36.47 -38.60 -1.97
N GLY A 1131 -37.50 -39.39 -2.28
CA GLY A 1131 -38.14 -39.43 -3.61
C GLY A 1131 -37.52 -40.45 -4.56
N GLN A 1132 -37.89 -40.37 -5.84
CA GLN A 1132 -37.35 -41.22 -6.90
C GLN A 1132 -35.92 -40.79 -7.27
N LEU A 1133 -35.07 -41.76 -7.61
CA LEU A 1133 -33.70 -41.52 -8.06
C LEU A 1133 -33.71 -41.25 -9.57
N PRO A 1134 -33.28 -40.08 -10.03
CA PRO A 1134 -33.12 -39.82 -11.46
C PRO A 1134 -32.13 -40.79 -12.12
N GLU A 1135 -32.41 -41.21 -13.35
CA GLU A 1135 -31.57 -42.20 -14.08
C GLU A 1135 -30.09 -41.79 -14.16
N HIS A 1136 -29.83 -40.49 -14.37
CA HIS A 1136 -28.47 -39.95 -14.48
C HIS A 1136 -27.64 -40.06 -13.17
N LEU A 1137 -28.27 -40.43 -12.05
CA LEU A 1137 -27.62 -40.60 -10.74
C LEU A 1137 -27.47 -42.08 -10.32
N ASP A 1138 -27.81 -43.04 -11.18
CA ASP A 1138 -27.80 -44.46 -10.78
C ASP A 1138 -26.38 -45.01 -10.49
N SER A 1139 -25.36 -44.46 -11.15
CA SER A 1139 -23.95 -44.85 -10.97
C SER A 1139 -23.28 -44.25 -9.73
N VAL A 1140 -23.97 -43.36 -9.00
CA VAL A 1140 -23.43 -42.68 -7.82
C VAL A 1140 -23.14 -43.67 -6.70
N ARG A 1141 -22.03 -43.46 -6.00
CA ARG A 1141 -21.59 -44.24 -4.85
C ARG A 1141 -21.24 -43.33 -3.68
N GLU A 1142 -21.13 -43.92 -2.50
CA GLU A 1142 -20.76 -43.21 -1.28
C GLU A 1142 -19.39 -42.51 -1.39
N ALA A 1143 -19.19 -41.41 -0.67
CA ALA A 1143 -17.94 -40.65 -0.62
C ALA A 1143 -16.74 -41.48 -0.11
N PRO A 1144 -15.49 -41.15 -0.48
CA PRO A 1144 -14.31 -41.85 0.02
C PRO A 1144 -14.14 -41.70 1.54
N TRP A 1145 -13.44 -42.63 2.16
CA TRP A 1145 -13.27 -42.68 3.62
C TRP A 1145 -12.61 -41.42 4.21
N THR A 1146 -11.70 -40.77 3.47
CA THR A 1146 -11.06 -39.51 3.88
C THR A 1146 -12.07 -38.38 4.07
N MET A 1147 -13.21 -38.44 3.38
CA MET A 1147 -14.32 -37.50 3.55
C MET A 1147 -15.33 -37.99 4.59
N LEU A 1148 -15.66 -39.29 4.60
CA LEU A 1148 -16.63 -39.86 5.54
C LEU A 1148 -16.18 -39.78 7.01
N VAL A 1149 -14.91 -40.08 7.29
CA VAL A 1149 -14.40 -40.14 8.69
C VAL A 1149 -14.56 -38.79 9.40
N PRO A 1150 -14.11 -37.64 8.84
CA PRO A 1150 -14.37 -36.33 9.43
C PRO A 1150 -15.85 -36.04 9.65
N MET A 1151 -16.73 -36.42 8.71
CA MET A 1151 -18.17 -36.23 8.84
C MET A 1151 -18.78 -37.07 9.97
N MET A 1152 -18.37 -38.33 10.09
CA MET A 1152 -18.82 -39.21 11.18
C MET A 1152 -18.37 -38.71 12.55
N ILE A 1153 -17.12 -38.24 12.68
CA ILE A 1153 -16.61 -37.65 13.93
C ILE A 1153 -17.49 -36.46 14.34
N LEU A 1154 -17.76 -35.54 13.42
CA LEU A 1154 -18.63 -34.38 13.70
C LEU A 1154 -20.06 -34.80 14.06
N ALA A 1155 -20.62 -35.78 13.37
CA ALA A 1155 -21.97 -36.29 13.65
C ALA A 1155 -22.07 -36.92 15.04
N ILE A 1156 -21.08 -37.74 15.44
CA ILE A 1156 -21.00 -38.32 16.78
C ILE A 1156 -20.91 -37.20 17.83
N LEU A 1157 -20.07 -36.19 17.61
CA LEU A 1157 -19.95 -35.06 18.54
C LEU A 1157 -21.25 -34.26 18.69
N CYS A 1158 -22.04 -34.11 17.63
CA CYS A 1158 -23.35 -33.46 17.70
C CYS A 1158 -24.35 -34.22 18.58
N ILE A 1159 -24.28 -35.55 18.60
CA ILE A 1159 -25.12 -36.41 19.45
C ILE A 1159 -24.59 -36.37 20.89
N VAL A 1160 -23.29 -36.62 21.08
CA VAL A 1160 -22.67 -36.67 22.42
C VAL A 1160 -22.86 -35.36 23.18
N LEU A 1161 -22.64 -34.21 22.54
CA LEU A 1161 -22.85 -32.90 23.18
C LEU A 1161 -24.33 -32.53 23.33
N GLY A 1162 -25.24 -33.21 22.64
CA GLY A 1162 -26.68 -33.04 22.87
C GLY A 1162 -27.19 -33.85 24.06
N ILE A 1163 -26.66 -35.05 24.26
CA ILE A 1163 -26.97 -35.92 25.40
C ILE A 1163 -26.26 -35.42 26.68
N ILE A 1164 -24.99 -35.02 26.55
CA ILE A 1164 -24.10 -34.62 27.67
C ILE A 1164 -23.53 -33.21 27.41
N PRO A 1165 -24.38 -32.17 27.37
CA PRO A 1165 -23.91 -30.80 27.15
C PRO A 1165 -23.02 -30.28 28.29
N GLY A 1166 -23.10 -30.90 29.48
CA GLY A 1166 -22.31 -30.55 30.66
C GLY A 1166 -20.80 -30.56 30.45
N ALA A 1167 -20.30 -31.44 29.60
CA ALA A 1167 -18.86 -31.51 29.30
C ALA A 1167 -18.34 -30.19 28.71
N ALA A 1168 -19.08 -29.59 27.78
CA ALA A 1168 -18.76 -28.28 27.22
C ALA A 1168 -19.12 -27.14 28.19
N LEU A 1169 -20.28 -27.25 28.86
CA LEU A 1169 -20.75 -26.21 29.79
C LEU A 1169 -19.82 -26.00 30.98
N LYS A 1170 -19.12 -27.02 31.48
CA LYS A 1170 -18.12 -26.87 32.55
C LYS A 1170 -16.94 -25.99 32.12
N VAL A 1171 -16.42 -26.21 30.91
CA VAL A 1171 -15.34 -25.36 30.35
C VAL A 1171 -15.87 -23.93 30.10
N ILE A 1172 -17.09 -23.82 29.58
CA ILE A 1172 -17.74 -22.52 29.37
C ILE A 1172 -17.97 -21.79 30.70
N ALA A 1173 -18.32 -22.49 31.78
CA ALA A 1173 -18.46 -21.91 33.11
C ALA A 1173 -17.14 -21.31 33.59
N LEU A 1174 -16.01 -22.01 33.39
CA LEU A 1174 -14.68 -21.48 33.69
C LEU A 1174 -14.33 -20.23 32.85
N ILE A 1175 -14.72 -20.22 31.57
CA ILE A 1175 -14.58 -19.05 30.70
C ILE A 1175 -15.40 -17.88 31.26
N ILE A 1176 -16.67 -18.10 31.60
CA ILE A 1176 -17.58 -17.08 32.13
C ILE A 1176 -17.02 -16.49 33.43
N THR A 1177 -16.53 -17.32 34.34
CA THR A 1177 -15.87 -16.85 35.57
C THR A 1177 -14.60 -16.07 35.27
N GLY A 1178 -13.80 -16.51 34.30
CA GLY A 1178 -12.59 -15.79 33.85
C GLY A 1178 -12.89 -14.44 33.20
N LEU A 1179 -14.09 -14.26 32.64
CA LEU A 1179 -14.60 -12.98 32.13
C LEU A 1179 -15.22 -12.08 33.22
N GLY A 1180 -15.21 -12.52 34.48
CA GLY A 1180 -15.75 -11.77 35.62
C GLY A 1180 -17.27 -11.85 35.80
N LEU A 1181 -17.94 -12.79 35.12
CA LEU A 1181 -19.37 -13.02 35.28
C LEU A 1181 -19.65 -14.11 36.33
N PRO A 1182 -20.82 -14.08 37.01
CA PRO A 1182 -21.22 -15.15 37.93
C PRO A 1182 -21.19 -16.53 37.26
N SER A 1183 -20.66 -17.53 37.97
CA SER A 1183 -20.62 -18.91 37.47
C SER A 1183 -22.02 -19.46 37.22
N ILE A 1184 -22.16 -20.29 36.19
CA ILE A 1184 -23.38 -21.05 35.93
C ILE A 1184 -23.30 -22.43 36.62
N PRO A 1185 -24.39 -22.95 37.20
CA PRO A 1185 -24.44 -24.29 37.78
C PRO A 1185 -24.50 -25.34 36.66
N ALA A 1186 -23.34 -25.77 36.16
CA ALA A 1186 -23.23 -26.74 35.07
C ALA A 1186 -23.06 -28.19 35.59
N GLY A 1187 -24.14 -28.96 35.54
CA GLY A 1187 -24.15 -30.41 35.76
C GLY A 1187 -23.71 -31.20 34.53
N LEU A 1188 -23.68 -32.54 34.62
CA LEU A 1188 -23.28 -33.41 33.50
C LEU A 1188 -24.26 -33.37 32.32
N PHE A 1189 -25.57 -33.31 32.62
CA PHE A 1189 -26.63 -33.35 31.61
C PHE A 1189 -27.16 -31.97 31.19
N GLY A 1190 -26.66 -30.88 31.76
CA GLY A 1190 -27.14 -29.52 31.46
C GLY A 1190 -26.94 -28.55 32.62
N ILE A 1191 -27.71 -27.46 32.61
CA ILE A 1191 -27.71 -26.46 33.70
C ILE A 1191 -28.64 -26.95 34.81
N GLU A 1192 -28.12 -27.00 36.04
CA GLU A 1192 -28.87 -27.37 37.24
C GLU A 1192 -29.64 -26.13 37.72
N SER A 1193 -30.94 -26.03 37.37
CA SER A 1193 -31.78 -24.90 37.77
C SER A 1193 -33.20 -25.34 38.13
N ALA A 1194 -33.95 -24.48 38.83
CA ALA A 1194 -35.35 -24.69 39.19
C ALA A 1194 -36.28 -24.86 37.96
N LEU A 1195 -35.82 -24.50 36.76
CA LEU A 1195 -36.57 -24.52 35.50
C LEU A 1195 -36.54 -25.88 34.76
N GLY A 1196 -35.85 -26.89 35.28
CA GLY A 1196 -35.97 -28.28 34.82
C GLY A 1196 -34.65 -29.04 34.64
N ASN A 1197 -34.66 -30.35 34.94
CA ASN A 1197 -33.52 -31.24 34.81
C ASN A 1197 -33.44 -31.84 33.40
N MET A 1198 -32.48 -31.38 32.58
CA MET A 1198 -32.26 -31.90 31.22
C MET A 1198 -31.90 -33.39 31.19
N GLY A 1199 -31.38 -33.96 32.29
CA GLY A 1199 -31.13 -35.40 32.39
C GLY A 1199 -32.41 -36.23 32.26
N ILE A 1200 -33.54 -35.76 32.80
CA ILE A 1200 -34.83 -36.45 32.65
C ILE A 1200 -35.27 -36.44 31.20
N LEU A 1201 -35.14 -35.30 30.50
CA LEU A 1201 -35.46 -35.19 29.08
C LEU A 1201 -34.63 -36.18 28.24
N THR A 1202 -33.33 -36.27 28.51
CA THR A 1202 -32.43 -37.22 27.84
C THR A 1202 -32.86 -38.67 28.10
N VAL A 1203 -33.16 -39.03 29.35
CA VAL A 1203 -33.65 -40.37 29.70
C VAL A 1203 -34.96 -40.69 28.98
N LEU A 1204 -35.92 -39.75 28.95
CA LEU A 1204 -37.19 -39.92 28.24
C LEU A 1204 -36.97 -40.15 26.74
N ILE A 1205 -36.14 -39.33 26.09
CA ILE A 1205 -35.85 -39.46 24.65
C ILE A 1205 -35.19 -40.81 24.35
N VAL A 1206 -34.16 -41.19 25.12
CA VAL A 1206 -33.48 -42.48 24.92
C VAL A 1206 -34.44 -43.63 25.13
N THR A 1207 -35.26 -43.60 26.19
CA THR A 1207 -36.26 -44.63 26.47
C THR A 1207 -37.28 -44.72 25.33
N SER A 1208 -37.83 -43.60 24.87
CA SER A 1208 -38.78 -43.58 23.75
C SER A 1208 -38.16 -44.08 22.43
N LEU A 1209 -36.91 -43.73 22.14
CA LEU A 1209 -36.20 -44.22 20.96
C LEU A 1209 -35.92 -45.73 21.05
N THR A 1210 -35.49 -46.23 22.21
CA THR A 1210 -35.25 -47.67 22.44
C THR A 1210 -36.53 -48.48 22.34
N LEU A 1211 -37.64 -47.99 22.93
CA LEU A 1211 -38.95 -48.63 22.83
C LEU A 1211 -39.46 -48.61 21.39
N GLY A 1212 -39.35 -47.47 20.69
CA GLY A 1212 -39.74 -47.34 19.30
C GLY A 1212 -38.93 -48.28 18.38
N LEU A 1213 -37.62 -48.40 18.60
CA LEU A 1213 -36.77 -49.34 17.89
C LEU A 1213 -37.14 -50.80 18.21
N ALA A 1214 -37.42 -51.12 19.47
CA ALA A 1214 -37.87 -52.46 19.87
C ALA A 1214 -39.20 -52.83 19.18
N VAL A 1215 -40.17 -51.92 19.17
CA VAL A 1215 -41.45 -52.11 18.46
C VAL A 1215 -41.22 -52.27 16.95
N TYR A 1216 -40.33 -51.47 16.36
CA TYR A 1216 -39.99 -51.57 14.94
C TYR A 1216 -39.33 -52.91 14.59
N LEU A 1217 -38.37 -53.38 15.40
CA LEU A 1217 -37.65 -54.65 15.20
C LEU A 1217 -38.54 -55.87 15.45
N LEU A 1218 -39.47 -55.80 16.42
CA LEU A 1218 -40.47 -56.84 16.69
C LEU A 1218 -41.60 -56.85 15.64
N GLY A 1219 -41.82 -55.73 14.95
CA GLY A 1219 -42.78 -55.62 13.85
C GLY A 1219 -42.28 -56.33 12.60
N ASN A 1220 -42.95 -57.41 12.20
CA ASN A 1220 -42.61 -58.19 11.00
C ASN A 1220 -42.94 -57.42 9.71
N SER A 1221 -42.07 -56.47 9.37
CA SER A 1221 -42.29 -55.49 8.30
C SER A 1221 -41.69 -56.01 6.99
N LYS A 1222 -42.42 -56.85 6.25
CA LYS A 1222 -42.05 -57.12 4.84
C LYS A 1222 -42.06 -55.80 4.09
N VAL A 1223 -40.92 -55.39 3.54
CA VAL A 1223 -40.81 -54.20 2.67
C VAL A 1223 -41.71 -54.43 1.46
N ARG A 1224 -42.84 -53.72 1.38
CA ARG A 1224 -43.72 -53.70 0.21
C ARG A 1224 -43.31 -52.54 -0.68
N VAL A 1225 -42.91 -52.85 -1.92
CA VAL A 1225 -42.74 -51.85 -2.97
C VAL A 1225 -44.08 -51.73 -3.68
N THR A 1226 -44.71 -50.57 -3.58
CA THR A 1226 -45.95 -50.25 -4.29
C THR A 1226 -45.67 -49.12 -5.28
N GLU A 1227 -46.44 -49.05 -6.36
CA GLU A 1227 -46.42 -47.88 -7.23
C GLU A 1227 -46.85 -46.63 -6.42
N ILE A 1228 -46.33 -45.47 -6.83
CA ILE A 1228 -46.68 -44.19 -6.19
C ILE A 1228 -48.18 -43.98 -6.39
N HIS A 1229 -48.90 -43.62 -5.32
CA HIS A 1229 -50.32 -43.34 -5.41
C HIS A 1229 -50.55 -42.01 -6.16
N THR A 1230 -50.79 -42.09 -7.47
CA THR A 1230 -51.08 -40.96 -8.36
C THR A 1230 -52.57 -40.62 -8.42
N CYS A 1231 -53.34 -41.00 -7.39
CA CYS A 1231 -54.81 -40.87 -7.35
C CYS A 1231 -55.51 -41.50 -8.58
N GLY A 1232 -54.96 -42.57 -9.15
CA GLY A 1232 -55.55 -43.30 -10.28
C GLY A 1232 -55.06 -42.87 -11.68
N VAL A 1233 -54.07 -41.96 -11.77
CA VAL A 1233 -53.49 -41.52 -13.04
C VAL A 1233 -52.28 -42.38 -13.41
N ALA A 1234 -52.42 -43.27 -14.39
CA ALA A 1234 -51.37 -44.21 -14.80
C ALA A 1234 -50.30 -43.61 -15.75
N SER A 1235 -50.43 -42.34 -16.14
CA SER A 1235 -49.67 -41.73 -17.23
C SER A 1235 -48.65 -40.66 -16.83
N ILE A 1236 -48.36 -40.50 -15.54
CA ILE A 1236 -47.37 -39.51 -15.08
C ILE A 1236 -45.97 -40.09 -15.27
N ARG A 1237 -45.10 -39.37 -15.98
CA ARG A 1237 -43.69 -39.78 -16.16
C ARG A 1237 -42.97 -39.71 -14.80
N ASP A 1238 -42.01 -40.60 -14.57
CA ASP A 1238 -41.20 -40.59 -13.33
C ASP A 1238 -40.55 -39.22 -13.05
N GLU A 1239 -40.16 -38.50 -14.10
CA GLU A 1239 -39.60 -37.15 -13.99
C GLU A 1239 -40.60 -36.11 -13.45
N GLU A 1240 -41.90 -36.28 -13.70
CA GLU A 1240 -42.98 -35.39 -13.24
C GLU A 1240 -43.48 -35.74 -11.83
N MET A 1241 -43.17 -36.95 -11.34
CA MET A 1241 -43.50 -37.39 -9.98
C MET A 1241 -42.52 -36.87 -8.92
N HIS A 1242 -41.42 -36.21 -9.33
CA HIS A 1242 -40.43 -35.66 -8.43
C HIS A 1242 -40.80 -34.25 -7.92
N VAL A 1243 -40.91 -34.09 -6.60
CA VAL A 1243 -41.22 -32.79 -5.98
C VAL A 1243 -39.94 -31.96 -5.77
N ASN A 1244 -39.70 -31.06 -6.71
CA ASN A 1244 -38.54 -30.16 -6.68
C ASN A 1244 -38.55 -29.23 -5.46
N SER A 1245 -37.37 -28.81 -5.03
CA SER A 1245 -37.19 -27.89 -3.89
C SER A 1245 -37.92 -26.56 -4.10
N HIS A 1246 -38.06 -26.11 -5.34
CA HIS A 1246 -38.82 -24.90 -5.71
C HIS A 1246 -40.30 -24.99 -5.28
N ASN A 1247 -40.92 -26.16 -5.45
CA ASN A 1247 -42.36 -26.36 -5.26
C ASN A 1247 -42.75 -26.63 -3.80
N LEU A 1248 -41.78 -26.82 -2.90
CA LEU A 1248 -42.03 -26.97 -1.47
C LEU A 1248 -42.32 -25.61 -0.79
N TYR A 1249 -43.36 -25.55 0.04
CA TYR A 1249 -43.82 -24.35 0.78
C TYR A 1249 -44.13 -23.11 -0.09
N PRO A 1250 -44.93 -23.23 -1.16
CA PRO A 1250 -45.14 -22.13 -2.12
C PRO A 1250 -45.79 -20.90 -1.47
N ALA A 1251 -46.80 -21.09 -0.61
CA ALA A 1251 -47.47 -20.01 0.10
C ALA A 1251 -46.52 -19.22 1.01
N THR A 1252 -45.72 -19.92 1.83
CA THR A 1252 -44.72 -19.30 2.71
C THR A 1252 -43.66 -18.54 1.92
N LYS A 1253 -43.15 -19.13 0.84
CA LYS A 1253 -42.17 -18.46 -0.05
C LYS A 1253 -42.76 -17.22 -0.70
N GLN A 1254 -44.02 -17.26 -1.15
CA GLN A 1254 -44.70 -16.10 -1.74
C GLN A 1254 -44.88 -14.98 -0.70
N LEU A 1255 -45.26 -15.31 0.53
CA LEU A 1255 -45.35 -14.36 1.64
C LEU A 1255 -44.00 -13.67 1.90
N ILE A 1256 -42.92 -14.45 2.04
CA ILE A 1256 -41.56 -13.90 2.23
C ILE A 1256 -41.17 -12.99 1.06
N ARG A 1257 -41.42 -13.39 -0.19
CA ARG A 1257 -41.14 -12.55 -1.36
C ARG A 1257 -41.93 -11.24 -1.34
N ARG A 1258 -43.20 -11.26 -0.94
CA ARG A 1258 -44.03 -10.04 -0.79
C ARG A 1258 -43.48 -9.12 0.30
N LEU A 1259 -43.11 -9.67 1.46
CA LEU A 1259 -42.50 -8.90 2.56
C LEU A 1259 -41.18 -8.24 2.13
N ILE A 1260 -40.30 -8.99 1.45
CA ILE A 1260 -39.03 -8.43 0.94
C ILE A 1260 -39.29 -7.31 -0.08
N ARG A 1261 -40.27 -7.48 -0.98
CA ARG A 1261 -40.65 -6.43 -1.95
C ARG A 1261 -41.19 -5.17 -1.27
N ALA A 1262 -42.06 -5.34 -0.27
CA ALA A 1262 -42.60 -4.22 0.49
C ALA A 1262 -41.51 -3.42 1.20
N ILE A 1263 -40.55 -4.11 1.85
CA ILE A 1263 -39.40 -3.46 2.50
C ILE A 1263 -38.58 -2.66 1.48
N ARG A 1264 -38.30 -3.22 0.30
CA ARG A 1264 -37.56 -2.51 -0.77
C ARG A 1264 -38.30 -1.30 -1.34
N GLN A 1265 -39.64 -1.32 -1.35
CA GLN A 1265 -40.46 -0.19 -1.81
C GLN A 1265 -40.45 0.98 -0.83
N VAL A 1266 -40.32 0.71 0.48
CA VAL A 1266 -40.18 1.75 1.52
C VAL A 1266 -38.80 2.42 1.46
N ASP A 1267 -37.76 1.70 1.06
CA ASP A 1267 -36.37 2.21 0.94
C ASP A 1267 -36.08 3.00 -0.36
N GLY A 1268 -37.09 3.31 -1.19
CA GLY A 1268 -36.92 4.19 -2.36
C GLY A 1268 -36.07 3.63 -3.51
N HIS A 1269 -35.74 2.34 -3.51
CA HIS A 1269 -35.01 1.68 -4.61
C HIS A 1269 -35.97 0.92 -5.54
N SER A 1270 -36.72 1.67 -6.34
CA SER A 1270 -37.28 1.15 -7.59
C SER A 1270 -36.20 1.20 -8.68
N GLN A 1271 -35.51 0.09 -8.93
CA GLN A 1271 -35.01 -0.18 -10.27
C GLN A 1271 -35.42 -1.60 -10.68
N GLY A 1272 -36.06 -1.65 -11.84
CA GLY A 1272 -36.62 -2.86 -12.44
C GLY A 1272 -35.56 -3.76 -13.06
N GLY A 1273 -36.03 -4.94 -13.47
CA GLY A 1273 -35.26 -5.93 -14.21
C GLY A 1273 -34.89 -7.16 -13.38
N GLU A 1274 -35.77 -8.15 -13.46
CA GLU A 1274 -35.50 -9.60 -13.65
C GLU A 1274 -36.55 -10.43 -12.91
N SER A 1275 -37.46 -10.97 -13.73
CA SER A 1275 -38.44 -12.01 -13.44
C SER A 1275 -37.77 -13.34 -13.11
#